data_AF-A0A954XKM7-F1
#
_entry.id   AF-A0A954XKM7-F1
#
_cell.length_a   1.000
_cell.length_b   1.000
_cell.length_c   1.000
_cell.angle_alpha   90.00
_cell.angle_beta   90.00
_cell.angle_gamma   90.00
#
_symmetry.space_group_name_H-M   'P 1'
#
loop_
_entity.id
_entity.type
_entity.pdbx_description
1 polymer ?
#
loop_
_entity_poly.entity_id
_entity_poly.type
_entity_poly.pdbx_seq_one_letter_code
_entity_poly.pdbx_strand_id
1 'polypeptide(L)'
;MLELGRYSLGVGDRFARQAKAQLLAIQRAADEGLEVVPVWNKSHREHTTIGSQPADTRWAADEAVRTLGWKGSYHVDADHINLSTVDAYLDSSDFFTIDVADSIGRAASAEAVSSFMARHAELIGEIEIAGLDHPLIATRASVAAIVRYYLCAVRQAGEVFRTIKSAKPPNTFITEISMDETDARQTPFEVLVILAAIADEGIPIQTIAPKFTGRFNKGVDYVGDIDRFAKEFDAHLAVIAHAVAQYNLPRNLKLSVHSGSDKFSIYESIKTIIQKHHAGVHVKTAGTTWLEELIGLAEADGEGLQLAKEVYRKAFAQAEQLCRPYATVIAIDEAQLPSPAESAGWTSEQFVAALRHDASTPEFNPSFRQLLHVGYKIAAQLGERYTQALETYHEPIAKNVTENLFMRHIKPLFLTALLCLCWLAFAGHAGAQTRLNYDESQIGQEIEGRIVVPTNQVLSPLGRQVAFPGRPTDVALSPDNRWLAVLNRDNVLIVDLESDEIVSQESHQGGSYKGIVFAPDGRSLYLSCIRGNLDTFAISDAGKLEKQEPINLPAARAENALPSGLTIDSSGNSLWVALNLNNTLAEISLKDRALVREIPVGSAPYDVVLVGSKAYVSNWAGRHPEEGDTKGPAGKGTQVRVDPRTHIAADGTVSVVDLQTGKELKQIEVGLHPAGLESTSDGCYVIVANANSDTLSVIDTKSDTVLETISTRPAARLLFGSAPNDLVIDSEGKTLYVSNGTNNCLAVIDFQPPQSRLAGCLPTGWYPAGLAFDKSRNAIYAANIKGVGSRDIEKQGGRTPEGFAFNSHDYLGTVSLIPIPQQEDLADLTKKVLENNRLTESVNALAPPRADVAPRPVPQRHGEPSHFKHVLYIIKENRTYDQVFGDIERGEGDASLCIFGSKVTPNHHKLVDEFILLDNFYCSGTLSADGHQWTNEAYVTDYLEKAYGGWPRSYPYWGGDAMAYAPSGFLWDNVLAHKKTLRVYGEFISAEIRWKDPQRTQRPSFLECYRDFMEGKNEIDVRAHAAIESIKPYVCPTAIGFPSIVLDLHRAEQFTRELAQFEQEGNLPNFMVMLLPNDHTAGTKPGMPTPEAAVADNDLALGRIVEAVSRSRFWPEMCIFVVQDDPQAGFDHIDGHRTVAMVISPYTRRKVVDSTNYNQTSMIRTMELILGLPPMNQFDASATAMTSCFTDKPDFTAYDSVPNIIPLDQMNPDVEAINDPQQLHWALASLELPLDDVDEADEDTLNRILWHAVRGRDDTYPSWAVLSDD
;
A
#
# COMPACT_ATOMS: atom_id res chain seq x y z
N MET A 1 35.18 -27.10 29.82
CA MET A 1 35.03 -26.52 28.47
C MET A 1 35.37 -25.05 28.61
N LEU A 2 36.24 -24.53 27.74
CA LEU A 2 36.42 -23.09 27.62
C LEU A 2 35.06 -22.52 27.23
N GLU A 3 34.45 -21.74 28.12
CA GLU A 3 33.08 -21.26 27.97
C GLU A 3 33.11 -19.77 27.69
N LEU A 4 32.57 -19.38 26.54
CA LEU A 4 32.42 -17.98 26.17
C LEU A 4 31.33 -17.35 27.04
N GLY A 5 31.64 -16.20 27.64
CA GLY A 5 30.70 -15.45 28.48
C GLY A 5 29.44 -15.04 27.73
N ARG A 6 28.39 -14.64 28.47
CA ARG A 6 27.05 -14.32 27.91
C ARG A 6 27.12 -13.30 26.77
N TYR A 7 27.81 -12.19 26.99
CA TYR A 7 28.06 -11.17 25.97
C TYR A 7 29.52 -11.21 25.53
N SER A 8 29.75 -11.21 24.22
CA SER A 8 31.11 -11.14 23.67
C SER A 8 31.17 -10.24 22.44
N LEU A 9 32.24 -9.46 22.32
CA LEU A 9 32.43 -8.53 21.21
C LEU A 9 33.71 -8.90 20.45
N GLY A 10 33.55 -9.23 19.16
CA GLY A 10 34.65 -9.34 18.21
C GLY A 10 35.23 -7.95 17.98
N VAL A 11 36.47 -7.71 18.38
CA VAL A 11 37.17 -6.42 18.31
C VAL A 11 38.32 -6.51 17.32
N GLY A 12 37.99 -6.60 16.03
CA GLY A 12 39.00 -6.77 14.99
C GLY A 12 39.94 -5.57 14.88
N ASP A 13 41.24 -5.85 14.82
CA ASP A 13 42.31 -4.86 14.74
C ASP A 13 43.22 -5.21 13.57
N ARG A 14 43.00 -4.54 12.44
CA ARG A 14 43.71 -4.85 11.18
C ARG A 14 45.21 -4.60 11.30
N PHE A 15 45.65 -3.62 12.07
CA PHE A 15 47.07 -3.26 12.18
C PHE A 15 47.73 -3.70 13.49
N ALA A 16 46.98 -4.32 14.41
CA ALA A 16 47.45 -4.78 15.72
C ALA A 16 48.08 -3.63 16.53
N ARG A 17 47.42 -2.47 16.54
CA ARG A 17 47.85 -1.24 17.23
C ARG A 17 46.80 -0.66 18.18
N GLN A 18 45.56 -1.12 18.12
CA GLN A 18 44.44 -0.58 18.87
C GLN A 18 43.94 -1.48 20.00
N ALA A 19 44.53 -2.67 20.21
CA ALA A 19 44.13 -3.60 21.27
C ALA A 19 43.98 -2.95 22.66
N LYS A 20 44.85 -2.00 23.03
CA LYS A 20 44.73 -1.25 24.30
C LYS A 20 43.48 -0.35 24.32
N ALA A 21 43.23 0.41 23.25
CA ALA A 21 42.04 1.26 23.15
C ALA A 21 40.74 0.45 23.13
N GLN A 22 40.73 -0.68 22.42
CA GLN A 22 39.60 -1.61 22.39
C GLN A 22 39.32 -2.20 23.79
N LEU A 23 40.36 -2.61 24.52
CA LEU A 23 40.22 -3.13 25.88
C LEU A 23 39.79 -2.04 26.88
N LEU A 24 40.21 -0.78 26.71
CA LEU A 24 39.71 0.34 27.52
C LEU A 24 38.19 0.51 27.37
N ALA A 25 37.62 0.33 26.17
CA ALA A 25 36.17 0.39 25.97
C ALA A 25 35.44 -0.71 26.77
N ILE A 26 36.04 -1.91 26.83
CA ILE A 26 35.52 -3.04 27.59
C ILE A 26 35.69 -2.84 29.10
N GLN A 27 36.80 -2.26 29.54
CA GLN A 27 37.00 -1.87 30.94
C GLN A 27 35.96 -0.85 31.39
N ARG A 28 35.64 0.15 30.57
CA ARG A 28 34.55 1.11 30.86
C ARG A 28 33.19 0.41 30.99
N ALA A 29 32.91 -0.59 30.15
CA ALA A 29 31.70 -1.39 30.28
C ALA A 29 31.66 -2.17 31.60
N ALA A 30 32.79 -2.78 31.98
CA ALA A 30 32.92 -3.50 33.25
C ALA A 30 32.78 -2.55 34.46
N ASP A 31 33.31 -1.33 34.37
CA ASP A 31 33.16 -0.28 35.39
C ASP A 31 31.69 0.15 35.55
N GLU A 32 30.89 0.08 34.47
CA GLU A 32 29.43 0.26 34.50
C GLU A 32 28.65 -1.03 34.85
N GLY A 33 29.33 -2.09 35.28
CA GLY A 33 28.71 -3.34 35.75
C GLY A 33 28.33 -4.32 34.64
N LEU A 34 28.78 -4.11 33.41
CA LEU A 34 28.52 -5.00 32.27
C LEU A 34 29.77 -5.80 31.89
N GLU A 35 29.69 -7.12 32.06
CA GLU A 35 30.73 -8.03 31.60
C GLU A 35 30.56 -8.37 30.10
N VAL A 36 31.47 -7.86 29.27
CA VAL A 36 31.60 -8.22 27.85
C VAL A 36 32.96 -8.84 27.61
N VAL A 37 33.00 -10.05 27.05
CA VAL A 37 34.26 -10.72 26.73
C VAL A 37 34.83 -10.18 25.41
N PRO A 38 36.03 -9.58 25.38
CA PRO A 38 36.67 -9.17 24.14
C PRO A 38 37.23 -10.39 23.40
N VAL A 39 36.95 -10.44 22.10
CA VAL A 39 37.44 -11.48 21.19
C VAL A 39 38.19 -10.78 20.06
N TRP A 40 39.53 -10.81 20.08
CA TRP A 40 40.31 -10.21 19.00
C TRP A 40 40.27 -11.12 17.77
N ASN A 41 39.62 -10.67 16.70
CA ASN A 41 39.43 -11.44 15.48
C ASN A 41 40.21 -10.82 14.30
N LYS A 42 40.77 -11.67 13.44
CA LYS A 42 41.39 -11.22 12.18
C LYS A 42 41.43 -12.36 11.16
N SER A 43 40.89 -12.09 9.98
CA SER A 43 40.76 -13.10 8.92
C SER A 43 42.09 -13.39 8.22
N HIS A 44 42.17 -14.55 7.56
CA HIS A 44 43.37 -14.92 6.77
C HIS A 44 43.63 -13.92 5.64
N ARG A 45 42.56 -13.38 5.04
CA ARG A 45 42.61 -12.35 4.01
C ARG A 45 43.25 -11.05 4.55
N GLU A 46 42.91 -10.65 5.76
CA GLU A 46 43.49 -9.46 6.41
C GLU A 46 44.95 -9.67 6.79
N HIS A 47 45.32 -10.83 7.34
CA HIS A 47 46.72 -11.15 7.61
C HIS A 47 47.59 -11.07 6.35
N THR A 48 47.14 -11.70 5.27
CA THR A 48 47.82 -11.69 3.97
C THR A 48 47.93 -10.27 3.40
N THR A 49 46.88 -9.46 3.52
CA THR A 49 46.86 -8.08 3.00
C THR A 49 47.82 -7.17 3.76
N ILE A 50 47.86 -7.29 5.09
CA ILE A 50 48.68 -6.44 5.95
C ILE A 50 50.14 -6.92 6.00
N GLY A 51 50.40 -8.20 5.69
CA GLY A 51 51.70 -8.82 5.87
C GLY A 51 51.98 -9.19 7.33
N SER A 52 50.95 -9.58 8.07
CA SER A 52 51.02 -9.97 9.49
C SER A 52 50.70 -11.45 9.68
N GLN A 53 51.02 -12.01 10.85
CA GLN A 53 50.76 -13.40 11.21
C GLN A 53 49.75 -13.51 12.35
N PRO A 54 49.02 -14.63 12.51
CA PRO A 54 48.08 -14.83 13.62
C PRO A 54 48.68 -14.58 15.01
N ALA A 55 49.97 -14.87 15.19
CA ALA A 55 50.72 -14.61 16.42
C ALA A 55 50.78 -13.12 16.78
N ASP A 56 50.74 -12.20 15.81
CA ASP A 56 50.76 -10.76 16.05
C ASP A 56 49.47 -10.30 16.76
N THR A 57 48.31 -10.83 16.33
CA THR A 57 47.01 -10.55 16.97
C THR A 57 47.00 -11.08 18.40
N ARG A 58 47.53 -12.30 18.61
CA ARG A 58 47.66 -12.89 19.95
C ARG A 58 48.55 -12.06 20.86
N TRP A 59 49.72 -11.65 20.35
CA TRP A 59 50.65 -10.81 21.09
C TRP A 59 50.02 -9.47 21.47
N ALA A 60 49.31 -8.80 20.55
CA ALA A 60 48.67 -7.52 20.81
C ALA A 60 47.58 -7.62 21.90
N ALA A 61 46.77 -8.68 21.86
CA ALA A 61 45.77 -8.97 22.89
C ALA A 61 46.42 -9.22 24.26
N ASP A 62 47.42 -10.11 24.32
CA ASP A 62 48.15 -10.43 25.56
C ASP A 62 48.82 -9.19 26.17
N GLU A 63 49.43 -8.38 25.32
CA GLU A 63 50.12 -7.15 25.73
C GLU A 63 49.13 -6.09 26.24
N ALA A 64 47.95 -5.95 25.61
CA ALA A 64 46.90 -5.07 26.09
C ALA A 64 46.37 -5.51 27.46
N VAL A 65 46.07 -6.81 27.63
CA VAL A 65 45.60 -7.40 28.89
C VAL A 65 46.62 -7.22 29.99
N ARG A 66 47.90 -7.52 29.71
CA ARG A 66 49.00 -7.35 30.66
C ARG A 66 49.20 -5.88 31.06
N THR A 67 49.14 -4.97 30.09
CA THR A 67 49.38 -3.54 30.32
C THR A 67 48.25 -2.89 31.12
N LEU A 68 46.99 -3.20 30.79
CA LEU A 68 45.81 -2.61 31.44
C LEU A 68 45.36 -3.39 32.69
N GLY A 69 46.03 -4.50 33.00
CA GLY A 69 45.76 -5.31 34.18
C GLY A 69 44.40 -6.02 34.16
N TRP A 70 43.84 -6.28 32.97
CA TRP A 70 42.55 -6.94 32.81
C TRP A 70 42.55 -8.34 33.45
N LYS A 71 41.48 -8.64 34.20
CA LYS A 71 41.31 -9.91 34.94
C LYS A 71 40.19 -10.79 34.39
N GLY A 72 39.34 -10.26 33.51
CA GLY A 72 38.30 -11.03 32.85
C GLY A 72 38.86 -11.96 31.78
N SER A 73 38.00 -12.81 31.22
CA SER A 73 38.36 -13.63 30.06
C SER A 73 38.58 -12.76 28.82
N TYR A 74 39.35 -13.28 27.87
CA TYR A 74 39.52 -12.75 26.53
C TYR A 74 39.95 -13.88 25.61
N HIS A 75 39.68 -13.72 24.31
CA HIS A 75 39.98 -14.74 23.31
C HIS A 75 40.57 -14.13 22.03
N VAL A 76 41.19 -14.97 21.23
CA VAL A 76 41.69 -14.64 19.89
C VAL A 76 41.03 -15.58 18.89
N ASP A 77 40.29 -14.99 17.96
CA ASP A 77 39.48 -15.70 16.97
C ASP A 77 40.22 -15.86 15.64
N ALA A 78 40.30 -17.11 15.20
CA ALA A 78 40.63 -17.50 13.84
C ALA A 78 39.41 -17.28 12.93
N ASP A 79 39.27 -16.05 12.44
CA ASP A 79 38.07 -15.60 11.72
C ASP A 79 38.03 -16.12 10.27
N HIS A 80 36.87 -16.60 9.83
CA HIS A 80 36.61 -17.20 8.51
C HIS A 80 37.67 -18.23 8.06
N ILE A 81 37.87 -19.29 8.84
CA ILE A 81 38.80 -20.37 8.51
C ILE A 81 38.14 -21.58 7.83
N ASN A 82 38.94 -22.32 7.07
CA ASN A 82 38.59 -23.61 6.50
C ASN A 82 39.81 -24.57 6.57
N LEU A 83 39.69 -25.79 6.03
CA LEU A 83 40.76 -26.80 6.08
C LEU A 83 42.11 -26.32 5.51
N SER A 84 42.11 -25.37 4.57
CA SER A 84 43.34 -24.86 3.95
C SER A 84 44.04 -23.77 4.77
N THR A 85 43.34 -23.13 5.72
CA THR A 85 43.85 -21.98 6.47
C THR A 85 43.99 -22.23 7.96
N VAL A 86 43.29 -23.23 8.52
CA VAL A 86 43.21 -23.50 9.97
C VAL A 86 44.58 -23.72 10.63
N ASP A 87 45.51 -24.39 9.96
CA ASP A 87 46.80 -24.78 10.54
C ASP A 87 47.61 -23.59 11.08
N ALA A 88 47.55 -22.44 10.39
CA ALA A 88 48.28 -21.23 10.78
C ALA A 88 47.78 -20.59 12.09
N TYR A 89 46.57 -20.94 12.52
CA TYR A 89 45.91 -20.34 13.69
C TYR A 89 45.97 -21.23 14.93
N LEU A 90 46.32 -22.51 14.78
CA LEU A 90 46.27 -23.49 15.89
C LEU A 90 47.04 -23.01 17.12
N ASP A 91 48.24 -22.46 16.96
CA ASP A 91 49.04 -22.04 18.13
C ASP A 91 48.60 -20.69 18.74
N SER A 92 47.92 -19.85 17.97
CA SER A 92 47.65 -18.44 18.34
C SER A 92 46.21 -18.14 18.73
N SER A 93 45.25 -18.96 18.29
CA SER A 93 43.82 -18.75 18.51
C SER A 93 43.20 -19.76 19.46
N ASP A 94 42.25 -19.33 20.27
CA ASP A 94 41.44 -20.17 21.16
C ASP A 94 39.93 -20.05 20.87
N PHE A 95 39.56 -19.25 19.88
CA PHE A 95 38.25 -19.19 19.26
C PHE A 95 38.42 -19.47 17.75
N PHE A 96 37.55 -20.30 17.17
CA PHE A 96 37.61 -20.66 15.76
C PHE A 96 36.26 -20.49 15.06
N THR A 97 36.20 -19.56 14.10
CA THR A 97 35.06 -19.38 13.21
C THR A 97 35.24 -20.15 11.92
N ILE A 98 34.51 -21.26 11.82
CA ILE A 98 34.54 -22.16 10.67
C ILE A 98 33.55 -21.64 9.62
N ASP A 99 34.07 -21.21 8.49
CA ASP A 99 33.27 -20.74 7.35
C ASP A 99 32.86 -21.91 6.46
N VAL A 100 31.55 -22.01 6.19
CA VAL A 100 30.99 -23.06 5.33
C VAL A 100 30.22 -22.51 4.12
N ALA A 101 30.25 -21.20 3.87
CA ALA A 101 29.46 -20.56 2.82
C ALA A 101 29.67 -21.20 1.43
N ASP A 102 30.92 -21.48 1.06
CA ASP A 102 31.31 -22.10 -0.23
C ASP A 102 30.82 -23.55 -0.46
N SER A 103 30.31 -24.20 0.59
CA SER A 103 29.81 -25.57 0.53
C SER A 103 28.30 -25.68 0.68
N ILE A 104 27.63 -24.58 1.04
CA ILE A 104 26.17 -24.53 1.07
C ILE A 104 25.64 -24.66 -0.37
N GLY A 105 24.61 -25.50 -0.55
CA GLY A 105 24.06 -25.82 -1.86
C GLY A 105 24.70 -27.01 -2.56
N ARG A 106 25.81 -27.58 -2.04
CA ARG A 106 26.33 -28.87 -2.52
C ARG A 106 25.41 -29.99 -2.06
N ALA A 107 24.68 -30.59 -3.00
CA ALA A 107 23.64 -31.57 -2.71
C ALA A 107 24.18 -32.81 -1.98
N ALA A 108 23.64 -33.10 -0.79
CA ALA A 108 23.89 -34.36 -0.10
C ALA A 108 23.23 -35.55 -0.82
N SER A 109 23.82 -36.75 -0.70
CA SER A 109 23.28 -37.97 -1.32
C SER A 109 21.88 -38.30 -0.79
N ALA A 110 21.05 -38.92 -1.63
CA ALA A 110 19.69 -39.31 -1.23
C ALA A 110 19.67 -40.25 -0.01
N GLU A 111 20.68 -41.11 0.13
CA GLU A 111 20.86 -41.98 1.29
C GLU A 111 21.15 -41.19 2.57
N ALA A 112 22.01 -40.17 2.50
CA ALA A 112 22.34 -39.31 3.63
C ALA A 112 21.12 -38.49 4.09
N VAL A 113 20.36 -37.93 3.14
CA VAL A 113 19.10 -37.21 3.41
C VAL A 113 18.09 -38.15 4.07
N SER A 114 17.85 -39.33 3.49
CA SER A 114 16.91 -40.31 4.05
C SER A 114 17.29 -40.75 5.46
N SER A 115 18.60 -40.94 5.70
CA SER A 115 19.12 -41.34 7.01
C SER A 115 18.95 -40.25 8.07
N PHE A 116 19.18 -38.99 7.70
CA PHE A 116 18.95 -37.85 8.59
C PHE A 116 17.47 -37.73 8.95
N MET A 117 16.58 -37.80 7.95
CA MET A 117 15.13 -37.72 8.16
C MET A 117 14.59 -38.87 9.01
N ALA A 118 15.22 -40.05 8.98
CA ALA A 118 14.85 -41.16 9.83
C ALA A 118 15.25 -40.95 11.30
N ARG A 119 16.35 -40.23 11.57
CA ARG A 119 16.77 -39.86 12.93
C ARG A 119 15.97 -38.70 13.49
N HIS A 120 15.62 -37.74 12.64
CA HIS A 120 14.96 -36.50 13.01
C HIS A 120 13.50 -36.45 12.51
N ALA A 121 12.73 -37.48 12.84
CA ALA A 121 11.32 -37.53 12.45
C ALA A 121 10.48 -36.44 13.16
N GLU A 122 10.95 -35.94 14.30
CA GLU A 122 10.35 -34.82 15.06
C GLU A 122 10.40 -33.48 14.32
N LEU A 123 11.25 -33.33 13.29
CA LEU A 123 11.30 -32.13 12.46
C LEU A 123 10.18 -32.10 11.39
N ILE A 124 9.30 -33.11 11.35
CA ILE A 124 8.22 -33.25 10.37
C ILE A 124 6.88 -33.15 11.09
N GLY A 125 6.02 -32.24 10.62
CA GLY A 125 4.73 -31.92 11.23
C GLY A 125 4.76 -30.52 11.86
N GLU A 126 3.99 -30.36 12.92
CA GLU A 126 3.88 -29.12 13.69
C GLU A 126 4.85 -29.16 14.87
N ILE A 127 5.75 -28.17 14.96
CA ILE A 127 6.80 -28.09 15.97
C ILE A 127 6.55 -26.87 16.85
N GLU A 128 6.09 -27.12 18.07
CA GLU A 128 5.91 -26.07 19.07
C GLU A 128 7.25 -25.65 19.67
N ILE A 129 7.55 -24.35 19.59
CA ILE A 129 8.76 -23.75 20.15
C ILE A 129 8.36 -22.64 21.11
N ALA A 130 8.75 -22.78 22.38
CA ALA A 130 8.52 -21.76 23.39
C ALA A 130 9.17 -20.43 22.99
N GLY A 131 8.37 -19.37 22.96
CA GLY A 131 8.80 -18.02 22.55
C GLY A 131 8.53 -17.68 21.09
N LEU A 132 7.96 -18.61 20.29
CA LEU A 132 7.34 -18.29 18.99
C LEU A 132 5.82 -18.13 19.16
N ASP A 133 5.22 -17.22 18.40
CA ASP A 133 3.77 -16.95 18.44
C ASP A 133 2.94 -18.05 17.75
N HIS A 134 3.57 -18.78 16.82
CA HIS A 134 2.98 -19.88 16.07
C HIS A 134 3.96 -21.05 15.97
N PRO A 135 3.47 -22.31 15.90
CA PRO A 135 4.33 -23.47 15.69
C PRO A 135 4.95 -23.47 14.30
N LEU A 136 6.15 -24.05 14.17
CA LEU A 136 6.80 -24.24 12.87
C LEU A 136 6.17 -25.45 12.17
N ILE A 137 5.55 -25.26 11.01
CA ILE A 137 4.93 -26.34 10.23
C ILE A 137 5.88 -26.79 9.13
N ALA A 138 6.20 -28.09 9.11
CA ALA A 138 7.17 -28.67 8.19
C ALA A 138 6.67 -29.96 7.54
N THR A 139 6.81 -30.06 6.22
CA THR A 139 6.54 -31.30 5.52
C THR A 139 7.79 -32.16 5.41
N ARG A 140 7.60 -33.46 5.18
CA ARG A 140 8.69 -34.37 4.87
C ARG A 140 9.54 -33.88 3.69
N ALA A 141 8.91 -33.24 2.70
CA ALA A 141 9.60 -32.70 1.53
C ALA A 141 10.43 -31.45 1.86
N SER A 142 9.93 -30.54 2.71
CA SER A 142 10.66 -29.32 3.08
C SER A 142 11.91 -29.65 3.90
N VAL A 143 11.81 -30.56 4.88
CA VAL A 143 12.97 -31.05 5.64
C VAL A 143 14.00 -31.69 4.71
N ALA A 144 13.56 -32.55 3.78
CA ALA A 144 14.46 -33.20 2.82
C ALA A 144 15.22 -32.18 1.94
N ALA A 145 14.56 -31.09 1.55
CA ALA A 145 15.16 -30.04 0.74
C ALA A 145 16.24 -29.28 1.53
N ILE A 146 15.93 -28.87 2.76
CA ILE A 146 16.87 -28.17 3.65
C ILE A 146 18.10 -29.05 3.92
N VAL A 147 17.89 -30.32 4.29
CA VAL A 147 18.97 -31.27 4.55
C VAL A 147 19.81 -31.49 3.29
N ARG A 148 19.20 -31.64 2.12
CA ARG A 148 19.94 -31.76 0.86
C ARG A 148 20.83 -30.56 0.60
N TYR A 149 20.40 -29.37 1.00
CA TYR A 149 21.08 -28.10 0.75
C TYR A 149 22.22 -27.80 1.75
N TYR A 150 22.04 -28.10 3.04
CA TYR A 150 23.00 -27.72 4.10
C TYR A 150 23.85 -28.87 4.65
N LEU A 151 23.46 -30.14 4.51
CA LEU A 151 24.15 -31.25 5.19
C LEU A 151 25.62 -31.41 4.78
N CYS A 152 25.97 -31.11 3.53
CA CYS A 152 27.37 -31.16 3.08
C CYS A 152 28.22 -30.08 3.77
N ALA A 153 27.67 -28.88 3.94
CA ALA A 153 28.35 -27.76 4.61
C ALA A 153 28.61 -28.09 6.09
N VAL A 154 27.61 -28.64 6.79
CA VAL A 154 27.76 -29.06 8.19
C VAL A 154 28.80 -30.16 8.36
N ARG A 155 28.85 -31.14 7.44
CA ARG A 155 29.89 -32.19 7.43
C ARG A 155 31.31 -31.61 7.27
N GLN A 156 31.47 -30.63 6.39
CA GLN A 156 32.75 -29.94 6.24
C GLN A 156 33.13 -29.17 7.51
N ALA A 157 32.18 -28.53 8.19
CA ALA A 157 32.45 -27.95 9.51
C ALA A 157 32.95 -29.00 10.50
N GLY A 158 32.35 -30.19 10.49
CA GLY A 158 32.77 -31.33 11.29
C GLY A 158 34.21 -31.76 10.99
N GLU A 159 34.63 -31.75 9.73
CA GLU A 159 36.02 -32.05 9.34
C GLU A 159 37.00 -31.03 9.92
N VAL A 160 36.73 -29.73 9.74
CA VAL A 160 37.59 -28.65 10.29
C VAL A 160 37.65 -28.75 11.81
N PHE A 161 36.51 -28.94 12.47
CA PHE A 161 36.44 -29.12 13.92
C PHE A 161 37.30 -30.32 14.40
N ARG A 162 37.22 -31.46 13.72
CA ARG A 162 38.03 -32.66 14.05
C ARG A 162 39.52 -32.39 13.86
N THR A 163 39.92 -31.63 12.84
CA THR A 163 41.30 -31.18 12.66
C THR A 163 41.78 -30.36 13.86
N ILE A 164 41.00 -29.35 14.30
CA ILE A 164 41.34 -28.51 15.46
C ILE A 164 41.42 -29.36 16.74
N LYS A 165 40.45 -30.23 16.96
CA LYS A 165 40.41 -31.17 18.08
C LYS A 165 41.58 -32.17 18.09
N SER A 166 42.17 -32.48 16.93
CA SER A 166 43.34 -33.35 16.87
C SER A 166 44.63 -32.63 17.31
N ALA A 167 44.69 -31.31 17.11
CA ALA A 167 45.83 -30.47 17.44
C ALA A 167 45.75 -29.84 18.85
N LYS A 168 44.53 -29.63 19.36
CA LYS A 168 44.28 -29.04 20.68
C LYS A 168 43.59 -30.01 21.63
N PRO A 169 43.88 -29.96 22.94
CA PRO A 169 43.11 -30.72 23.90
C PRO A 169 41.61 -30.43 23.75
N PRO A 170 40.73 -31.44 23.88
CA PRO A 170 39.30 -31.20 23.93
C PRO A 170 38.97 -30.17 24.99
N ASN A 171 37.96 -29.33 24.76
CA ASN A 171 37.47 -28.34 25.73
C ASN A 171 38.40 -27.14 26.00
N THR A 172 39.43 -26.88 25.19
CA THR A 172 40.33 -25.70 25.34
C THR A 172 40.15 -24.64 24.25
N PHE A 173 39.09 -24.73 23.46
CA PHE A 173 38.78 -23.76 22.41
C PHE A 173 37.28 -23.60 22.22
N ILE A 174 36.89 -22.47 21.64
CA ILE A 174 35.51 -22.11 21.28
C ILE A 174 35.32 -22.35 19.78
N THR A 175 34.13 -22.82 19.39
CA THR A 175 33.78 -23.09 17.98
C THR A 175 32.55 -22.29 17.58
N GLU A 176 32.69 -21.58 16.47
CA GLU A 176 31.62 -20.92 15.73
C GLU A 176 31.46 -21.56 14.35
N ILE A 177 30.23 -21.67 13.86
CA ILE A 177 29.94 -21.99 12.46
C ILE A 177 29.33 -20.75 11.80
N SER A 178 29.93 -20.29 10.70
CA SER A 178 29.51 -19.12 9.94
C SER A 178 28.87 -19.48 8.61
N MET A 179 27.74 -18.86 8.34
CA MET A 179 26.94 -19.01 7.11
C MET A 179 26.50 -17.63 6.59
N ASP A 180 27.07 -16.55 7.12
CA ASP A 180 26.66 -15.16 6.86
C ASP A 180 27.04 -14.68 5.44
N GLU A 181 28.09 -15.25 4.85
CA GLU A 181 28.55 -14.94 3.48
C GLU A 181 27.80 -15.72 2.38
N THR A 182 26.59 -16.24 2.64
CA THR A 182 25.74 -16.87 1.61
C THR A 182 24.91 -15.85 0.83
N ASP A 183 24.34 -16.22 -0.32
CA ASP A 183 23.42 -15.34 -1.05
C ASP A 183 22.05 -15.23 -0.36
N ALA A 184 21.50 -16.36 0.09
CA ALA A 184 20.21 -16.45 0.76
C ALA A 184 20.32 -16.35 2.29
N ARG A 185 19.29 -15.76 2.93
CA ARG A 185 19.10 -15.80 4.39
C ARG A 185 18.75 -17.21 4.87
N GLN A 186 19.06 -17.52 6.12
CA GLN A 186 18.53 -18.73 6.77
C GLN A 186 17.30 -18.38 7.59
N THR A 187 16.19 -19.06 7.34
CA THR A 187 14.95 -18.97 8.12
C THR A 187 15.11 -19.63 9.49
N PRO A 188 14.25 -19.30 10.49
CA PRO A 188 14.27 -19.96 11.78
C PRO A 188 14.15 -21.50 11.69
N PHE A 189 13.33 -22.00 10.78
CA PHE A 189 13.19 -23.44 10.58
C PHE A 189 14.45 -24.07 9.96
N GLU A 190 15.11 -23.41 9.00
CA GLU A 190 16.38 -23.88 8.48
C GLU A 190 17.46 -23.91 9.57
N VAL A 191 17.53 -22.88 10.42
CA VAL A 191 18.47 -22.85 11.56
C VAL A 191 18.23 -24.03 12.49
N LEU A 192 16.97 -24.40 12.78
CA LEU A 192 16.65 -25.58 13.60
C LEU A 192 17.21 -26.87 12.98
N VAL A 193 16.96 -27.08 11.68
CA VAL A 193 17.44 -28.27 10.95
C VAL A 193 18.97 -28.30 10.88
N ILE A 194 19.61 -27.14 10.69
CA ILE A 194 21.07 -27.01 10.68
C ILE A 194 21.65 -27.37 12.06
N LEU A 195 21.05 -26.89 13.15
CA LEU A 195 21.49 -27.19 14.51
C LEU A 195 21.36 -28.68 14.85
N ALA A 196 20.29 -29.33 14.38
CA ALA A 196 20.15 -30.79 14.49
C ALA A 196 21.28 -31.52 13.73
N ALA A 197 21.61 -31.08 12.51
CA ALA A 197 22.72 -31.65 11.74
C ALA A 197 24.10 -31.41 12.40
N ILE A 198 24.30 -30.25 13.02
CA ILE A 198 25.53 -29.92 13.76
C ILE A 198 25.69 -30.83 14.98
N ALA A 199 24.59 -31.10 15.68
CA ALA A 199 24.56 -32.03 16.81
C ALA A 199 24.91 -33.46 16.36
N ASP A 200 24.39 -33.91 15.21
CA ASP A 200 24.70 -35.20 14.58
C ASP A 200 26.21 -35.35 14.27
N GLU A 201 26.89 -34.26 13.86
CA GLU A 201 28.35 -34.24 13.64
C GLU A 201 29.16 -34.15 14.95
N GLY A 202 28.51 -33.98 16.10
CA GLY A 202 29.15 -33.91 17.41
C GLY A 202 30.00 -32.66 17.63
N ILE A 203 29.62 -31.54 17.01
CA ILE A 203 30.34 -30.26 17.10
C ILE A 203 29.77 -29.44 18.28
N PRO A 204 30.55 -29.16 19.34
CA PRO A 204 30.11 -28.38 20.49
C PRO A 204 30.19 -26.87 20.20
N ILE A 205 29.36 -26.38 19.28
CA ILE A 205 29.33 -24.96 18.92
C ILE A 205 28.86 -24.09 20.08
N GLN A 206 29.49 -22.93 20.28
CA GLN A 206 29.03 -21.92 21.24
C GLN A 206 28.47 -20.68 20.56
N THR A 207 28.74 -20.51 19.26
CA THR A 207 28.09 -19.48 18.46
C THR A 207 27.73 -19.99 17.06
N ILE A 208 26.68 -19.43 16.48
CA ILE A 208 26.28 -19.65 15.08
C ILE A 208 25.97 -18.30 14.43
N ALA A 209 26.48 -18.08 13.22
CA ALA A 209 26.27 -16.86 12.46
C ALA A 209 25.45 -17.14 11.19
N PRO A 210 24.11 -17.07 11.26
CA PRO A 210 23.27 -17.10 10.07
C PRO A 210 23.32 -15.76 9.33
N LYS A 211 22.94 -15.78 8.05
CA LYS A 211 22.60 -14.57 7.29
C LYS A 211 21.17 -14.14 7.62
N PHE A 212 21.02 -12.88 8.04
CA PHE A 212 19.72 -12.25 8.32
C PHE A 212 19.13 -11.57 7.08
N THR A 213 17.84 -11.22 7.16
CA THR A 213 17.17 -10.29 6.25
C THR A 213 17.85 -8.92 6.22
N GLY A 214 17.66 -8.19 5.13
CA GLY A 214 18.30 -6.89 4.89
C GLY A 214 19.77 -7.01 4.46
N ARG A 215 20.47 -5.86 4.47
CA ARG A 215 21.88 -5.77 4.05
C ARG A 215 22.74 -5.23 5.18
N PHE A 216 23.77 -6.00 5.53
CA PHE A 216 24.77 -5.66 6.53
C PHE A 216 26.00 -5.04 5.85
N ASN A 217 25.78 -3.90 5.20
CA ASN A 217 26.83 -3.20 4.47
C ASN A 217 27.99 -2.79 5.39
N LYS A 218 29.23 -2.92 4.90
CA LYS A 218 30.43 -2.59 5.66
C LYS A 218 30.50 -1.07 5.90
N GLY A 219 30.77 -0.67 7.15
CA GLY A 219 31.03 0.73 7.54
C GLY A 219 29.80 1.65 7.67
N VAL A 220 28.59 1.17 7.40
CA VAL A 220 27.34 1.97 7.47
C VAL A 220 26.24 1.20 8.19
N ASP A 221 25.10 1.86 8.41
CA ASP A 221 23.95 1.27 9.11
C ASP A 221 23.30 0.13 8.32
N TYR A 222 22.46 -0.64 9.02
CA TYR A 222 21.63 -1.68 8.47
C TYR A 222 20.67 -1.10 7.41
N VAL A 223 20.54 -1.80 6.28
CA VAL A 223 19.59 -1.42 5.22
C VAL A 223 18.58 -2.54 5.04
N GLY A 224 17.37 -2.33 5.54
CA GLY A 224 16.28 -3.28 5.45
C GLY A 224 15.15 -2.92 6.41
N ASP A 225 14.19 -3.82 6.56
CA ASP A 225 13.14 -3.69 7.56
C ASP A 225 13.68 -4.11 8.94
N ILE A 226 13.67 -3.17 9.88
CA ILE A 226 14.18 -3.36 11.26
C ILE A 226 13.26 -4.30 12.04
N ASP A 227 11.94 -4.20 11.85
CA ASP A 227 10.97 -5.02 12.57
C ASP A 227 11.03 -6.47 12.07
N ARG A 228 11.24 -6.65 10.77
CA ARG A 228 11.49 -7.96 10.18
C ARG A 228 12.78 -8.58 10.73
N PHE A 229 13.87 -7.82 10.79
CA PHE A 229 15.11 -8.28 11.42
C PHE A 229 14.88 -8.64 12.89
N ALA A 230 14.16 -7.80 13.64
CA ALA A 230 13.86 -8.03 15.05
C ALA A 230 13.08 -9.33 15.26
N LYS A 231 11.99 -9.56 14.51
CA LYS A 231 11.21 -10.80 14.57
C LYS A 231 12.04 -12.03 14.18
N GLU A 232 12.86 -11.92 13.13
CA GLU A 232 13.73 -13.01 12.69
C GLU A 232 14.80 -13.33 13.76
N PHE A 233 15.40 -12.30 14.36
CA PHE A 233 16.38 -12.43 15.44
C PHE A 233 15.76 -13.04 16.71
N ASP A 234 14.55 -12.60 17.08
CA ASP A 234 13.73 -13.14 18.18
C ASP A 234 13.43 -14.63 17.96
N ALA A 235 12.96 -14.98 16.76
CA ALA A 235 12.65 -16.36 16.39
C ALA A 235 13.90 -17.24 16.34
N HIS A 236 15.03 -16.74 15.86
CA HIS A 236 16.30 -17.46 15.89
C HIS A 236 16.77 -17.78 17.31
N LEU A 237 16.58 -16.87 18.27
CA LEU A 237 16.91 -17.14 19.68
C LEU A 237 15.99 -18.19 20.31
N ALA A 238 14.69 -18.14 20.01
CA ALA A 238 13.74 -19.17 20.46
C ALA A 238 14.09 -20.55 19.89
N VAL A 239 14.41 -20.62 18.59
CA VAL A 239 14.87 -21.84 17.92
C VAL A 239 16.17 -22.36 18.53
N ILE A 240 17.14 -21.50 18.81
CA ILE A 240 18.39 -21.91 19.45
C ILE A 240 18.12 -22.47 20.84
N ALA A 241 17.30 -21.80 21.65
CA ALA A 241 16.95 -22.28 22.99
C ALA A 241 16.28 -23.66 22.93
N HIS A 242 15.38 -23.87 21.97
CA HIS A 242 14.76 -25.17 21.73
C HIS A 242 15.78 -26.22 21.28
N ALA A 243 16.61 -25.91 20.28
CA ALA A 243 17.64 -26.82 19.78
C ALA A 243 18.66 -27.21 20.87
N VAL A 244 19.03 -26.29 21.75
CA VAL A 244 19.89 -26.56 22.92
C VAL A 244 19.24 -27.56 23.88
N ALA A 245 17.93 -27.43 24.13
CA ALA A 245 17.19 -28.35 24.97
C ALA A 245 17.03 -29.74 24.33
N GLN A 246 16.86 -29.81 23.01
CA GLN A 246 16.59 -31.06 22.29
C GLN A 246 17.84 -31.83 21.85
N TYR A 247 18.88 -31.16 21.37
CA TYR A 247 19.97 -31.79 20.61
C TYR A 247 21.31 -31.86 21.36
N ASN A 248 21.31 -31.71 22.69
CA ASN A 248 22.52 -31.77 23.53
C ASN A 248 23.64 -30.81 23.05
N LEU A 249 23.24 -29.65 22.50
CA LEU A 249 24.15 -28.56 22.15
C LEU A 249 24.59 -27.81 23.44
N PRO A 250 25.74 -27.10 23.43
CA PRO A 250 26.19 -26.34 24.58
C PRO A 250 25.15 -25.33 25.06
N ARG A 251 24.95 -25.25 26.39
CA ARG A 251 23.95 -24.37 27.02
C ARG A 251 24.19 -22.88 26.76
N ASN A 252 25.42 -22.51 26.45
CA ASN A 252 25.81 -21.13 26.16
C ASN A 252 25.83 -20.83 24.65
N LEU A 253 25.28 -21.71 23.80
CA LEU A 253 25.11 -21.44 22.37
C LEU A 253 24.29 -20.17 22.16
N LYS A 254 24.84 -19.24 21.37
CA LYS A 254 24.23 -17.93 21.10
C LYS A 254 24.39 -17.50 19.65
N LEU A 255 23.56 -16.56 19.21
CA LEU A 255 23.70 -15.95 17.89
C LEU A 255 24.98 -15.12 17.80
N SER A 256 25.59 -15.15 16.63
CA SER A 256 26.70 -14.30 16.24
C SER A 256 26.30 -13.39 15.08
N VAL A 257 26.40 -12.08 15.29
CA VAL A 257 26.09 -11.06 14.29
C VAL A 257 27.38 -10.62 13.62
N HIS A 258 27.61 -11.14 12.42
CA HIS A 258 28.72 -10.73 11.57
C HIS A 258 28.43 -9.40 10.89
N SER A 259 29.49 -8.67 10.52
CA SER A 259 29.39 -7.29 10.01
C SER A 259 28.57 -6.37 10.94
N GLY A 260 28.61 -6.66 12.24
CA GLY A 260 27.74 -6.07 13.24
C GLY A 260 28.13 -4.66 13.66
N SER A 261 29.31 -4.15 13.26
CA SER A 261 29.68 -2.77 13.54
C SER A 261 28.82 -1.79 12.75
N ASP A 262 28.62 -0.60 13.33
CA ASP A 262 27.92 0.53 12.75
C ASP A 262 26.43 0.29 12.43
N LYS A 263 25.82 -0.80 12.93
CA LYS A 263 24.40 -1.14 12.70
C LYS A 263 23.48 -0.52 13.75
N PHE A 264 23.61 0.78 13.96
CA PHE A 264 22.98 1.49 15.08
C PHE A 264 21.46 1.34 15.13
N SER A 265 20.80 1.33 13.97
CA SER A 265 19.34 1.20 13.86
C SER A 265 18.77 -0.11 14.42
N ILE A 266 19.57 -1.20 14.48
CA ILE A 266 19.12 -2.51 14.98
C ILE A 266 19.61 -2.85 16.39
N TYR A 267 20.48 -2.01 17.00
CA TYR A 267 21.05 -2.31 18.31
C TYR A 267 20.00 -2.33 19.44
N GLU A 268 19.02 -1.43 19.40
CA GLU A 268 17.95 -1.40 20.41
C GLU A 268 17.11 -2.68 20.35
N SER A 269 16.79 -3.15 19.14
CA SER A 269 16.07 -4.40 18.92
C SER A 269 16.87 -5.59 19.43
N ILE A 270 18.17 -5.67 19.10
CA ILE A 270 19.06 -6.73 19.61
C ILE A 270 19.07 -6.71 21.14
N LYS A 271 19.30 -5.55 21.77
CA LYS A 271 19.34 -5.40 23.23
C LYS A 271 18.04 -5.86 23.88
N THR A 272 16.90 -5.39 23.39
CA THR A 272 15.58 -5.70 23.95
C THR A 272 15.31 -7.21 23.86
N ILE A 273 15.62 -7.82 22.72
CA ILE A 273 15.36 -9.24 22.49
C ILE A 273 16.30 -10.14 23.31
N ILE A 274 17.59 -9.84 23.39
CA ILE A 274 18.51 -10.64 24.23
C ILE A 274 18.19 -10.51 25.72
N GLN A 275 17.57 -9.39 26.13
CA GLN A 275 17.03 -9.24 27.48
C GLN A 275 15.76 -10.07 27.68
N LYS A 276 14.81 -10.01 26.73
CA LYS A 276 13.56 -10.83 26.70
C LYS A 276 13.86 -12.32 26.88
N HIS A 277 14.82 -12.85 26.13
CA HIS A 277 15.17 -14.28 26.16
C HIS A 277 16.17 -14.68 27.25
N HIS A 278 16.65 -13.72 28.03
CA HIS A 278 17.85 -13.90 28.87
C HIS A 278 19.04 -14.50 28.10
N ALA A 279 19.12 -14.25 26.80
CA ALA A 279 20.10 -14.83 25.90
C ALA A 279 21.45 -14.10 25.95
N GLY A 280 22.48 -14.79 25.47
CA GLY A 280 23.75 -14.18 25.08
C GLY A 280 23.73 -13.74 23.62
N VAL A 281 24.69 -12.92 23.23
CA VAL A 281 24.98 -12.63 21.81
C VAL A 281 26.49 -12.42 21.63
N HIS A 282 26.99 -12.78 20.45
CA HIS A 282 28.30 -12.37 19.96
C HIS A 282 28.12 -11.37 18.82
N VAL A 283 28.83 -10.24 18.84
CA VAL A 283 28.78 -9.25 17.75
C VAL A 283 30.19 -9.05 17.23
N LYS A 284 30.43 -9.18 15.92
CA LYS A 284 31.75 -9.00 15.32
C LYS A 284 31.92 -7.61 14.70
N THR A 285 32.96 -6.92 15.15
CA THR A 285 33.45 -5.66 14.59
C THR A 285 34.86 -5.87 14.03
N ALA A 286 35.25 -5.08 13.04
CA ALA A 286 36.65 -5.05 12.57
C ALA A 286 36.95 -3.74 11.85
N GLY A 287 36.30 -3.50 10.70
CA GLY A 287 36.64 -2.35 9.86
C GLY A 287 36.28 -0.99 10.47
N THR A 288 35.40 -0.94 11.48
CA THR A 288 35.09 0.30 12.21
C THR A 288 36.31 0.82 12.98
N THR A 289 37.12 -0.04 13.59
CA THR A 289 38.35 0.37 14.29
C THR A 289 39.33 1.04 13.33
N TRP A 290 39.51 0.48 12.13
CA TRP A 290 40.31 1.08 11.06
C TRP A 290 39.80 2.47 10.63
N LEU A 291 38.48 2.66 10.56
CA LEU A 291 37.92 3.97 10.22
C LEU A 291 38.19 5.00 11.32
N GLU A 292 38.14 4.58 12.59
CA GLU A 292 38.50 5.45 13.72
C GLU A 292 40.00 5.79 13.76
N GLU A 293 40.88 4.93 13.23
CA GLU A 293 42.30 5.29 13.00
C GLU A 293 42.44 6.45 12.01
N LEU A 294 41.72 6.40 10.89
CA LEU A 294 41.72 7.50 9.91
C LEU A 294 41.11 8.78 10.46
N ILE A 295 40.04 8.68 11.26
CA ILE A 295 39.43 9.82 11.94
C ILE A 295 40.42 10.44 12.93
N GLY A 296 41.07 9.64 13.77
CA GLY A 296 42.07 10.14 14.72
C GLY A 296 43.29 10.78 14.04
N LEU A 297 43.73 10.23 12.90
CA LEU A 297 44.77 10.86 12.06
C LEU A 297 44.29 12.20 11.49
N ALA A 298 43.05 12.28 11.01
CA ALA A 298 42.49 13.52 10.49
C ALA A 298 42.33 14.58 11.59
N GLU A 299 41.88 14.20 12.80
CA GLU A 299 41.75 15.08 13.97
C GLU A 299 43.09 15.60 14.51
N ALA A 300 44.18 14.86 14.31
CA ALA A 300 45.52 15.33 14.66
C ALA A 300 46.01 16.49 13.77
N ASP A 301 45.30 16.77 12.68
CA ASP A 301 45.62 17.77 11.66
C ASP A 301 47.04 17.57 11.07
N GLY A 302 47.56 18.57 10.35
CA GLY A 302 48.94 18.58 9.85
C GLY A 302 49.27 17.33 9.01
N GLU A 303 50.36 16.64 9.34
CA GLU A 303 50.78 15.44 8.60
C GLU A 303 49.80 14.26 8.74
N GLY A 304 49.06 14.17 9.85
CA GLY A 304 48.02 13.15 10.06
C GLY A 304 46.86 13.31 9.08
N LEU A 305 46.34 14.54 8.93
CA LEU A 305 45.29 14.85 7.95
C LEU A 305 45.78 14.64 6.52
N GLN A 306 47.02 15.04 6.21
CA GLN A 306 47.57 14.81 4.87
C GLN A 306 47.70 13.31 4.56
N LEU A 307 48.05 12.49 5.55
CA LEU A 307 48.10 11.04 5.41
C LEU A 307 46.70 10.45 5.16
N ALA A 308 45.68 10.88 5.91
CA ALA A 308 44.30 10.44 5.72
C ALA A 308 43.76 10.81 4.32
N LYS A 309 44.02 12.05 3.86
CA LYS A 309 43.70 12.49 2.49
C LYS A 309 44.45 11.71 1.43
N GLU A 310 45.72 11.37 1.65
CA GLU A 310 46.50 10.54 0.73
C GLU A 310 45.90 9.15 0.58
N VAL A 311 45.45 8.53 1.68
CA VAL A 311 44.74 7.25 1.67
C VAL A 311 43.48 7.35 0.83
N TYR A 312 42.64 8.37 1.04
CA TYR A 312 41.43 8.58 0.23
C TYR A 312 41.75 8.76 -1.26
N ARG A 313 42.67 9.65 -1.61
CA ARG A 313 43.03 9.93 -3.01
C ARG A 313 43.51 8.67 -3.73
N LYS A 314 44.33 7.83 -3.07
CA LYS A 314 44.80 6.56 -3.63
C LYS A 314 43.71 5.51 -3.70
N ALA A 315 42.79 5.49 -2.73
CA ALA A 315 41.62 4.59 -2.74
C ALA A 315 40.66 4.96 -3.87
N PHE A 316 40.37 6.25 -4.07
CA PHE A 316 39.56 6.76 -5.18
C PHE A 316 40.15 6.36 -6.54
N ALA A 317 41.47 6.51 -6.72
CA ALA A 317 42.13 6.11 -7.96
C ALA A 317 42.12 4.59 -8.24
N GLN A 318 41.84 3.77 -7.22
CA GLN A 318 41.80 2.30 -7.30
C GLN A 318 40.41 1.75 -6.90
N ALA A 319 39.36 2.57 -6.95
CA ALA A 319 38.06 2.24 -6.38
C ALA A 319 37.50 0.93 -6.94
N GLU A 320 37.52 0.75 -8.27
CA GLU A 320 37.06 -0.48 -8.92
C GLU A 320 37.75 -1.74 -8.38
N GLN A 321 39.08 -1.71 -8.28
CA GLN A 321 39.88 -2.85 -7.79
C GLN A 321 39.64 -3.12 -6.29
N LEU A 322 39.48 -2.07 -5.49
CA LEU A 322 39.26 -2.19 -4.05
C LEU A 322 37.85 -2.69 -3.73
N CYS A 323 36.84 -2.23 -4.48
CA CYS A 323 35.43 -2.52 -4.25
C CYS A 323 35.00 -3.88 -4.77
N ARG A 324 35.57 -4.37 -5.89
CA ARG A 324 35.16 -5.63 -6.53
C ARG A 324 35.05 -6.84 -5.58
N PRO A 325 36.01 -7.11 -4.66
CA PRO A 325 35.91 -8.25 -3.73
C PRO A 325 34.86 -8.07 -2.62
N TYR A 326 34.29 -6.87 -2.48
CA TYR A 326 33.32 -6.51 -1.44
C TYR A 326 31.98 -6.09 -2.03
N ALA A 327 31.75 -6.29 -3.34
CA ALA A 327 30.59 -5.78 -4.06
C ALA A 327 29.23 -6.24 -3.48
N THR A 328 29.19 -7.38 -2.80
CA THR A 328 27.99 -7.92 -2.14
C THR A 328 27.69 -7.28 -0.78
N VAL A 329 28.65 -6.53 -0.21
CA VAL A 329 28.60 -5.98 1.16
C VAL A 329 28.96 -4.49 1.22
N ILE A 330 28.92 -3.78 0.08
CA ILE A 330 29.05 -2.33 -0.02
C ILE A 330 28.00 -1.79 -1.01
N ALA A 331 27.62 -0.52 -0.87
CA ALA A 331 26.67 0.15 -1.77
C ALA A 331 27.15 1.58 -2.03
N ILE A 332 28.29 1.69 -2.73
CA ILE A 332 28.93 2.98 -3.03
C ILE A 332 28.25 3.60 -4.25
N ASP A 333 27.69 4.79 -4.09
CA ASP A 333 27.29 5.65 -5.20
C ASP A 333 28.49 6.51 -5.62
N GLU A 334 29.07 6.18 -6.79
CA GLU A 334 30.24 6.88 -7.34
C GLU A 334 29.97 8.36 -7.60
N ALA A 335 28.73 8.73 -7.93
CA ALA A 335 28.37 10.13 -8.18
C ALA A 335 28.40 10.98 -6.91
N GLN A 336 28.31 10.34 -5.74
CA GLN A 336 28.37 11.00 -4.44
C GLN A 336 29.79 11.04 -3.86
N LEU A 337 30.78 10.42 -4.48
CA LEU A 337 32.16 10.46 -3.97
C LEU A 337 32.79 11.84 -4.20
N PRO A 338 33.29 12.51 -3.15
CA PRO A 338 34.02 13.77 -3.29
C PRO A 338 35.24 13.60 -4.20
N SER A 339 35.48 14.54 -5.09
CA SER A 339 36.67 14.42 -5.95
C SER A 339 37.96 14.51 -5.11
N PRO A 340 39.07 13.89 -5.54
CA PRO A 340 40.34 14.06 -4.83
C PRO A 340 40.82 15.52 -4.75
N ALA A 341 40.42 16.37 -5.70
CA ALA A 341 40.73 17.79 -5.68
C ALA A 341 39.93 18.55 -4.61
N GLU A 342 38.65 18.19 -4.46
CA GLU A 342 37.76 18.73 -3.43
C GLU A 342 38.23 18.34 -2.03
N SER A 343 38.42 17.03 -1.79
CA SER A 343 38.87 16.52 -0.49
C SER A 343 40.29 16.97 -0.10
N ALA A 344 41.14 17.31 -1.07
CA ALA A 344 42.44 17.91 -0.79
C ALA A 344 42.32 19.27 -0.07
N GLY A 345 41.27 20.04 -0.40
CA GLY A 345 41.00 21.36 0.19
C GLY A 345 40.31 21.34 1.55
N TRP A 346 39.83 20.17 2.00
CA TRP A 346 39.06 20.06 3.25
C TRP A 346 39.87 20.37 4.51
N THR A 347 39.24 20.98 5.52
CA THR A 347 39.83 21.07 6.86
C THR A 347 39.76 19.71 7.58
N SER A 348 40.37 19.62 8.76
CA SER A 348 40.24 18.44 9.63
C SER A 348 38.77 18.15 9.93
N GLU A 349 38.01 19.18 10.30
CA GLU A 349 36.59 19.08 10.65
C GLU A 349 35.75 18.55 9.48
N GLN A 350 35.97 19.06 8.27
CA GLN A 350 35.24 18.62 7.08
C GLN A 350 35.54 17.16 6.72
N PHE A 351 36.81 16.75 6.77
CA PHE A 351 37.19 15.37 6.48
C PHE A 351 36.63 14.41 7.52
N VAL A 352 36.69 14.79 8.81
CA VAL A 352 36.14 14.00 9.91
C VAL A 352 34.61 13.92 9.82
N ALA A 353 33.91 15.02 9.56
CA ALA A 353 32.45 15.02 9.43
C ALA A 353 31.99 14.14 8.25
N ALA A 354 32.70 14.18 7.12
CA ALA A 354 32.41 13.31 5.99
C ALA A 354 32.67 11.82 6.28
N LEU A 355 33.67 11.49 7.10
CA LEU A 355 34.07 10.12 7.40
C LEU A 355 33.32 9.51 8.58
N ARG A 356 33.05 10.28 9.62
CA ARG A 356 32.45 9.82 10.88
C ARG A 356 31.00 9.42 10.61
N HIS A 357 30.62 8.23 11.02
CA HIS A 357 29.25 7.75 10.80
C HIS A 357 28.28 8.56 11.65
N ASP A 358 27.79 9.70 11.19
CA ASP A 358 26.83 10.52 11.90
C ASP A 358 25.81 11.07 10.91
N ALA A 359 24.72 10.33 10.73
CA ALA A 359 23.67 10.68 9.78
C ALA A 359 22.93 11.98 10.13
N SER A 360 23.15 12.55 11.32
CA SER A 360 22.62 13.87 11.68
C SER A 360 23.44 15.02 11.09
N THR A 361 24.68 14.75 10.65
CA THR A 361 25.55 15.75 10.02
C THR A 361 25.35 15.74 8.49
N PRO A 362 25.02 16.88 7.86
CA PRO A 362 24.86 16.97 6.41
C PRO A 362 26.11 16.59 5.61
N GLU A 363 27.29 16.73 6.22
CA GLU A 363 28.57 16.38 5.62
C GLU A 363 28.83 14.88 5.56
N PHE A 364 28.18 14.07 6.41
CA PHE A 364 28.41 12.63 6.44
C PHE A 364 28.09 12.00 5.09
N ASN A 365 29.09 11.30 4.54
CA ASN A 365 28.98 10.69 3.23
C ASN A 365 29.16 9.16 3.34
N PRO A 366 28.09 8.38 3.17
CA PRO A 366 28.15 6.92 3.31
C PRO A 366 29.06 6.30 2.23
N SER A 367 29.00 6.77 0.98
CA SER A 367 29.87 6.29 -0.11
C SER A 367 31.35 6.52 0.21
N PHE A 368 31.70 7.69 0.73
CA PHE A 368 33.06 8.06 1.14
C PHE A 368 33.58 7.15 2.27
N ARG A 369 32.76 6.94 3.31
CA ARG A 369 33.10 6.04 4.43
C ARG A 369 33.27 4.59 3.96
N GLN A 370 32.40 4.10 3.08
CA GLN A 370 32.50 2.73 2.54
C GLN A 370 33.74 2.53 1.66
N LEU A 371 34.09 3.50 0.82
CA LEU A 371 35.32 3.43 0.02
C LEU A 371 36.55 3.40 0.92
N LEU A 372 36.59 4.22 1.96
CA LEU A 372 37.67 4.20 2.95
C LEU A 372 37.68 2.93 3.80
N HIS A 373 36.53 2.31 4.06
CA HIS A 373 36.44 1.03 4.79
C HIS A 373 37.18 -0.09 4.05
N VAL A 374 37.06 -0.18 2.72
CA VAL A 374 37.83 -1.11 1.88
C VAL A 374 39.22 -0.57 1.51
N GLY A 375 39.45 0.72 1.73
CA GLY A 375 40.71 1.43 1.51
C GLY A 375 41.87 1.06 2.44
N TYR A 376 41.67 0.21 3.46
CA TYR A 376 42.76 -0.25 4.35
C TYR A 376 43.93 -0.91 3.59
N LYS A 377 43.66 -1.50 2.41
CA LYS A 377 44.69 -2.03 1.49
C LYS A 377 45.69 -0.95 1.08
N ILE A 378 45.24 0.30 0.93
CA ILE A 378 46.11 1.43 0.62
C ILE A 378 47.01 1.76 1.80
N ALA A 379 46.49 1.76 3.03
CA ALA A 379 47.35 1.97 4.21
C ALA A 379 48.35 0.81 4.42
N ALA A 380 47.96 -0.42 4.11
CA ALA A 380 48.89 -1.55 4.12
C ALA A 380 50.08 -1.32 3.17
N GLN A 381 49.82 -0.76 1.97
CA GLN A 381 50.87 -0.39 1.01
C GLN A 381 51.79 0.73 1.52
N LEU A 382 51.32 1.58 2.44
CA LEU A 382 52.13 2.62 3.07
C LEU A 382 53.06 2.05 4.16
N GLY A 383 52.83 0.81 4.61
CA GLY A 383 53.73 0.05 5.48
C GLY A 383 54.08 0.74 6.80
N GLU A 384 55.38 0.81 7.09
CA GLU A 384 55.91 1.44 8.32
C GLU A 384 55.48 2.90 8.48
N ARG A 385 55.32 3.65 7.37
CA ARG A 385 54.89 5.06 7.45
C ARG A 385 53.50 5.19 8.07
N TYR A 386 52.58 4.29 7.73
CA TYR A 386 51.24 4.31 8.30
C TYR A 386 51.25 3.86 9.77
N THR A 387 51.92 2.74 10.06
CA THR A 387 51.98 2.21 11.43
C THR A 387 52.73 3.13 12.41
N GLN A 388 53.78 3.82 11.96
CA GLN A 388 54.46 4.85 12.75
C GLN A 388 53.58 6.08 12.99
N ALA A 389 52.71 6.44 12.04
CA ALA A 389 51.73 7.50 12.25
C ALA A 389 50.70 7.11 13.33
N LEU A 390 50.25 5.84 13.36
CA LEU A 390 49.38 5.34 14.43
C LEU A 390 50.04 5.46 15.82
N GLU A 391 51.35 5.20 15.91
CA GLU A 391 52.11 5.35 17.16
C GLU A 391 52.32 6.83 17.54
N THR A 392 52.57 7.69 16.55
CA THR A 392 52.78 9.14 16.75
C THR A 392 51.50 9.83 17.22
N TYR A 393 50.38 9.51 16.58
CA TYR A 393 49.05 10.11 16.85
C TYR A 393 48.17 9.19 17.70
N HIS A 394 48.77 8.40 18.60
CA HIS A 394 48.04 7.38 19.35
C HIS A 394 46.92 7.96 20.22
N GLU A 395 47.08 9.17 20.75
CA GLU A 395 46.13 9.76 21.71
C GLU A 395 44.75 10.06 21.08
N PRO A 396 44.64 10.84 19.98
CA PRO A 396 43.36 11.05 19.31
C PRO A 396 42.78 9.75 18.72
N ILE A 397 43.63 8.84 18.22
CA ILE A 397 43.17 7.55 17.69
C ILE A 397 42.57 6.69 18.81
N ALA A 398 43.29 6.51 19.92
CA ALA A 398 42.85 5.70 21.05
C ALA A 398 41.55 6.25 21.65
N LYS A 399 41.40 7.58 21.72
CA LYS A 399 40.16 8.23 22.11
C LYS A 399 39.00 7.81 21.20
N ASN A 400 39.14 7.99 19.88
CA ASN A 400 38.09 7.66 18.91
C ASN A 400 37.72 6.17 18.92
N VAL A 401 38.72 5.27 18.95
CA VAL A 401 38.47 3.82 19.03
C VAL A 401 37.71 3.47 20.33
N THR A 402 38.17 4.00 21.47
CA THR A 402 37.55 3.72 22.78
C THR A 402 36.11 4.25 22.82
N GLU A 403 35.89 5.49 22.40
CA GLU A 403 34.58 6.14 22.43
C GLU A 403 33.61 5.52 21.43
N ASN A 404 34.04 5.21 20.21
CA ASN A 404 33.19 4.56 19.21
C ASN A 404 32.73 3.17 19.69
N LEU A 405 33.64 2.34 20.21
CA LEU A 405 33.27 1.01 20.72
C LEU A 405 32.41 1.11 21.98
N PHE A 406 32.75 1.97 22.93
CA PHE A 406 32.00 2.07 24.18
C PHE A 406 30.64 2.76 23.99
N MET A 407 30.64 4.01 23.54
CA MET A 407 29.44 4.86 23.52
C MET A 407 28.48 4.48 22.40
N ARG A 408 29.00 4.01 21.25
CA ARG A 408 28.18 3.80 20.06
C ARG A 408 27.83 2.35 19.80
N HIS A 409 28.60 1.40 20.34
CA HIS A 409 28.36 -0.03 20.15
C HIS A 409 27.96 -0.72 21.46
N ILE A 410 28.85 -0.80 22.43
CA ILE A 410 28.64 -1.56 23.67
C ILE A 410 27.46 -1.00 24.46
N LYS A 411 27.42 0.31 24.69
CA LYS A 411 26.37 0.93 25.51
C LYS A 411 24.97 0.74 24.90
N PRO A 412 24.72 1.04 23.60
CA PRO A 412 23.41 0.79 23.00
C PRO A 412 23.03 -0.69 22.90
N LEU A 413 24.00 -1.60 22.72
CA LEU A 413 23.75 -3.04 22.59
C LEU A 413 23.43 -3.72 23.92
N PHE A 414 23.97 -3.23 25.04
CA PHE A 414 24.02 -4.01 26.28
C PHE A 414 23.64 -3.23 27.55
N LEU A 415 23.83 -1.91 27.60
CA LEU A 415 23.54 -1.10 28.78
C LEU A 415 22.15 -0.45 28.67
N THR A 416 21.42 -0.45 29.78
CA THR A 416 20.08 0.15 29.88
C THR A 416 20.23 1.56 30.45
N ALA A 417 19.71 2.60 29.79
CA ALA A 417 19.82 3.96 30.30
C ALA A 417 18.98 4.12 31.58
N LEU A 418 19.62 4.46 32.71
CA LEU A 418 18.96 4.81 33.96
C LEU A 418 18.51 6.28 33.89
N LEU A 419 17.33 6.54 33.33
CA LEU A 419 16.64 7.84 33.40
C LEU A 419 15.12 7.65 33.52
N CYS A 420 14.61 8.07 34.68
CA CYS A 420 13.24 8.43 35.04
C CYS A 420 12.13 7.36 34.96
N LEU A 421 12.13 6.48 35.96
CA LEU A 421 10.89 5.95 36.56
C LEU A 421 10.01 7.11 37.08
N CYS A 422 9.05 7.54 36.28
CA CYS A 422 7.83 8.21 36.76
C CYS A 422 6.62 8.06 35.83
N TRP A 423 6.59 7.10 34.90
CA TRP A 423 5.43 6.88 34.00
C TRP A 423 5.07 5.40 33.72
N LEU A 424 5.57 4.44 34.50
CA LEU A 424 5.32 3.00 34.28
C LEU A 424 4.56 2.34 35.44
N ALA A 425 3.45 2.97 35.87
CA ALA A 425 2.44 2.32 36.70
C ALA A 425 1.05 2.23 36.01
N PHE A 426 0.94 2.59 34.73
CA PHE A 426 -0.31 2.46 33.95
C PHE A 426 -0.16 1.85 32.54
N ALA A 427 1.00 1.24 32.22
CA ALA A 427 1.19 0.56 30.94
C ALA A 427 1.70 -0.89 31.13
N GLY A 428 1.04 -1.63 32.01
CA GLY A 428 0.93 -3.08 31.80
C GLY A 428 -0.27 -3.28 30.89
N HIS A 429 -0.09 -3.94 29.74
CA HIS A 429 -1.00 -4.12 28.60
C HIS A 429 -0.75 -3.16 27.41
N ALA A 430 0.32 -3.41 26.65
CA ALA A 430 0.33 -3.11 25.21
C ALA A 430 1.17 -4.21 24.54
N GLY A 431 0.51 -5.06 23.74
CA GLY A 431 1.08 -6.23 23.09
C GLY A 431 2.11 -5.86 22.01
N ALA A 432 2.97 -6.84 21.69
CA ALA A 432 3.87 -6.77 20.55
C ALA A 432 3.06 -6.51 19.27
N GLN A 433 3.43 -5.49 18.48
CA GLN A 433 2.79 -5.21 17.19
C GLN A 433 3.48 -5.94 16.01
N THR A 434 3.05 -7.17 15.72
CA THR A 434 2.99 -7.84 14.42
C THR A 434 2.64 -6.90 13.24
N ARG A 435 3.65 -6.23 12.67
CA ARG A 435 3.49 -5.51 11.39
C ARG A 435 2.77 -6.37 10.32
N LEU A 436 1.55 -5.98 9.97
CA LEU A 436 0.68 -6.60 8.96
C LEU A 436 1.36 -6.57 7.58
N ASN A 437 1.46 -7.73 6.92
CA ASN A 437 1.90 -7.84 5.53
C ASN A 437 0.69 -7.70 4.61
N TYR A 438 0.50 -6.51 4.03
CA TYR A 438 -0.67 -6.21 3.18
C TYR A 438 -0.87 -7.28 2.09
N ASP A 439 0.21 -7.68 1.42
CA ASP A 439 0.18 -8.60 0.27
C ASP A 439 -0.29 -10.01 0.64
N GLU A 440 -0.31 -10.39 1.91
CA GLU A 440 -0.79 -11.70 2.39
C GLU A 440 -2.08 -11.59 3.22
N SER A 441 -2.63 -10.38 3.38
CA SER A 441 -3.80 -10.14 4.23
C SER A 441 -5.11 -10.21 3.44
N GLN A 442 -6.21 -10.50 4.12
CA GLN A 442 -7.56 -10.38 3.57
C GLN A 442 -8.16 -9.03 3.94
N ILE A 443 -9.10 -8.52 3.12
CA ILE A 443 -9.81 -7.29 3.44
C ILE A 443 -10.64 -7.49 4.72
N GLY A 444 -10.70 -6.46 5.56
CA GLY A 444 -11.38 -6.51 6.84
C GLY A 444 -10.63 -7.25 7.94
N GLN A 445 -9.50 -7.88 7.64
CA GLN A 445 -8.65 -8.51 8.65
C GLN A 445 -8.09 -7.44 9.58
N GLU A 446 -8.42 -7.55 10.87
CA GLU A 446 -7.84 -6.71 11.91
C GLU A 446 -6.60 -7.40 12.50
N ILE A 447 -5.44 -6.78 12.31
CA ILE A 447 -4.21 -7.19 13.00
C ILE A 447 -3.74 -5.98 13.80
N GLU A 448 -3.94 -6.05 15.11
CA GLU A 448 -3.38 -5.09 16.08
C GLU A 448 -3.90 -3.67 15.95
N GLY A 449 -5.22 -3.55 15.73
CA GLY A 449 -5.87 -2.27 15.52
C GLY A 449 -5.58 -1.67 14.15
N ARG A 450 -5.03 -2.46 13.21
CA ARG A 450 -4.88 -2.09 11.80
C ARG A 450 -5.92 -2.84 10.96
N ILE A 451 -6.62 -2.14 10.09
CA ILE A 451 -7.72 -2.68 9.28
C ILE A 451 -7.35 -2.59 7.81
N VAL A 452 -7.37 -3.72 7.09
CA VAL A 452 -7.07 -3.75 5.65
C VAL A 452 -8.32 -3.35 4.86
N VAL A 453 -8.16 -2.43 3.91
CA VAL A 453 -9.23 -1.95 3.02
C VAL A 453 -8.90 -2.27 1.55
N PRO A 454 -9.90 -2.35 0.64
CA PRO A 454 -9.71 -2.83 -0.74
C PRO A 454 -8.88 -1.91 -1.68
N THR A 455 -8.16 -0.91 -1.13
CA THR A 455 -7.42 0.12 -1.88
C THR A 455 -5.93 0.21 -1.52
N ASN A 456 -5.16 -0.89 -1.57
CA ASN A 456 -3.71 -0.94 -1.24
C ASN A 456 -3.32 -0.33 0.11
N GLN A 457 -4.29 -0.24 1.02
CA GLN A 457 -4.21 0.61 2.20
C GLN A 457 -4.58 -0.16 3.46
N VAL A 458 -4.05 0.32 4.57
CA VAL A 458 -4.36 -0.17 5.90
C VAL A 458 -4.68 1.03 6.78
N LEU A 459 -5.80 0.97 7.50
CA LEU A 459 -6.21 2.02 8.43
C LEU A 459 -5.56 1.77 9.79
N SER A 460 -5.20 2.84 10.48
CA SER A 460 -4.87 2.75 11.91
C SER A 460 -5.14 4.11 12.58
N PRO A 461 -6.43 4.47 12.67
CA PRO A 461 -6.87 5.80 13.07
C PRO A 461 -6.32 6.23 14.42
N LEU A 462 -6.00 7.52 14.55
CA LEU A 462 -5.69 8.16 15.83
C LEU A 462 -6.99 8.51 16.56
N GLY A 463 -6.95 8.50 17.89
CA GLY A 463 -8.08 8.91 18.72
C GLY A 463 -9.22 7.89 18.76
N ARG A 464 -10.35 8.30 19.33
CA ARG A 464 -11.53 7.43 19.47
C ARG A 464 -12.33 7.44 18.17
N GLN A 465 -12.81 6.28 17.75
CA GLN A 465 -13.70 6.16 16.60
C GLN A 465 -15.13 5.92 17.08
N VAL A 466 -16.08 6.74 16.65
CA VAL A 466 -17.52 6.50 16.84
C VAL A 466 -18.06 5.97 15.52
N ALA A 467 -18.33 4.66 15.46
CA ALA A 467 -18.80 3.98 14.26
C ALA A 467 -20.33 3.92 14.19
N PHE A 468 -20.88 3.96 12.97
CA PHE A 468 -22.31 3.84 12.71
C PHE A 468 -22.56 3.43 11.25
N PRO A 469 -23.71 2.81 10.94
CA PRO A 469 -24.08 2.48 9.57
C PRO A 469 -24.16 3.73 8.67
N GLY A 470 -23.54 3.65 7.49
CA GLY A 470 -23.62 4.70 6.47
C GLY A 470 -22.29 5.34 6.10
N ARG A 471 -22.37 6.53 5.49
CA ARG A 471 -21.24 7.29 4.92
C ARG A 471 -21.34 8.78 5.31
N PRO A 472 -20.68 9.22 6.39
CA PRO A 472 -20.77 10.60 6.87
C PRO A 472 -19.95 11.56 5.99
N THR A 473 -20.56 12.64 5.51
CA THR A 473 -19.90 13.60 4.60
C THR A 473 -19.42 14.87 5.28
N ASP A 474 -20.07 15.29 6.38
CA ASP A 474 -19.79 16.56 7.06
C ASP A 474 -20.11 16.52 8.57
N VAL A 475 -19.52 17.43 9.35
CA VAL A 475 -19.78 17.58 10.79
C VAL A 475 -19.89 19.04 11.21
N ALA A 476 -20.65 19.32 12.26
CA ALA A 476 -20.71 20.63 12.88
C ALA A 476 -20.68 20.54 14.41
N LEU A 477 -19.97 21.47 15.04
CA LEU A 477 -19.98 21.63 16.50
C LEU A 477 -21.08 22.59 16.94
N SER A 478 -21.76 22.24 18.05
CA SER A 478 -22.66 23.18 18.70
C SER A 478 -21.87 24.35 19.30
N PRO A 479 -22.44 25.57 19.37
CA PRO A 479 -21.74 26.75 19.89
C PRO A 479 -21.21 26.62 21.33
N ASP A 480 -21.80 25.73 22.12
CA ASP A 480 -21.40 25.40 23.50
C ASP A 480 -20.42 24.22 23.60
N ASN A 481 -19.99 23.63 22.48
CA ASN A 481 -19.12 22.45 22.36
C ASN A 481 -19.64 21.21 23.10
N ARG A 482 -20.96 21.07 23.23
CA ARG A 482 -21.58 19.89 23.85
C ARG A 482 -21.95 18.81 22.85
N TRP A 483 -22.36 19.21 21.65
CA TRP A 483 -22.88 18.31 20.63
C TRP A 483 -22.02 18.38 19.38
N LEU A 484 -21.76 17.22 18.79
CA LEU A 484 -21.28 17.11 17.43
C LEU A 484 -22.40 16.55 16.57
N ALA A 485 -22.89 17.35 15.61
CA ALA A 485 -23.84 16.88 14.62
C ALA A 485 -23.09 16.30 13.42
N VAL A 486 -23.58 15.17 12.91
CA VAL A 486 -22.98 14.45 11.78
C VAL A 486 -23.99 14.34 10.66
N LEU A 487 -23.65 14.86 9.47
CA LEU A 487 -24.40 14.65 8.24
C LEU A 487 -24.01 13.29 7.66
N ASN A 488 -24.93 12.34 7.72
CA ASN A 488 -24.77 11.00 7.16
C ASN A 488 -25.68 10.82 5.93
N ARG A 489 -25.43 9.77 5.14
CA ARG A 489 -26.16 9.48 3.90
C ARG A 489 -27.69 9.48 4.08
N ASP A 490 -28.17 8.73 5.06
CA ASP A 490 -29.61 8.47 5.28
C ASP A 490 -30.15 8.96 6.64
N ASN A 491 -29.30 9.63 7.43
CA ASN A 491 -29.70 10.17 8.73
C ASN A 491 -28.80 11.33 9.15
N VAL A 492 -29.20 11.98 10.24
CA VAL A 492 -28.37 12.90 11.00
C VAL A 492 -28.20 12.34 12.41
N LEU A 493 -26.98 12.44 12.94
CA LEU A 493 -26.62 11.94 14.26
C LEU A 493 -26.19 13.10 15.17
N ILE A 494 -26.48 12.98 16.46
CA ILE A 494 -25.88 13.80 17.51
C ILE A 494 -25.01 12.91 18.39
N VAL A 495 -23.72 13.23 18.42
CA VAL A 495 -22.76 12.65 19.37
C VAL A 495 -22.66 13.59 20.57
N ASP A 496 -22.90 13.04 21.76
CA ASP A 496 -22.59 13.71 23.02
C ASP A 496 -21.09 13.72 23.20
N LEU A 497 -20.50 14.91 23.20
CA LEU A 497 -19.06 15.05 23.33
C LEU A 497 -18.59 14.69 24.74
N GLU A 498 -19.43 14.71 25.78
CA GLU A 498 -18.99 14.30 27.14
C GLU A 498 -18.80 12.77 27.28
N SER A 499 -19.66 11.97 26.64
CA SER A 499 -19.60 10.50 26.67
C SER A 499 -18.98 9.86 25.42
N ASP A 500 -18.88 10.63 24.34
CA ASP A 500 -18.65 10.23 22.95
C ASP A 500 -19.61 9.12 22.47
N GLU A 501 -20.88 9.23 22.87
CA GLU A 501 -21.96 8.32 22.45
C GLU A 501 -22.97 9.02 21.54
N ILE A 502 -23.57 8.27 20.63
CA ILE A 502 -24.70 8.76 19.82
C ILE A 502 -25.92 8.85 20.73
N VAL A 503 -26.40 10.05 20.99
CA VAL A 503 -27.57 10.31 21.87
C VAL A 503 -28.86 10.57 21.10
N SER A 504 -28.76 10.86 19.81
CA SER A 504 -29.91 11.03 18.93
C SER A 504 -29.58 10.70 17.49
N GLN A 505 -30.54 10.12 16.79
CA GLN A 505 -30.50 9.86 15.36
C GLN A 505 -31.87 10.15 14.77
N GLU A 506 -31.92 10.84 13.64
CA GLU A 506 -33.17 11.10 12.91
C GLU A 506 -32.99 10.90 11.41
N SER A 507 -34.07 10.48 10.74
CA SER A 507 -34.04 10.19 9.31
C SER A 507 -33.82 11.44 8.45
N HIS A 508 -32.94 11.29 7.47
CA HIS A 508 -32.59 12.29 6.47
C HIS A 508 -32.52 11.57 5.12
N GLN A 509 -33.14 12.07 4.05
CA GLN A 509 -33.19 11.32 2.79
C GLN A 509 -32.26 11.92 1.75
N GLY A 510 -31.00 11.46 1.76
CA GLY A 510 -29.99 11.84 0.78
C GLY A 510 -29.13 13.03 1.22
N GLY A 511 -28.14 12.73 2.08
CA GLY A 511 -27.09 13.66 2.47
C GLY A 511 -26.36 14.23 1.27
N SER A 512 -26.17 15.55 1.26
CA SER A 512 -25.40 16.22 0.21
C SER A 512 -23.88 16.08 0.42
N TYR A 513 -23.10 16.63 -0.51
CA TYR A 513 -21.64 16.56 -0.52
C TYR A 513 -20.98 17.18 0.73
N LYS A 514 -21.61 18.25 1.25
CA LYS A 514 -21.26 19.05 2.43
C LYS A 514 -22.50 19.84 2.86
N GLY A 515 -22.56 20.32 4.10
CA GLY A 515 -23.52 21.32 4.54
C GLY A 515 -24.31 20.93 5.77
N ILE A 516 -23.75 21.18 6.94
CA ILE A 516 -24.42 21.08 8.23
C ILE A 516 -24.02 22.26 9.12
N VAL A 517 -24.97 22.94 9.75
CA VAL A 517 -24.66 24.07 10.64
C VAL A 517 -25.67 24.22 11.77
N PHE A 518 -25.18 24.58 12.95
CA PHE A 518 -26.00 25.02 14.06
C PHE A 518 -26.36 26.50 13.91
N ALA A 519 -27.59 26.86 14.29
CA ALA A 519 -27.91 28.24 14.61
C ALA A 519 -27.03 28.74 15.78
N PRO A 520 -26.75 30.05 15.86
CA PRO A 520 -25.95 30.62 16.95
C PRO A 520 -26.49 30.35 18.36
N ASP A 521 -27.77 30.02 18.51
CA ASP A 521 -28.39 29.66 19.78
C ASP A 521 -28.16 28.19 20.20
N GLY A 522 -27.57 27.37 19.32
CA GLY A 522 -27.33 25.94 19.53
C GLY A 522 -28.59 25.06 19.55
N ARG A 523 -29.77 25.61 19.24
CA ARG A 523 -31.07 24.93 19.35
C ARG A 523 -31.69 24.53 18.03
N SER A 524 -31.18 25.05 16.92
CA SER A 524 -31.62 24.70 15.58
C SER A 524 -30.44 24.18 14.75
N LEU A 525 -30.68 23.17 13.93
CA LEU A 525 -29.71 22.57 13.03
C LEU A 525 -30.28 22.58 11.60
N TYR A 526 -29.45 22.95 10.62
CA TYR A 526 -29.80 23.00 9.21
C TYR A 526 -28.85 22.12 8.40
N LEU A 527 -29.39 21.33 7.48
CA LEU A 527 -28.63 20.39 6.67
C LEU A 527 -29.01 20.49 5.20
N SER A 528 -28.04 20.38 4.31
CA SER A 528 -28.26 20.27 2.88
C SER A 528 -28.79 18.88 2.50
N CYS A 529 -29.81 18.84 1.65
CA CYS A 529 -30.42 17.62 1.15
C CYS A 529 -30.37 17.61 -0.38
N ILE A 530 -29.95 16.50 -1.00
CA ILE A 530 -29.90 16.38 -2.47
C ILE A 530 -31.29 16.44 -3.13
N ARG A 531 -32.36 16.35 -2.34
CA ARG A 531 -33.75 16.46 -2.80
C ARG A 531 -34.22 17.90 -3.06
N GLY A 532 -33.34 18.88 -2.94
CA GLY A 532 -33.63 20.29 -3.26
C GLY A 532 -34.24 21.09 -2.12
N ASN A 533 -33.93 20.72 -0.89
CA ASN A 533 -34.37 21.42 0.30
C ASN A 533 -33.26 21.45 1.37
N LEU A 534 -33.48 22.24 2.41
CA LEU A 534 -32.71 22.17 3.65
C LEU A 534 -33.57 21.46 4.69
N ASP A 535 -33.08 20.34 5.21
CA ASP A 535 -33.71 19.71 6.36
C ASP A 535 -33.40 20.53 7.61
N THR A 536 -34.38 20.66 8.50
CA THR A 536 -34.24 21.48 9.71
C THR A 536 -34.66 20.69 10.94
N PHE A 537 -33.92 20.83 12.02
CA PHE A 537 -34.15 20.12 13.26
C PHE A 537 -34.05 21.06 14.45
N ALA A 538 -34.94 20.87 15.44
CA ALA A 538 -34.77 21.44 16.76
C ALA A 538 -33.96 20.47 17.64
N ILE A 539 -33.13 21.01 18.52
CA ILE A 539 -32.29 20.24 19.44
C ILE A 539 -32.65 20.60 20.88
N SER A 540 -33.01 19.58 21.66
CA SER A 540 -33.30 19.74 23.09
C SER A 540 -32.02 19.85 23.93
N ASP A 541 -32.14 20.29 25.18
CA ASP A 541 -31.03 20.31 26.13
C ASP A 541 -30.44 18.91 26.42
N ALA A 542 -31.11 17.83 26.00
CA ALA A 542 -30.63 16.45 26.10
C ALA A 542 -30.03 15.91 24.79
N GLY A 543 -29.86 16.74 23.76
CA GLY A 543 -29.30 16.33 22.47
C GLY A 543 -30.29 15.63 21.54
N LYS A 544 -31.55 15.43 21.97
CA LYS A 544 -32.60 14.85 21.12
C LYS A 544 -32.94 15.79 19.97
N LEU A 545 -32.90 15.24 18.75
CA LEU A 545 -33.34 15.85 17.51
C LEU A 545 -34.87 15.76 17.35
N GLU A 546 -35.48 16.83 16.86
CA GLU A 546 -36.89 16.87 16.46
C GLU A 546 -37.00 17.48 15.06
N LYS A 547 -37.37 16.67 14.08
CA LYS A 547 -37.52 17.10 12.67
C LYS A 547 -38.57 18.20 12.54
N GLN A 548 -38.20 19.27 11.84
CA GLN A 548 -39.05 20.42 11.55
C GLN A 548 -39.32 20.50 10.04
N GLU A 549 -40.30 21.31 9.65
CA GLU A 549 -40.65 21.55 8.24
C GLU A 549 -39.42 21.98 7.43
N PRO A 550 -39.06 21.33 6.32
CA PRO A 550 -37.88 21.70 5.55
C PRO A 550 -38.01 23.09 4.90
N ILE A 551 -36.88 23.71 4.57
CA ILE A 551 -36.85 24.93 3.75
C ILE A 551 -36.65 24.51 2.29
N ASN A 552 -37.69 24.68 1.47
CA ASN A 552 -37.62 24.33 0.04
C ASN A 552 -36.81 25.35 -0.74
N LEU A 553 -35.99 24.86 -1.68
CA LEU A 553 -35.12 25.68 -2.51
C LEU A 553 -35.63 25.74 -3.96
N PRO A 554 -35.30 26.81 -4.70
CA PRO A 554 -35.72 26.97 -6.09
C PRO A 554 -35.05 25.95 -7.01
N ALA A 555 -35.86 25.23 -7.79
CA ALA A 555 -35.42 24.23 -8.76
C ALA A 555 -34.43 24.80 -9.80
N ALA A 556 -33.47 23.97 -10.25
CA ALA A 556 -32.55 24.29 -11.34
C ALA A 556 -32.85 23.47 -12.58
N ARG A 557 -33.07 24.11 -13.74
CA ARG A 557 -33.20 23.44 -15.05
C ARG A 557 -34.25 22.30 -15.06
N ALA A 558 -35.39 22.49 -14.38
CA ALA A 558 -36.46 21.48 -14.19
C ALA A 558 -36.06 20.26 -13.33
N GLU A 559 -34.91 20.32 -12.67
CA GLU A 559 -34.42 19.39 -11.67
C GLU A 559 -34.45 20.05 -10.28
N ASN A 560 -34.37 19.25 -9.22
CA ASN A 560 -34.25 19.77 -7.86
C ASN A 560 -32.99 20.65 -7.72
N ALA A 561 -33.05 21.66 -6.84
CA ALA A 561 -31.83 22.34 -6.40
C ALA A 561 -30.87 21.31 -5.78
N LEU A 562 -29.58 21.62 -5.81
CA LEU A 562 -28.57 20.79 -5.14
C LEU A 562 -27.83 21.66 -4.12
N PRO A 563 -28.39 21.87 -2.91
CA PRO A 563 -27.69 22.57 -1.85
C PRO A 563 -26.46 21.78 -1.40
N SER A 564 -25.39 22.49 -1.06
CA SER A 564 -24.14 21.94 -0.55
C SER A 564 -23.70 22.73 0.69
N GLY A 565 -22.47 23.22 0.74
CA GLY A 565 -21.96 23.98 1.88
C GLY A 565 -22.83 25.20 2.22
N LEU A 566 -22.92 25.48 3.52
CA LEU A 566 -23.84 26.46 4.08
C LEU A 566 -23.26 27.13 5.32
N THR A 567 -23.57 28.41 5.50
CA THR A 567 -23.05 29.22 6.61
C THR A 567 -24.08 30.25 7.08
N ILE A 568 -24.08 30.57 8.37
CA ILE A 568 -25.01 31.56 8.95
C ILE A 568 -24.25 32.86 9.21
N ASP A 569 -24.91 33.99 8.92
CA ASP A 569 -24.35 35.30 9.22
C ASP A 569 -24.21 35.54 10.74
N SER A 570 -23.30 36.42 11.14
CA SER A 570 -23.05 36.68 12.57
C SER A 570 -24.28 37.23 13.33
N SER A 571 -25.29 37.71 12.61
CA SER A 571 -26.54 38.18 13.19
C SER A 571 -27.56 37.06 13.45
N GLY A 572 -27.34 35.86 12.90
CA GLY A 572 -28.25 34.72 13.01
C GLY A 572 -29.56 34.90 12.24
N ASN A 573 -29.62 35.81 11.27
CA ASN A 573 -30.83 36.14 10.52
C ASN A 573 -30.85 35.53 9.12
N SER A 574 -29.68 35.37 8.50
CA SER A 574 -29.55 34.87 7.13
C SER A 574 -28.68 33.61 7.09
N LEU A 575 -29.20 32.58 6.43
CA LEU A 575 -28.46 31.37 6.06
C LEU A 575 -28.06 31.49 4.59
N TRP A 576 -26.78 31.31 4.30
CA TRP A 576 -26.19 31.36 2.97
C TRP A 576 -25.87 29.95 2.50
N VAL A 577 -26.24 29.61 1.27
CA VAL A 577 -26.18 28.23 0.76
C VAL A 577 -25.63 28.19 -0.66
N ALA A 578 -24.59 27.39 -0.88
CA ALA A 578 -24.10 27.08 -2.22
C ALA A 578 -25.06 26.11 -2.93
N LEU A 579 -25.66 26.56 -4.04
CA LEU A 579 -26.57 25.75 -4.86
C LEU A 579 -25.81 25.21 -6.07
N ASN A 580 -25.22 24.02 -5.90
CA ASN A 580 -24.26 23.38 -6.81
C ASN A 580 -24.81 23.22 -8.23
N LEU A 581 -26.05 22.75 -8.38
CA LEU A 581 -26.65 22.57 -9.70
C LEU A 581 -27.11 23.90 -10.30
N ASN A 582 -27.61 24.82 -9.48
CA ASN A 582 -28.08 26.14 -9.92
C ASN A 582 -26.93 27.04 -10.41
N ASN A 583 -25.70 26.79 -9.95
CA ASN A 583 -24.55 27.70 -10.09
C ASN A 583 -24.80 29.06 -9.44
N THR A 584 -25.44 29.05 -8.27
CA THR A 584 -25.81 30.24 -7.50
C THR A 584 -25.45 30.11 -6.02
N LEU A 585 -25.27 31.26 -5.37
CA LEU A 585 -25.29 31.41 -3.91
C LEU A 585 -26.67 31.94 -3.50
N ALA A 586 -27.38 31.22 -2.62
CA ALA A 586 -28.68 31.62 -2.10
C ALA A 586 -28.57 32.25 -0.72
N GLU A 587 -29.32 33.33 -0.50
CA GLU A 587 -29.56 33.92 0.82
C GLU A 587 -30.97 33.55 1.29
N ILE A 588 -31.07 32.91 2.45
CA ILE A 588 -32.32 32.46 3.06
C ILE A 588 -32.56 33.22 4.36
N SER A 589 -33.74 33.84 4.50
CA SER A 589 -34.18 34.44 5.77
C SER A 589 -34.54 33.31 6.74
N LEU A 590 -33.85 33.21 7.87
CA LEU A 590 -34.17 32.23 8.92
C LEU A 590 -35.47 32.56 9.64
N LYS A 591 -35.82 33.86 9.72
CA LYS A 591 -37.08 34.32 10.30
C LYS A 591 -38.27 33.94 9.43
N ASP A 592 -38.18 34.20 8.13
CA ASP A 592 -39.28 33.99 7.19
C ASP A 592 -39.25 32.58 6.56
N ARG A 593 -38.16 31.84 6.79
CA ARG A 593 -37.88 30.51 6.22
C ARG A 593 -38.03 30.48 4.70
N ALA A 594 -37.54 31.54 4.04
CA ALA A 594 -37.77 31.79 2.63
C ALA A 594 -36.53 32.38 1.95
N LEU A 595 -36.40 32.10 0.66
CA LEU A 595 -35.40 32.68 -0.21
C LEU A 595 -35.54 34.21 -0.28
N VAL A 596 -34.44 34.92 0.02
CA VAL A 596 -34.32 36.37 -0.13
C VAL A 596 -33.86 36.69 -1.56
N ARG A 597 -32.79 36.03 -2.02
CA ARG A 597 -32.25 36.18 -3.38
C ARG A 597 -31.27 35.05 -3.72
N GLU A 598 -31.04 34.87 -5.01
CA GLU A 598 -29.96 34.05 -5.58
C GLU A 598 -28.96 34.93 -6.33
N ILE A 599 -27.67 34.61 -6.20
CA ILE A 599 -26.57 35.35 -6.80
C ILE A 599 -25.80 34.40 -7.70
N PRO A 600 -25.66 34.66 -9.01
CA PRO A 600 -24.83 33.85 -9.90
C PRO A 600 -23.38 33.81 -9.43
N VAL A 601 -22.79 32.62 -9.42
CA VAL A 601 -21.38 32.36 -9.11
C VAL A 601 -20.79 31.42 -10.16
N GLY A 602 -19.59 30.86 -9.93
CA GLY A 602 -18.98 29.87 -10.81
C GLY A 602 -19.79 28.57 -10.96
N SER A 603 -19.25 27.63 -11.73
CA SER A 603 -19.87 26.34 -12.03
C SER A 603 -19.65 25.34 -10.89
N ALA A 604 -20.73 24.66 -10.49
CA ALA A 604 -20.74 23.69 -9.40
C ALA A 604 -20.20 24.27 -8.08
N PRO A 605 -20.83 25.33 -7.51
CA PRO A 605 -20.44 25.86 -6.22
C PRO A 605 -20.56 24.78 -5.13
N TYR A 606 -19.59 24.72 -4.23
CA TYR A 606 -19.44 23.64 -3.24
C TYR A 606 -19.55 24.13 -1.80
N ASP A 607 -18.82 25.18 -1.42
CA ASP A 607 -18.83 25.70 -0.05
C ASP A 607 -18.82 27.23 -0.02
N VAL A 608 -19.17 27.82 1.13
CA VAL A 608 -19.24 29.27 1.32
C VAL A 608 -18.78 29.71 2.71
N VAL A 609 -17.93 30.74 2.75
CA VAL A 609 -17.54 31.46 3.98
C VAL A 609 -17.79 32.96 3.86
N LEU A 610 -18.10 33.61 4.98
CA LEU A 610 -18.38 35.06 5.05
C LEU A 610 -17.21 35.80 5.70
N VAL A 611 -16.69 36.84 5.03
CA VAL A 611 -15.62 37.69 5.57
C VAL A 611 -15.98 39.16 5.36
N GLY A 612 -16.26 39.86 6.46
CA GLY A 612 -16.65 41.26 6.42
C GLY A 612 -17.95 41.47 5.63
N SER A 613 -17.88 42.21 4.51
CA SER A 613 -19.01 42.45 3.61
C SER A 613 -19.02 41.52 2.38
N LYS A 614 -18.18 40.49 2.36
CA LYS A 614 -18.01 39.57 1.23
C LYS A 614 -18.38 38.14 1.60
N ALA A 615 -18.89 37.38 0.64
CA ALA A 615 -18.88 35.93 0.64
C ALA A 615 -17.81 35.41 -0.33
N TYR A 616 -17.15 34.33 0.03
CA TYR A 616 -16.25 33.57 -0.83
C TYR A 616 -16.88 32.20 -1.06
N VAL A 617 -17.04 31.81 -2.33
CA VAL A 617 -17.73 30.57 -2.72
C VAL A 617 -16.81 29.74 -3.60
N SER A 618 -16.49 28.51 -3.20
CA SER A 618 -15.66 27.59 -4.00
C SER A 618 -16.48 26.97 -5.11
N ASN A 619 -15.91 26.83 -6.31
CA ASN A 619 -16.59 26.31 -7.49
C ASN A 619 -15.77 25.17 -8.12
N TRP A 620 -16.26 23.93 -8.01
CA TRP A 620 -15.53 22.72 -8.43
C TRP A 620 -15.05 22.77 -9.88
N ALA A 621 -15.88 23.30 -10.78
CA ALA A 621 -15.61 23.39 -12.21
C ALA A 621 -15.23 24.82 -12.69
N GLY A 622 -14.92 25.71 -11.74
CA GLY A 622 -14.40 27.03 -12.03
C GLY A 622 -15.39 27.96 -12.73
N ARG A 623 -14.89 28.83 -13.62
CA ARG A 623 -15.73 29.77 -14.39
C ARG A 623 -16.59 29.06 -15.43
N HIS A 624 -17.73 29.67 -15.77
CA HIS A 624 -18.58 29.21 -16.88
C HIS A 624 -17.81 29.21 -18.22
N PRO A 625 -18.07 28.24 -19.12
CA PRO A 625 -17.44 28.21 -20.44
C PRO A 625 -17.89 29.37 -21.33
N GLU A 626 -16.93 30.06 -21.94
CA GLU A 626 -17.12 31.19 -22.85
C GLU A 626 -17.04 30.75 -24.33
N GLU A 627 -17.15 31.70 -25.26
CA GLU A 627 -16.92 31.43 -26.69
C GLU A 627 -15.42 31.13 -26.93
N GLY A 628 -15.12 30.00 -27.57
CA GLY A 628 -13.74 29.56 -27.85
C GLY A 628 -13.18 28.53 -26.87
N ASP A 629 -13.81 28.32 -25.71
CA ASP A 629 -13.45 27.24 -24.79
C ASP A 629 -13.87 25.87 -25.34
N THR A 630 -13.07 24.84 -25.07
CA THR A 630 -13.53 23.45 -25.17
C THR A 630 -14.45 23.13 -24.00
N LYS A 631 -15.61 22.54 -24.32
CA LYS A 631 -16.70 22.29 -23.36
C LYS A 631 -16.97 20.80 -23.26
N GLY A 632 -17.24 20.36 -22.04
CA GLY A 632 -17.69 19.01 -21.74
C GLY A 632 -18.96 19.03 -20.90
N PRO A 633 -19.79 17.98 -20.98
CA PRO A 633 -20.94 17.81 -20.09
C PRO A 633 -20.49 17.52 -18.64
N ALA A 634 -21.32 17.94 -17.67
CA ALA A 634 -21.08 17.76 -16.23
C ALA A 634 -22.38 17.41 -15.48
N GLY A 635 -23.18 16.51 -16.06
CA GLY A 635 -24.47 16.09 -15.51
C GLY A 635 -25.61 17.13 -15.64
N LYS A 636 -26.87 16.63 -15.68
CA LYS A 636 -28.13 17.41 -15.73
C LYS A 636 -28.09 18.66 -16.63
N GLY A 637 -27.50 18.54 -17.82
CA GLY A 637 -27.42 19.62 -18.81
C GLY A 637 -26.42 20.75 -18.51
N THR A 638 -25.56 20.58 -17.50
CA THR A 638 -24.48 21.53 -17.22
C THR A 638 -23.32 21.32 -18.19
N GLN A 639 -22.68 22.42 -18.61
CA GLN A 639 -21.48 22.42 -19.43
C GLN A 639 -20.34 23.09 -18.66
N VAL A 640 -19.17 22.47 -18.67
CA VAL A 640 -17.96 22.96 -17.98
C VAL A 640 -16.80 23.04 -18.96
N ARG A 641 -15.76 23.77 -18.58
CA ARG A 641 -14.54 23.85 -19.39
C ARG A 641 -13.70 22.61 -19.15
N VAL A 642 -13.17 22.05 -20.23
CA VAL A 642 -12.40 20.82 -20.18
C VAL A 642 -11.10 20.96 -20.96
N ASP A 643 -10.12 20.12 -20.61
CA ASP A 643 -8.88 20.01 -21.36
C ASP A 643 -9.20 19.51 -22.79
N PRO A 644 -8.66 20.15 -23.84
CA PRO A 644 -8.99 19.81 -25.23
C PRO A 644 -8.47 18.45 -25.70
N ARG A 645 -7.58 17.79 -24.94
CA ARG A 645 -7.03 16.48 -25.25
C ARG A 645 -7.72 15.38 -24.45
N THR A 646 -7.86 15.55 -23.15
CA THR A 646 -8.42 14.51 -22.27
C THR A 646 -9.93 14.66 -22.02
N HIS A 647 -10.49 15.85 -22.27
CA HIS A 647 -11.90 16.19 -21.98
C HIS A 647 -12.30 16.10 -20.50
N ILE A 648 -11.31 16.22 -19.60
CA ILE A 648 -11.49 16.28 -18.14
C ILE A 648 -11.67 17.74 -17.70
N ALA A 649 -12.46 18.00 -16.65
CA ALA A 649 -12.64 19.33 -16.08
C ALA A 649 -11.28 19.98 -15.74
N ALA A 650 -11.05 21.18 -16.25
CA ALA A 650 -9.71 21.78 -16.31
C ALA A 650 -9.49 22.95 -15.35
N ASP A 651 -10.49 23.34 -14.56
CA ASP A 651 -10.45 24.59 -13.82
C ASP A 651 -11.21 24.56 -12.49
N GLY A 652 -10.71 25.35 -11.54
CA GLY A 652 -11.34 25.63 -10.26
C GLY A 652 -11.25 27.12 -9.92
N THR A 653 -12.30 27.67 -9.31
CA THR A 653 -12.32 29.09 -8.90
C THR A 653 -12.98 29.31 -7.55
N VAL A 654 -12.68 30.45 -6.93
CA VAL A 654 -13.47 31.02 -5.83
C VAL A 654 -14.15 32.29 -6.30
N SER A 655 -15.48 32.33 -6.22
CA SER A 655 -16.29 33.52 -6.46
C SER A 655 -16.28 34.44 -5.24
N VAL A 656 -16.01 35.72 -5.45
CA VAL A 656 -16.11 36.78 -4.43
C VAL A 656 -17.40 37.54 -4.65
N VAL A 657 -18.31 37.49 -3.68
CA VAL A 657 -19.64 38.10 -3.75
C VAL A 657 -19.75 39.24 -2.74
N ASP A 658 -20.23 40.40 -3.17
CA ASP A 658 -20.57 41.49 -2.27
C ASP A 658 -21.94 41.26 -1.63
N LEU A 659 -21.96 41.11 -0.30
CA LEU A 659 -23.17 40.78 0.46
C LEU A 659 -24.20 41.91 0.45
N GLN A 660 -23.80 43.16 0.24
CA GLN A 660 -24.74 44.28 0.23
C GLN A 660 -25.50 44.35 -1.09
N THR A 661 -24.76 44.39 -2.20
CA THR A 661 -25.30 44.53 -3.55
C THR A 661 -25.82 43.23 -4.13
N GLY A 662 -25.38 42.07 -3.60
CA GLY A 662 -25.76 40.75 -4.10
C GLY A 662 -25.17 40.45 -5.47
N LYS A 663 -23.91 40.85 -5.70
CA LYS A 663 -23.23 40.70 -6.99
C LYS A 663 -21.90 39.99 -6.82
N GLU A 664 -21.61 39.09 -7.74
CA GLU A 664 -20.25 38.57 -7.93
C GLU A 664 -19.35 39.71 -8.41
N LEU A 665 -18.30 39.97 -7.64
CA LEU A 665 -17.28 40.98 -7.91
C LEU A 665 -16.15 40.43 -8.78
N LYS A 666 -15.76 39.17 -8.52
CA LYS A 666 -14.56 38.55 -9.11
C LYS A 666 -14.63 37.02 -8.98
N GLN A 667 -14.00 36.32 -9.92
CA GLN A 667 -13.63 34.91 -9.76
C GLN A 667 -12.10 34.80 -9.67
N ILE A 668 -11.62 34.14 -8.62
CA ILE A 668 -10.20 33.91 -8.35
C ILE A 668 -9.87 32.49 -8.80
N GLU A 669 -8.91 32.34 -9.71
CA GLU A 669 -8.42 31.02 -10.12
C GLU A 669 -7.61 30.37 -8.99
N VAL A 670 -7.91 29.10 -8.72
CA VAL A 670 -7.26 28.26 -7.70
C VAL A 670 -6.98 26.87 -8.30
N GLY A 671 -6.60 25.89 -7.48
CA GLY A 671 -6.43 24.51 -7.96
C GLY A 671 -7.75 23.85 -8.40
N LEU A 672 -7.66 22.66 -8.98
CA LEU A 672 -8.81 21.89 -9.47
C LEU A 672 -9.66 21.36 -8.32
N HIS A 673 -10.98 21.35 -8.53
CA HIS A 673 -11.98 20.95 -7.55
C HIS A 673 -11.78 21.63 -6.18
N PRO A 674 -11.86 22.97 -6.12
CA PRO A 674 -11.86 23.67 -4.85
C PRO A 674 -13.10 23.26 -4.05
N ALA A 675 -12.85 22.63 -2.91
CA ALA A 675 -13.84 22.03 -2.02
C ALA A 675 -14.02 22.93 -0.79
N GLY A 676 -13.73 22.42 0.42
CA GLY A 676 -13.94 23.14 1.68
C GLY A 676 -13.21 24.49 1.73
N LEU A 677 -13.83 25.43 2.44
CA LEU A 677 -13.32 26.77 2.70
C LEU A 677 -13.19 27.03 4.20
N GLU A 678 -12.12 27.72 4.58
CA GLU A 678 -11.94 28.22 5.95
C GLU A 678 -11.44 29.66 5.91
N SER A 679 -11.83 30.48 6.90
CA SER A 679 -11.38 31.87 7.01
C SER A 679 -10.66 32.10 8.32
N THR A 680 -9.61 32.93 8.31
CA THR A 680 -8.93 33.29 9.56
C THR A 680 -9.83 34.19 10.41
N SER A 681 -9.72 34.09 11.73
CA SER A 681 -10.56 34.86 12.66
C SER A 681 -10.38 36.39 12.54
N ASP A 682 -9.25 36.85 12.03
CA ASP A 682 -8.99 38.26 11.72
C ASP A 682 -9.56 38.70 10.35
N GLY A 683 -10.06 37.75 9.55
CA GLY A 683 -10.61 37.97 8.23
C GLY A 683 -9.57 38.31 7.16
N CYS A 684 -8.26 38.15 7.44
CA CYS A 684 -7.21 38.48 6.48
C CYS A 684 -7.06 37.45 5.36
N TYR A 685 -7.39 36.18 5.62
CA TYR A 685 -7.20 35.09 4.67
C TYR A 685 -8.42 34.19 4.54
N VAL A 686 -8.63 33.70 3.32
CA VAL A 686 -9.52 32.56 3.01
C VAL A 686 -8.66 31.45 2.43
N ILE A 687 -8.77 30.25 2.99
CA ILE A 687 -8.01 29.07 2.58
C ILE A 687 -8.95 28.09 1.89
N VAL A 688 -8.48 27.53 0.79
CA VAL A 688 -9.26 26.65 -0.11
C VAL A 688 -8.56 25.31 -0.22
N ALA A 689 -9.24 24.21 0.04
CA ALA A 689 -8.74 22.87 -0.28
C ALA A 689 -9.03 22.53 -1.75
N ASN A 690 -8.02 22.15 -2.53
CA ASN A 690 -8.16 21.80 -3.95
C ASN A 690 -7.99 20.30 -4.15
N ALA A 691 -9.09 19.54 -4.09
CA ALA A 691 -9.09 18.08 -4.00
C ALA A 691 -8.42 17.42 -5.21
N ASN A 692 -8.63 17.94 -6.41
CA ASN A 692 -8.03 17.42 -7.64
C ASN A 692 -6.68 18.08 -7.97
N SER A 693 -6.01 18.69 -7.00
CA SER A 693 -4.66 19.26 -7.18
C SER A 693 -3.68 18.97 -6.06
N ASP A 694 -4.07 18.29 -4.98
CA ASP A 694 -3.25 18.04 -3.78
C ASP A 694 -2.64 19.32 -3.17
N THR A 695 -3.39 20.41 -3.23
CA THR A 695 -2.92 21.72 -2.76
C THR A 695 -3.98 22.47 -1.98
N LEU A 696 -3.52 23.45 -1.22
CA LEU A 696 -4.33 24.53 -0.67
C LEU A 696 -4.01 25.83 -1.42
N SER A 697 -5.01 26.67 -1.62
CA SER A 697 -4.81 28.06 -2.05
C SER A 697 -5.14 29.01 -0.90
N VAL A 698 -4.22 29.92 -0.56
CA VAL A 698 -4.43 30.96 0.46
C VAL A 698 -4.73 32.27 -0.25
N ILE A 699 -5.92 32.83 -0.05
CA ILE A 699 -6.39 34.07 -0.67
C ILE A 699 -6.28 35.22 0.34
N ASP A 700 -5.61 36.31 -0.02
CA ASP A 700 -5.66 37.57 0.72
C ASP A 700 -7.00 38.27 0.44
N THR A 701 -7.78 38.54 1.48
CA THR A 701 -9.16 39.07 1.35
C THR A 701 -9.21 40.57 1.05
N LYS A 702 -8.08 41.26 1.21
CA LYS A 702 -7.95 42.69 0.93
C LYS A 702 -7.70 42.92 -0.55
N SER A 703 -6.85 42.11 -1.19
CA SER A 703 -6.57 42.18 -2.63
C SER A 703 -7.41 41.22 -3.48
N ASP A 704 -8.08 40.24 -2.87
CA ASP A 704 -8.81 39.17 -3.54
C ASP A 704 -7.91 38.40 -4.52
N THR A 705 -6.72 38.00 -4.06
CA THR A 705 -5.73 37.27 -4.88
C THR A 705 -5.10 36.13 -4.09
N VAL A 706 -4.76 35.04 -4.78
CA VAL A 706 -3.96 33.96 -4.19
C VAL A 706 -2.59 34.51 -3.78
N LEU A 707 -2.29 34.41 -2.49
CA LEU A 707 -1.03 34.81 -1.86
C LEU A 707 0.01 33.68 -1.93
N GLU A 708 -0.40 32.44 -1.65
CA GLU A 708 0.44 31.24 -1.73
C GLU A 708 -0.38 29.99 -2.07
N THR A 709 0.30 28.96 -2.60
CA THR A 709 -0.25 27.63 -2.83
C THR A 709 0.61 26.62 -2.08
N ILE A 710 -0.01 25.78 -1.24
CA ILE A 710 0.67 24.86 -0.33
C ILE A 710 0.38 23.43 -0.78
N SER A 711 1.39 22.57 -0.92
CA SER A 711 1.14 21.14 -1.19
C SER A 711 0.77 20.40 0.09
N THR A 712 -0.22 19.52 0.02
CA THR A 712 -0.61 18.63 1.13
C THR A 712 0.00 17.23 1.01
N ARG A 713 0.88 17.00 0.02
CA ARG A 713 1.54 15.71 -0.20
C ARG A 713 2.52 15.41 0.95
N PRO A 714 2.39 14.27 1.66
CA PRO A 714 3.32 13.90 2.74
C PRO A 714 4.79 13.77 2.31
N ALA A 715 5.05 13.56 1.01
CA ALA A 715 6.38 13.56 0.44
C ALA A 715 6.42 14.24 -0.94
N ALA A 716 7.45 15.04 -1.18
CA ALA A 716 7.56 15.91 -2.36
C ALA A 716 7.56 15.18 -3.72
N ARG A 717 7.94 13.90 -3.77
CA ARG A 717 8.00 13.10 -5.01
C ARG A 717 6.71 12.34 -5.31
N LEU A 718 5.69 12.43 -4.46
CA LEU A 718 4.44 11.70 -4.69
C LEU A 718 3.70 12.23 -5.92
N LEU A 719 3.09 11.31 -6.65
CA LEU A 719 2.15 11.60 -7.72
C LEU A 719 0.86 12.23 -7.16
N PHE A 720 -0.04 12.61 -8.06
CA PHE A 720 -1.38 13.06 -7.70
C PHE A 720 -2.12 11.99 -6.87
N GLY A 721 -2.87 12.41 -5.85
CA GLY A 721 -3.80 11.53 -5.12
C GLY A 721 -3.77 11.66 -3.60
N SER A 722 -3.60 12.87 -3.05
CA SER A 722 -3.75 13.15 -1.60
C SER A 722 -5.18 13.63 -1.25
N ALA A 723 -5.86 14.26 -2.20
CA ALA A 723 -7.27 14.67 -2.12
C ALA A 723 -7.64 15.54 -0.89
N PRO A 724 -7.02 16.73 -0.71
CA PRO A 724 -7.44 17.67 0.33
C PRO A 724 -8.87 18.17 0.05
N ASN A 725 -9.83 17.90 0.93
CA ASN A 725 -11.25 18.19 0.64
C ASN A 725 -11.97 19.05 1.70
N ASP A 726 -11.44 19.14 2.91
CA ASP A 726 -11.93 20.05 3.96
C ASP A 726 -10.80 20.51 4.87
N LEU A 727 -11.02 21.58 5.63
CA LEU A 727 -10.01 22.15 6.51
C LEU A 727 -10.61 22.93 7.68
N VAL A 728 -9.86 22.99 8.78
CA VAL A 728 -10.14 23.86 9.93
C VAL A 728 -8.86 24.51 10.42
N ILE A 729 -8.97 25.73 10.96
CA ILE A 729 -7.86 26.45 11.58
C ILE A 729 -7.96 26.42 13.10
N ASP A 730 -6.82 26.28 13.77
CA ASP A 730 -6.78 26.36 15.23
C ASP A 730 -7.14 27.77 15.72
N SER A 731 -7.47 27.86 17.02
CA SER A 731 -7.95 29.13 17.58
C SER A 731 -6.91 30.25 17.66
N GLU A 732 -5.62 29.94 17.50
CA GLU A 732 -4.56 30.95 17.42
C GLU A 732 -4.25 31.40 15.99
N GLY A 733 -4.79 30.72 14.97
CA GLY A 733 -4.54 31.03 13.57
C GLY A 733 -3.13 30.65 13.09
N LYS A 734 -2.50 29.64 13.71
CA LYS A 734 -1.12 29.20 13.44
C LYS A 734 -1.04 27.79 12.86
N THR A 735 -2.08 26.99 12.99
CA THR A 735 -2.08 25.62 12.50
C THR A 735 -3.36 25.32 11.75
N LEU A 736 -3.23 24.88 10.49
CA LEU A 736 -4.34 24.34 9.73
C LEU A 736 -4.30 22.82 9.79
N TYR A 737 -5.47 22.23 9.94
CA TYR A 737 -5.69 20.79 9.80
C TYR A 737 -6.54 20.55 8.57
N VAL A 738 -6.09 19.67 7.68
CA VAL A 738 -6.69 19.46 6.37
C VAL A 738 -6.97 17.98 6.18
N SER A 739 -8.19 17.62 5.78
CA SER A 739 -8.53 16.23 5.47
C SER A 739 -7.96 15.86 4.11
N ASN A 740 -6.95 14.99 4.09
CA ASN A 740 -6.46 14.33 2.88
C ASN A 740 -7.21 12.99 2.74
N GLY A 741 -8.31 12.99 1.98
CA GLY A 741 -9.24 11.87 1.89
C GLY A 741 -8.57 10.56 1.50
N THR A 742 -7.87 10.54 0.37
CA THR A 742 -7.25 9.33 -0.17
C THR A 742 -6.01 8.89 0.59
N ASN A 743 -5.36 9.76 1.37
CA ASN A 743 -4.24 9.38 2.24
C ASN A 743 -4.69 9.01 3.67
N ASN A 744 -5.99 8.98 3.95
CA ASN A 744 -6.54 8.55 5.25
C ASN A 744 -5.88 9.29 6.42
N CYS A 745 -5.68 10.61 6.27
CA CYS A 745 -4.99 11.41 7.27
C CYS A 745 -5.48 12.87 7.33
N LEU A 746 -5.18 13.53 8.44
CA LEU A 746 -5.19 14.98 8.54
C LEU A 746 -3.77 15.50 8.28
N ALA A 747 -3.58 16.30 7.23
CA ALA A 747 -2.36 17.07 7.03
C ALA A 747 -2.33 18.26 8.01
N VAL A 748 -1.21 18.40 8.72
CA VAL A 748 -0.97 19.48 9.70
C VAL A 748 -0.06 20.52 9.06
N ILE A 749 -0.56 21.73 8.84
CA ILE A 749 0.19 22.83 8.20
C ILE A 749 0.59 23.84 9.27
N ASP A 750 1.88 24.15 9.35
CA ASP A 750 2.41 25.35 10.01
C ASP A 750 1.99 26.56 9.18
N PHE A 751 0.97 27.28 9.63
CA PHE A 751 0.30 28.33 8.86
C PHE A 751 0.92 29.69 9.16
N GLN A 752 1.78 30.14 8.25
CA GLN A 752 2.51 31.39 8.36
C GLN A 752 2.59 32.08 6.99
N PRO A 753 1.47 32.56 6.42
CA PRO A 753 1.48 33.09 5.06
C PRO A 753 2.48 34.25 4.86
N PRO A 754 3.26 34.27 3.76
CA PRO A 754 3.25 33.35 2.60
C PRO A 754 4.31 32.23 2.69
N GLN A 755 4.65 31.76 3.89
CA GLN A 755 5.68 30.75 4.16
C GLN A 755 5.10 29.53 4.86
N SER A 756 3.84 29.21 4.58
CA SER A 756 3.17 28.06 5.19
C SER A 756 3.75 26.75 4.66
N ARG A 757 3.78 25.70 5.50
CA ARG A 757 4.35 24.40 5.11
C ARG A 757 3.68 23.23 5.83
N LEU A 758 3.65 22.08 5.16
CA LEU A 758 3.29 20.81 5.79
C LEU A 758 4.28 20.46 6.90
N ALA A 759 3.79 20.31 8.12
CA ALA A 759 4.56 19.92 9.30
C ALA A 759 4.51 18.40 9.55
N GLY A 760 3.42 17.73 9.17
CA GLY A 760 3.24 16.28 9.29
C GLY A 760 1.81 15.84 9.05
N CYS A 761 1.48 14.61 9.42
CA CYS A 761 0.15 14.02 9.22
C CYS A 761 -0.32 13.22 10.45
N LEU A 762 -1.64 13.22 10.68
CA LEU A 762 -2.32 12.43 11.70
C LEU A 762 -3.17 11.35 11.03
N PRO A 763 -3.04 10.05 11.35
CA PRO A 763 -3.84 9.01 10.71
C PRO A 763 -5.32 9.07 11.16
N THR A 764 -6.24 8.80 10.24
CA THR A 764 -7.70 8.79 10.47
C THR A 764 -8.33 7.46 10.06
N GLY A 765 -9.66 7.38 10.13
CA GLY A 765 -10.42 6.34 9.43
C GLY A 765 -10.34 6.52 7.91
N TRP A 766 -11.01 5.64 7.18
CA TRP A 766 -11.00 5.60 5.72
C TRP A 766 -11.74 6.80 5.14
N TYR A 767 -11.01 7.60 4.37
CA TYR A 767 -11.49 8.78 3.67
C TYR A 767 -12.02 9.89 4.61
N PRO A 768 -11.15 10.63 5.33
CA PRO A 768 -11.58 11.77 6.12
C PRO A 768 -12.14 12.88 5.22
N ALA A 769 -13.19 13.52 5.69
CA ALA A 769 -13.91 14.58 5.03
C ALA A 769 -14.18 15.73 5.99
N GLY A 770 -15.45 16.02 6.30
CA GLY A 770 -15.87 17.10 7.19
C GLY A 770 -15.05 17.19 8.47
N LEU A 771 -14.54 18.39 8.78
CA LEU A 771 -13.75 18.64 9.98
C LEU A 771 -14.42 19.66 10.91
N ALA A 772 -14.22 19.47 12.23
CA ALA A 772 -14.55 20.48 13.23
C ALA A 772 -13.48 20.58 14.32
N PHE A 773 -13.11 21.79 14.72
CA PHE A 773 -12.10 22.04 15.75
C PHE A 773 -12.74 22.42 17.10
N ASP A 774 -12.44 21.66 18.14
CA ASP A 774 -12.89 21.92 19.51
C ASP A 774 -11.78 22.59 20.32
N LYS A 775 -11.89 23.91 20.44
CA LYS A 775 -10.96 24.72 21.24
C LYS A 775 -10.94 24.31 22.72
N SER A 776 -12.09 23.89 23.27
CA SER A 776 -12.19 23.62 24.70
C SER A 776 -11.42 22.37 25.11
N ARG A 777 -11.33 21.40 24.19
CA ARG A 777 -10.64 20.12 24.40
C ARG A 777 -9.33 19.99 23.65
N ASN A 778 -9.01 20.98 22.81
CA ASN A 778 -7.85 20.95 21.92
C ASN A 778 -7.86 19.67 21.07
N ALA A 779 -8.98 19.46 20.37
CA ALA A 779 -9.25 18.25 19.61
C ALA A 779 -9.88 18.57 18.24
N ILE A 780 -9.76 17.63 17.31
CA ILE A 780 -10.36 17.68 15.97
C ILE A 780 -11.31 16.51 15.82
N TYR A 781 -12.47 16.79 15.24
CA TYR A 781 -13.44 15.79 14.85
C TYR A 781 -13.41 15.64 13.33
N ALA A 782 -13.34 14.41 12.82
CA ALA A 782 -13.29 14.13 11.39
C ALA A 782 -14.31 13.06 10.99
N ALA A 783 -15.27 13.42 10.13
CA ALA A 783 -16.13 12.45 9.45
C ALA A 783 -15.28 11.62 8.47
N ASN A 784 -15.30 10.30 8.58
CA ASN A 784 -14.62 9.39 7.67
C ASN A 784 -15.69 8.73 6.81
N ILE A 785 -15.78 9.11 5.53
CA ILE A 785 -16.85 8.71 4.60
C ILE A 785 -16.95 7.19 4.53
N LYS A 786 -15.82 6.49 4.48
CA LYS A 786 -15.77 5.02 4.40
C LYS A 786 -15.47 4.35 5.74
N GLY A 787 -15.23 5.15 6.79
CA GLY A 787 -15.03 4.71 8.18
C GLY A 787 -14.00 3.59 8.33
N VAL A 788 -14.46 2.36 8.57
CA VAL A 788 -13.61 1.17 8.73
C VAL A 788 -13.89 0.08 7.67
N GLY A 789 -14.59 0.43 6.60
CA GLY A 789 -14.93 -0.47 5.49
C GLY A 789 -16.39 -0.93 5.49
N SER A 790 -16.68 -1.92 4.64
CA SER A 790 -18.04 -2.44 4.44
C SER A 790 -18.28 -3.72 5.25
N ARG A 791 -18.27 -3.58 6.58
CA ARG A 791 -18.36 -4.71 7.53
C ARG A 791 -19.37 -4.46 8.65
N ASP A 792 -20.42 -3.69 8.37
CA ASP A 792 -21.50 -3.46 9.32
C ASP A 792 -22.26 -4.76 9.65
N ILE A 793 -21.94 -5.35 10.80
CA ILE A 793 -22.59 -6.55 11.34
C ILE A 793 -23.92 -6.27 12.03
N GLU A 794 -24.21 -4.99 12.33
CA GLU A 794 -25.40 -4.55 13.05
C GLU A 794 -26.55 -4.13 12.13
N LYS A 795 -26.32 -4.12 10.80
CA LYS A 795 -27.32 -3.86 9.76
C LYS A 795 -28.48 -4.88 9.85
N GLN A 796 -29.38 -4.56 10.78
CA GLN A 796 -30.71 -5.10 11.05
C GLN A 796 -30.81 -6.62 11.26
N GLY A 797 -30.37 -7.10 12.43
CA GLY A 797 -30.85 -8.41 12.93
C GLY A 797 -30.02 -9.09 14.02
N GLY A 798 -28.87 -8.54 14.41
CA GLY A 798 -27.96 -9.25 15.32
C GLY A 798 -27.37 -10.48 14.65
N ARG A 799 -26.81 -10.31 13.44
CA ARG A 799 -26.09 -11.36 12.72
C ARG A 799 -25.01 -11.92 13.64
N THR A 800 -25.08 -13.22 13.95
CA THR A 800 -24.04 -13.87 14.76
C THR A 800 -22.80 -14.13 13.90
N PRO A 801 -21.57 -14.00 14.43
CA PRO A 801 -20.36 -14.12 13.62
C PRO A 801 -20.14 -15.46 12.89
N GLU A 802 -20.84 -16.52 13.29
CA GLU A 802 -20.70 -17.84 12.68
C GLU A 802 -21.67 -17.99 11.48
N GLY A 803 -21.11 -17.99 10.26
CA GLY A 803 -21.81 -18.38 9.02
C GLY A 803 -22.56 -17.27 8.25
N PHE A 804 -22.15 -16.00 8.40
CA PHE A 804 -22.68 -14.87 7.62
C PHE A 804 -21.64 -14.34 6.62
N ALA A 805 -22.12 -13.69 5.56
CA ALA A 805 -21.29 -13.10 4.51
C ALA A 805 -21.43 -11.57 4.47
N PHE A 806 -20.58 -10.91 3.69
CA PHE A 806 -20.51 -9.46 3.56
C PHE A 806 -20.91 -8.98 2.17
N ASN A 807 -21.47 -7.78 2.11
CA ASN A 807 -21.83 -7.07 0.89
C ASN A 807 -21.03 -5.74 0.83
N SER A 808 -20.66 -5.29 -0.36
CA SER A 808 -19.92 -4.03 -0.56
C SER A 808 -20.64 -2.78 -0.02
N HIS A 809 -21.97 -2.84 0.19
CA HIS A 809 -22.83 -1.79 0.76
C HIS A 809 -23.05 -1.89 2.27
N ASP A 810 -22.38 -2.81 2.98
CA ASP A 810 -22.42 -2.90 4.44
C ASP A 810 -21.56 -1.80 5.11
N TYR A 811 -21.73 -0.55 4.66
CA TYR A 811 -20.91 0.61 5.02
C TYR A 811 -20.91 0.87 6.52
N LEU A 812 -19.71 0.93 7.11
CA LEU A 812 -19.50 1.31 8.49
C LEU A 812 -18.67 2.60 8.56
N GLY A 813 -19.37 3.73 8.46
CA GLY A 813 -18.80 5.07 8.61
C GLY A 813 -18.34 5.35 10.03
N THR A 814 -17.42 6.31 10.20
CA THR A 814 -16.99 6.74 11.55
C THR A 814 -16.84 8.24 11.65
N VAL A 815 -16.90 8.76 12.89
CA VAL A 815 -16.27 10.02 13.25
C VAL A 815 -15.04 9.73 14.10
N SER A 816 -13.90 10.29 13.70
CA SER A 816 -12.67 10.27 14.50
C SER A 816 -12.68 11.43 15.49
N LEU A 817 -12.46 11.16 16.76
CA LEU A 817 -12.26 12.15 17.82
C LEU A 817 -10.78 12.17 18.19
N ILE A 818 -10.06 13.16 17.68
CA ILE A 818 -8.59 13.22 17.68
C ILE A 818 -8.13 14.32 18.63
N PRO A 819 -7.66 14.00 19.85
CA PRO A 819 -6.90 14.95 20.64
C PRO A 819 -5.66 15.38 19.87
N ILE A 820 -5.35 16.68 19.86
CA ILE A 820 -4.16 17.17 19.16
C ILE A 820 -2.92 16.65 19.89
N PRO A 821 -2.05 15.88 19.22
CA PRO A 821 -0.89 15.28 19.86
C PRO A 821 0.20 16.31 20.15
N GLN A 822 1.22 15.91 20.91
CA GLN A 822 2.40 16.76 21.09
C GLN A 822 3.19 16.86 19.79
N GLN A 823 3.90 17.97 19.59
CA GLN A 823 4.70 18.20 18.37
C GLN A 823 5.74 17.09 18.13
N GLU A 824 6.25 16.47 19.19
CA GLU A 824 7.23 15.38 19.13
C GLU A 824 6.67 14.07 18.56
N ASP A 825 5.37 13.82 18.71
CA ASP A 825 4.71 12.61 18.19
C ASP A 825 4.42 12.70 16.69
N LEU A 826 4.40 13.93 16.13
CA LEU A 826 3.94 14.18 14.77
C LEU A 826 4.80 13.45 13.71
N ALA A 827 6.10 13.29 13.96
CA ALA A 827 7.00 12.57 13.05
C ALA A 827 6.64 11.08 12.95
N ASP A 828 6.37 10.43 14.09
CA ASP A 828 6.00 9.02 14.14
C ASP A 828 4.60 8.77 13.55
N LEU A 829 3.67 9.69 13.82
CA LEU A 829 2.33 9.65 13.21
C LEU A 829 2.39 9.85 11.69
N THR A 830 3.27 10.74 11.21
CA THR A 830 3.50 10.94 9.77
C THR A 830 4.07 9.67 9.14
N LYS A 831 5.04 9.02 9.80
CA LYS A 831 5.60 7.74 9.35
C LYS A 831 4.52 6.66 9.25
N LYS A 832 3.63 6.59 10.23
CA LYS A 832 2.48 5.66 10.24
C LYS A 832 1.54 5.93 9.05
N VAL A 833 1.27 7.19 8.71
CA VAL A 833 0.50 7.56 7.51
C VAL A 833 1.22 7.12 6.23
N LEU A 834 2.53 7.33 6.11
CA LEU A 834 3.30 6.88 4.94
C LEU A 834 3.24 5.35 4.76
N GLU A 835 3.29 4.60 5.86
CA GLU A 835 3.23 3.14 5.87
C GLU A 835 1.83 2.59 5.57
N ASN A 836 0.79 3.16 6.19
CA ASN A 836 -0.61 2.81 5.97
C ASN A 836 -1.03 2.94 4.52
N ASN A 837 -0.46 3.91 3.81
CA ASN A 837 -0.80 4.24 2.44
C ASN A 837 0.26 3.78 1.43
N ARG A 838 1.26 3.00 1.86
CA ARG A 838 2.33 2.47 1.00
C ARG A 838 3.00 3.54 0.12
N LEU A 839 3.18 4.73 0.69
CA LEU A 839 3.68 5.90 -0.06
C LEU A 839 5.18 5.79 -0.39
N THR A 840 5.90 4.94 0.32
CA THR A 840 7.30 4.61 -0.02
C THR A 840 7.36 3.81 -1.32
N GLU A 841 6.45 2.85 -1.48
CA GLU A 841 6.27 2.05 -2.70
C GLU A 841 5.91 2.96 -3.87
N SER A 842 4.98 3.91 -3.70
CA SER A 842 4.63 4.89 -4.72
C SER A 842 5.83 5.69 -5.22
N VAL A 843 6.70 6.16 -4.32
CA VAL A 843 7.92 6.89 -4.72
C VAL A 843 8.90 5.98 -5.45
N ASN A 844 9.06 4.74 -5.00
CA ASN A 844 9.96 3.77 -5.62
C ASN A 844 9.50 3.35 -7.02
N ALA A 845 8.19 3.33 -7.28
CA ALA A 845 7.59 3.02 -8.58
C ALA A 845 7.99 4.01 -9.70
N LEU A 846 8.43 5.22 -9.32
CA LEU A 846 8.91 6.28 -10.22
C LEU A 846 10.39 6.13 -10.58
N ALA A 847 11.10 5.14 -10.05
CA ALA A 847 12.49 4.92 -10.39
C ALA A 847 12.66 4.68 -11.91
N PRO A 848 13.66 5.28 -12.56
CA PRO A 848 13.87 5.11 -14.00
C PRO A 848 14.25 3.67 -14.34
N PRO A 849 14.01 3.24 -15.60
CA PRO A 849 14.40 1.91 -16.06
C PRO A 849 15.91 1.72 -15.94
N ARG A 850 16.34 0.50 -15.62
CA ARG A 850 17.76 0.16 -15.60
C ARG A 850 18.25 -0.16 -17.02
N ALA A 851 19.51 0.13 -17.29
CA ALA A 851 20.16 -0.24 -18.55
C ALA A 851 20.37 -1.75 -18.63
N ASP A 852 20.31 -2.29 -19.86
CA ASP A 852 20.69 -3.66 -20.20
C ASP A 852 19.94 -4.78 -19.43
N VAL A 853 18.70 -4.51 -19.00
CA VAL A 853 17.84 -5.52 -18.36
C VAL A 853 17.23 -6.44 -19.43
N ALA A 854 17.33 -7.75 -19.21
CA ALA A 854 16.69 -8.74 -20.07
C ALA A 854 15.16 -8.65 -19.97
N PRO A 855 14.41 -8.90 -21.08
CA PRO A 855 12.95 -8.92 -21.04
C PRO A 855 12.39 -9.92 -20.03
N ARG A 856 11.29 -9.57 -19.36
CA ARG A 856 10.55 -10.45 -18.43
C ARG A 856 9.04 -10.34 -18.68
N PRO A 857 8.18 -11.23 -18.18
CA PRO A 857 6.73 -11.08 -18.36
C PRO A 857 6.22 -9.75 -17.81
N VAL A 858 6.52 -9.46 -16.53
CA VAL A 858 6.22 -8.18 -15.88
C VAL A 858 7.55 -7.54 -15.45
N PRO A 859 7.95 -6.43 -16.06
CA PRO A 859 9.17 -5.71 -15.66
C PRO A 859 9.07 -5.14 -14.24
N GLN A 860 10.21 -4.88 -13.60
CA GLN A 860 10.22 -4.32 -12.24
C GLN A 860 10.10 -2.79 -12.23
N ARG A 861 10.43 -2.14 -13.34
CA ARG A 861 10.32 -0.69 -13.50
C ARG A 861 9.69 -0.35 -14.85
N HIS A 862 8.96 0.76 -14.90
CA HIS A 862 8.39 1.25 -16.13
C HIS A 862 9.49 1.53 -17.18
N GLY A 863 9.22 1.20 -18.43
CA GLY A 863 10.16 1.34 -19.54
C GLY A 863 11.19 0.22 -19.68
N GLU A 864 11.31 -0.71 -18.72
CA GLU A 864 12.08 -1.94 -18.89
C GLU A 864 11.36 -2.90 -19.87
N PRO A 865 12.10 -3.74 -20.62
CA PRO A 865 11.48 -4.56 -21.66
C PRO A 865 10.60 -5.67 -21.07
N SER A 866 9.40 -5.85 -21.63
CA SER A 866 8.52 -7.00 -21.37
C SER A 866 8.62 -8.05 -22.49
N HIS A 867 8.32 -9.32 -22.18
CA HIS A 867 8.02 -10.34 -23.20
C HIS A 867 6.73 -10.04 -23.97
N PHE A 868 5.80 -9.31 -23.36
CA PHE A 868 4.55 -8.92 -23.97
C PHE A 868 4.70 -7.58 -24.71
N LYS A 869 3.94 -7.44 -25.79
CA LYS A 869 3.78 -6.18 -26.53
C LYS A 869 2.33 -5.70 -26.56
N HIS A 870 1.41 -6.60 -26.25
CA HIS A 870 -0.02 -6.42 -26.45
C HIS A 870 -0.76 -6.88 -25.19
N VAL A 871 -1.67 -6.04 -24.72
CA VAL A 871 -2.57 -6.32 -23.59
C VAL A 871 -4.01 -6.24 -24.08
N LEU A 872 -4.78 -7.30 -23.82
CA LEU A 872 -6.23 -7.29 -23.92
C LEU A 872 -6.82 -7.25 -22.51
N TYR A 873 -7.50 -6.16 -22.17
CA TYR A 873 -8.13 -5.95 -20.88
C TYR A 873 -9.64 -6.07 -21.04
N ILE A 874 -10.25 -7.02 -20.32
CA ILE A 874 -11.67 -7.34 -20.40
C ILE A 874 -12.31 -7.00 -19.05
N ILE A 875 -13.18 -6.01 -19.07
CA ILE A 875 -14.04 -5.61 -17.96
C ILE A 875 -15.39 -6.32 -18.12
N LYS A 876 -15.98 -6.72 -17.00
CA LYS A 876 -17.20 -7.50 -16.86
C LYS A 876 -18.06 -6.90 -15.74
N GLU A 877 -19.31 -7.37 -15.60
CA GLU A 877 -20.31 -6.84 -14.67
C GLU A 877 -21.08 -7.98 -13.96
N ASN A 878 -21.42 -8.00 -12.69
CA ASN A 878 -20.81 -7.50 -11.48
C ASN A 878 -20.92 -8.72 -10.54
N ARG A 879 -19.83 -9.36 -10.08
CA ARG A 879 -19.96 -10.62 -9.31
C ARG A 879 -18.93 -10.73 -8.21
N THR A 880 -19.34 -11.28 -7.07
CA THR A 880 -18.37 -11.69 -6.05
C THR A 880 -17.64 -12.98 -6.42
N TYR A 881 -16.53 -13.25 -5.74
CA TYR A 881 -15.77 -14.49 -5.92
C TYR A 881 -16.64 -15.70 -5.59
N ASP A 882 -17.32 -15.72 -4.45
CA ASP A 882 -18.14 -16.87 -4.05
C ASP A 882 -19.32 -17.15 -4.98
N GLN A 883 -19.95 -16.11 -5.55
CA GLN A 883 -21.05 -16.29 -6.51
C GLN A 883 -20.65 -17.10 -7.75
N VAL A 884 -19.38 -17.06 -8.16
CA VAL A 884 -18.88 -17.72 -9.38
C VAL A 884 -17.97 -18.90 -9.08
N PHE A 885 -17.03 -18.75 -8.14
CA PHE A 885 -15.97 -19.72 -7.82
C PHE A 885 -16.10 -20.37 -6.43
N GLY A 886 -17.21 -20.12 -5.71
CA GLY A 886 -17.44 -20.73 -4.41
C GLY A 886 -17.44 -22.27 -4.43
N ASP A 887 -17.68 -22.89 -5.59
CA ASP A 887 -17.63 -24.34 -5.80
C ASP A 887 -16.22 -24.90 -6.11
N ILE A 888 -15.17 -24.07 -6.14
CA ILE A 888 -13.79 -24.50 -6.40
C ILE A 888 -13.05 -24.81 -5.08
N GLU A 889 -12.97 -26.09 -4.72
CA GLU A 889 -12.38 -26.57 -3.44
C GLU A 889 -10.91 -26.18 -3.17
N ARG A 890 -10.13 -25.86 -4.21
CA ARG A 890 -8.69 -25.56 -4.06
C ARG A 890 -8.38 -24.11 -3.69
N GLY A 891 -9.35 -23.20 -3.88
CA GLY A 891 -9.27 -21.83 -3.41
C GLY A 891 -10.14 -21.65 -2.17
N GLU A 892 -10.05 -20.48 -1.53
CA GLU A 892 -10.87 -20.18 -0.36
C GLU A 892 -12.29 -19.73 -0.78
N GLY A 893 -13.15 -20.65 -1.22
CA GLY A 893 -14.52 -20.36 -1.68
C GLY A 893 -15.61 -20.98 -0.81
N ASP A 894 -16.78 -20.34 -0.75
CA ASP A 894 -17.98 -20.88 -0.09
C ASP A 894 -19.05 -21.34 -1.09
N ALA A 895 -19.18 -22.66 -1.25
CA ALA A 895 -20.14 -23.29 -2.15
C ALA A 895 -21.62 -23.02 -1.78
N SER A 896 -21.89 -22.59 -0.55
CA SER A 896 -23.24 -22.21 -0.13
C SER A 896 -23.71 -20.90 -0.78
N LEU A 897 -22.77 -20.01 -1.14
CA LEU A 897 -23.03 -18.73 -1.80
C LEU A 897 -22.93 -18.81 -3.34
N CYS A 898 -22.41 -19.92 -3.86
CA CYS A 898 -22.26 -20.12 -5.31
C CYS A 898 -23.62 -20.19 -6.03
N ILE A 899 -23.79 -19.35 -7.05
CA ILE A 899 -24.98 -19.32 -7.91
C ILE A 899 -24.60 -19.61 -9.37
N PHE A 900 -23.48 -19.12 -9.88
CA PHE A 900 -23.05 -19.28 -11.27
C PHE A 900 -21.81 -20.19 -11.41
N GLY A 901 -21.81 -21.30 -10.66
CA GLY A 901 -20.73 -22.29 -10.67
C GLY A 901 -20.52 -23.00 -12.00
N SER A 902 -19.77 -24.11 -11.99
CA SER A 902 -19.19 -24.74 -13.19
C SER A 902 -20.19 -25.17 -14.28
N LYS A 903 -21.47 -25.33 -13.93
CA LYS A 903 -22.56 -25.63 -14.88
C LYS A 903 -22.88 -24.42 -15.78
N VAL A 904 -22.84 -23.22 -15.22
CA VAL A 904 -23.17 -21.97 -15.93
C VAL A 904 -21.93 -21.36 -16.56
N THR A 905 -20.79 -21.44 -15.87
CA THR A 905 -19.52 -20.80 -16.28
C THR A 905 -18.38 -21.80 -16.58
N PRO A 906 -18.59 -22.79 -17.46
CA PRO A 906 -17.59 -23.83 -17.70
C PRO A 906 -16.28 -23.29 -18.29
N ASN A 907 -16.27 -22.18 -19.04
CA ASN A 907 -15.02 -21.58 -19.52
C ASN A 907 -14.28 -20.83 -18.40
N HIS A 908 -14.96 -20.08 -17.54
CA HIS A 908 -14.31 -19.41 -16.39
C HIS A 908 -13.59 -20.44 -15.52
N HIS A 909 -14.27 -21.54 -15.18
CA HIS A 909 -13.73 -22.65 -14.41
C HIS A 909 -12.53 -23.31 -15.10
N LYS A 910 -12.66 -23.61 -16.40
CA LYS A 910 -11.58 -24.20 -17.19
C LYS A 910 -10.37 -23.26 -17.29
N LEU A 911 -10.58 -21.95 -17.42
CA LEU A 911 -9.51 -20.96 -17.49
C LEU A 911 -8.71 -20.93 -16.18
N VAL A 912 -9.37 -20.84 -15.02
CA VAL A 912 -8.65 -20.83 -13.74
C VAL A 912 -7.99 -22.18 -13.43
N ASP A 913 -8.53 -23.30 -13.93
CA ASP A 913 -7.94 -24.63 -13.79
C ASP A 913 -6.72 -24.86 -14.69
N GLU A 914 -6.71 -24.31 -15.91
CA GLU A 914 -5.58 -24.42 -16.82
C GLU A 914 -4.49 -23.37 -16.54
N PHE A 915 -4.87 -22.20 -16.04
CA PHE A 915 -4.00 -21.10 -15.69
C PHE A 915 -3.93 -20.94 -14.17
N ILE A 916 -4.26 -19.76 -13.64
CA ILE A 916 -4.13 -19.43 -12.23
C ILE A 916 -5.49 -19.11 -11.64
N LEU A 917 -5.72 -19.54 -10.40
CA LEU A 917 -6.86 -19.09 -9.59
C LEU A 917 -6.37 -17.99 -8.65
N LEU A 918 -7.04 -16.84 -8.70
CA LEU A 918 -6.82 -15.73 -7.77
C LEU A 918 -7.93 -15.77 -6.74
N ASP A 919 -7.62 -16.18 -5.51
CA ASP A 919 -8.61 -16.29 -4.44
C ASP A 919 -8.50 -15.14 -3.43
N ASN A 920 -7.69 -14.11 -3.69
CA ASN A 920 -7.58 -12.94 -2.81
C ASN A 920 -7.56 -11.64 -3.63
N PHE A 921 -8.44 -11.55 -4.64
CA PHE A 921 -8.59 -10.39 -5.52
C PHE A 921 -9.86 -9.59 -5.21
N TYR A 922 -9.76 -8.25 -5.17
CA TYR A 922 -10.86 -7.36 -4.78
C TYR A 922 -11.14 -6.26 -5.82
N CYS A 923 -12.41 -5.89 -5.97
CA CYS A 923 -12.80 -4.60 -6.53
C CYS A 923 -12.40 -3.49 -5.56
N SER A 924 -11.91 -2.37 -6.09
CA SER A 924 -11.72 -1.16 -5.29
C SER A 924 -12.99 -0.29 -5.27
N GLY A 925 -13.86 -0.46 -6.28
CA GLY A 925 -15.19 0.15 -6.36
C GLY A 925 -16.27 -0.66 -5.65
N THR A 926 -17.38 -0.01 -5.35
CA THR A 926 -18.54 -0.62 -4.69
C THR A 926 -19.67 -0.94 -5.67
N LEU A 927 -19.82 -0.14 -6.73
CA LEU A 927 -20.86 -0.21 -7.77
C LEU A 927 -20.31 0.37 -9.09
N SER A 928 -21.04 0.30 -10.21
CA SER A 928 -20.42 0.60 -11.52
C SER A 928 -20.00 2.06 -11.70
N ALA A 929 -20.66 3.01 -11.04
CA ALA A 929 -20.27 4.42 -11.10
C ALA A 929 -18.83 4.68 -10.60
N ASP A 930 -18.33 3.92 -9.64
CA ASP A 930 -16.94 4.05 -9.17
C ASP A 930 -16.06 2.84 -9.57
N GLY A 931 -16.65 1.67 -9.82
CA GLY A 931 -15.99 0.48 -10.38
C GLY A 931 -15.32 0.75 -11.72
N HIS A 932 -16.05 1.36 -12.67
CA HIS A 932 -15.47 1.75 -13.97
C HIS A 932 -14.39 2.84 -13.86
N GLN A 933 -14.42 3.66 -12.81
CA GLN A 933 -13.37 4.65 -12.56
C GLN A 933 -12.12 3.95 -12.01
N TRP A 934 -12.27 3.01 -11.07
CA TRP A 934 -11.13 2.22 -10.58
C TRP A 934 -10.48 1.36 -11.66
N THR A 935 -11.27 0.71 -12.52
CA THR A 935 -10.75 -0.15 -13.60
C THR A 935 -10.04 0.61 -14.70
N ASN A 936 -10.30 1.91 -14.89
CA ASN A 936 -9.74 2.67 -16.01
C ASN A 936 -8.83 3.83 -15.59
N GLU A 937 -8.96 4.34 -14.36
CA GLU A 937 -8.22 5.50 -13.84
C GLU A 937 -7.40 5.16 -12.59
N ALA A 938 -7.62 3.97 -12.01
CA ALA A 938 -7.04 3.56 -10.72
C ALA A 938 -7.27 4.61 -9.61
N TYR A 939 -8.35 5.39 -9.69
CA TYR A 939 -8.67 6.49 -8.79
C TYR A 939 -10.15 6.83 -8.84
N VAL A 940 -10.68 7.38 -7.73
CA VAL A 940 -12.02 7.97 -7.65
C VAL A 940 -11.91 9.37 -7.03
N THR A 941 -12.55 10.35 -7.66
CA THR A 941 -12.48 11.76 -7.24
C THR A 941 -13.30 12.04 -5.98
N ASP A 942 -12.95 13.09 -5.23
CA ASP A 942 -13.73 13.56 -4.07
C ASP A 942 -15.20 13.85 -4.41
N TYR A 943 -15.44 14.32 -5.64
CA TYR A 943 -16.78 14.50 -6.20
C TYR A 943 -17.61 13.21 -6.16
N LEU A 944 -17.05 12.09 -6.60
CA LEU A 944 -17.75 10.79 -6.62
C LEU A 944 -17.84 10.17 -5.23
N GLU A 945 -16.79 10.28 -4.41
CA GLU A 945 -16.78 9.73 -3.04
C GLU A 945 -17.91 10.29 -2.16
N LYS A 946 -18.34 11.53 -2.46
CA LYS A 946 -19.42 12.25 -1.81
C LYS A 946 -20.77 12.13 -2.54
N ALA A 947 -20.85 11.49 -3.70
CA ALA A 947 -22.08 11.39 -4.51
C ALA A 947 -23.02 10.22 -4.10
N TYR A 948 -22.58 9.37 -3.17
CA TYR A 948 -23.32 8.20 -2.66
C TYR A 948 -24.67 8.50 -1.99
N GLY A 949 -25.01 9.77 -1.77
CA GLY A 949 -26.35 10.20 -1.34
C GLY A 949 -27.44 9.94 -2.38
N GLY A 950 -27.08 9.75 -3.66
CA GLY A 950 -28.03 9.45 -4.75
C GLY A 950 -27.65 10.04 -6.11
N TRP A 951 -26.36 10.16 -6.43
CA TRP A 951 -25.84 10.55 -7.75
C TRP A 951 -26.51 11.81 -8.34
N PRO A 952 -26.59 12.94 -7.59
CA PRO A 952 -27.54 14.00 -7.88
C PRO A 952 -27.25 14.81 -9.15
N ARG A 953 -26.08 14.65 -9.77
CA ARG A 953 -25.70 15.29 -11.04
C ARG A 953 -25.63 14.29 -12.21
N SER A 954 -25.01 13.15 -12.00
CA SER A 954 -24.89 12.09 -13.00
C SER A 954 -24.52 10.77 -12.32
N TYR A 955 -24.84 9.67 -13.00
CA TYR A 955 -24.24 8.36 -12.73
C TYR A 955 -23.11 8.17 -13.78
N PRO A 956 -21.83 8.31 -13.41
CA PRO A 956 -20.72 8.54 -14.34
C PRO A 956 -20.36 7.36 -15.26
N TYR A 957 -20.89 6.15 -15.03
CA TYR A 957 -20.73 5.01 -15.95
C TYR A 957 -21.08 5.37 -17.41
N TRP A 958 -22.12 6.18 -17.58
CA TRP A 958 -22.60 6.68 -18.86
C TRP A 958 -21.60 7.51 -19.65
N GLY A 959 -20.44 7.79 -19.06
CA GLY A 959 -19.58 8.89 -19.46
C GLY A 959 -20.33 10.21 -19.39
N GLY A 960 -19.79 11.23 -20.06
CA GLY A 960 -20.48 12.52 -20.15
C GLY A 960 -20.57 13.31 -18.84
N ASP A 961 -19.74 13.03 -17.83
CA ASP A 961 -19.52 13.94 -16.70
C ASP A 961 -18.02 14.20 -16.51
N ALA A 962 -17.55 15.31 -17.08
CA ALA A 962 -16.14 15.67 -17.05
C ALA A 962 -15.60 15.99 -15.65
N MET A 963 -16.47 16.16 -14.65
CA MET A 963 -16.05 16.33 -13.25
C MET A 963 -15.84 15.00 -12.53
N ALA A 964 -16.37 13.89 -13.06
CA ALA A 964 -16.16 12.56 -12.47
C ALA A 964 -14.70 12.12 -12.55
N TYR A 965 -14.04 12.45 -13.67
CA TYR A 965 -12.75 11.92 -14.05
C TYR A 965 -11.59 12.54 -13.27
N ALA A 966 -10.60 11.71 -12.95
CA ALA A 966 -9.37 12.06 -12.28
C ALA A 966 -8.47 12.94 -13.17
N PRO A 967 -7.83 13.97 -12.62
CA PRO A 967 -6.93 14.84 -13.40
C PRO A 967 -5.67 14.11 -13.91
N SER A 968 -5.35 12.93 -13.37
CA SER A 968 -4.29 12.06 -13.89
C SER A 968 -4.63 11.42 -15.25
N GLY A 969 -5.91 11.44 -15.66
CA GLY A 969 -6.39 10.81 -16.88
C GLY A 969 -6.64 9.32 -16.75
N PHE A 970 -7.10 8.73 -17.85
CA PHE A 970 -7.38 7.30 -17.96
C PHE A 970 -6.15 6.52 -18.45
N LEU A 971 -6.15 5.20 -18.26
CA LEU A 971 -5.09 4.31 -18.75
C LEU A 971 -4.86 4.47 -20.25
N TRP A 972 -5.92 4.65 -21.04
CA TRP A 972 -5.77 4.90 -22.48
C TRP A 972 -5.14 6.25 -22.81
N ASP A 973 -5.33 7.29 -21.99
CA ASP A 973 -4.64 8.57 -22.16
C ASP A 973 -3.14 8.38 -21.93
N ASN A 974 -2.77 7.56 -20.93
CA ASN A 974 -1.39 7.20 -20.64
C ASN A 974 -0.76 6.39 -21.79
N VAL A 975 -1.48 5.40 -22.34
CA VAL A 975 -1.11 4.63 -23.55
C VAL A 975 -0.82 5.57 -24.72
N LEU A 976 -1.76 6.45 -25.05
CA LEU A 976 -1.65 7.37 -26.19
C LEU A 976 -0.52 8.38 -26.00
N ALA A 977 -0.35 8.93 -24.78
CA ALA A 977 0.74 9.85 -24.45
C ALA A 977 2.13 9.22 -24.66
N HIS A 978 2.25 7.91 -24.47
CA HIS A 978 3.49 7.15 -24.66
C HIS A 978 3.60 6.50 -26.05
N LYS A 979 2.83 7.00 -27.03
CA LYS A 979 2.88 6.58 -28.45
C LYS A 979 2.59 5.10 -28.66
N LYS A 980 1.80 4.50 -27.76
CA LYS A 980 1.26 3.15 -27.91
C LYS A 980 -0.10 3.23 -28.61
N THR A 981 -0.48 2.15 -29.27
CA THR A 981 -1.75 2.08 -30.01
C THR A 981 -2.90 1.54 -29.15
N LEU A 982 -4.10 2.10 -29.36
CA LEU A 982 -5.32 1.81 -28.61
C LEU A 982 -6.41 1.25 -29.52
N ARG A 983 -7.23 0.33 -29.00
CA ARG A 983 -8.51 -0.07 -29.58
C ARG A 983 -9.54 -0.32 -28.48
N VAL A 984 -10.76 0.18 -28.65
CA VAL A 984 -11.83 0.09 -27.65
C VAL A 984 -13.00 -0.76 -28.17
N TYR A 985 -13.45 -1.70 -27.35
CA TYR A 985 -14.57 -2.61 -27.61
C TYR A 985 -15.62 -2.52 -26.49
N GLY A 986 -16.54 -1.54 -26.56
CA GLY A 986 -17.70 -1.49 -25.66
C GLY A 986 -17.53 -0.68 -24.36
N GLU A 987 -16.30 -0.43 -23.91
CA GLU A 987 -16.04 0.37 -22.69
C GLU A 987 -16.32 1.87 -22.88
N PHE A 988 -17.18 2.46 -22.04
CA PHE A 988 -17.75 3.81 -22.21
C PHE A 988 -18.40 4.05 -23.60
N ILE A 989 -19.06 3.02 -24.14
CA ILE A 989 -19.73 3.05 -25.46
C ILE A 989 -21.24 2.83 -25.32
N SER A 990 -22.02 3.78 -25.81
CA SER A 990 -23.47 3.64 -25.98
C SER A 990 -23.85 2.95 -27.30
N ALA A 991 -25.04 2.33 -27.34
CA ALA A 991 -25.51 1.57 -28.49
C ALA A 991 -26.67 2.23 -29.25
N GLU A 992 -26.61 2.21 -30.58
CA GLU A 992 -27.78 2.34 -31.46
C GLU A 992 -28.09 0.98 -32.10
N ILE A 993 -29.29 0.44 -31.82
CA ILE A 993 -29.73 -0.89 -32.29
C ILE A 993 -31.07 -0.74 -33.00
N ARG A 994 -31.11 -1.03 -34.30
CA ARG A 994 -32.31 -0.83 -35.13
C ARG A 994 -32.41 -1.84 -36.27
N TRP A 995 -33.62 -2.00 -36.79
CA TRP A 995 -33.82 -2.71 -38.05
C TRP A 995 -33.21 -1.93 -39.21
N LYS A 996 -32.60 -2.65 -40.16
CA LYS A 996 -32.23 -2.07 -41.46
C LYS A 996 -33.44 -1.75 -42.33
N ASP A 997 -34.55 -2.47 -42.12
CA ASP A 997 -35.84 -2.14 -42.72
C ASP A 997 -36.47 -0.94 -42.00
N PRO A 998 -36.59 0.24 -42.65
CA PRO A 998 -37.15 1.42 -42.03
C PRO A 998 -38.66 1.30 -41.70
N GLN A 999 -39.36 0.27 -42.20
CA GLN A 999 -40.76 0.03 -41.85
C GLN A 999 -40.90 -0.57 -40.44
N ARG A 1000 -39.83 -1.16 -39.89
CA ARG A 1000 -39.81 -1.72 -38.53
C ARG A 1000 -39.26 -0.67 -37.57
N THR A 1001 -40.16 0.12 -37.00
CA THR A 1001 -39.80 1.26 -36.13
C THR A 1001 -39.55 0.88 -34.67
N GLN A 1002 -39.96 -0.31 -34.24
CA GLN A 1002 -39.71 -0.82 -32.89
C GLN A 1002 -38.27 -1.33 -32.78
N ARG A 1003 -37.65 -1.15 -31.61
CA ARG A 1003 -36.33 -1.71 -31.31
C ARG A 1003 -36.40 -3.25 -31.40
N PRO A 1004 -35.39 -3.91 -32.00
CA PRO A 1004 -35.29 -5.37 -31.95
C PRO A 1004 -35.29 -5.89 -30.50
N SER A 1005 -35.97 -7.01 -30.27
CA SER A 1005 -35.93 -7.77 -29.01
C SER A 1005 -34.67 -8.64 -28.92
N PHE A 1006 -34.36 -9.17 -27.72
CA PHE A 1006 -33.23 -10.10 -27.53
C PHE A 1006 -33.30 -11.27 -28.51
N LEU A 1007 -34.46 -11.94 -28.63
CA LEU A 1007 -34.58 -13.15 -29.45
C LEU A 1007 -34.44 -12.85 -30.95
N GLU A 1008 -34.82 -11.64 -31.37
CA GLU A 1008 -34.58 -11.17 -32.73
C GLU A 1008 -33.08 -10.91 -32.98
N CYS A 1009 -32.37 -10.25 -32.05
CA CYS A 1009 -30.92 -10.11 -32.09
C CYS A 1009 -30.21 -11.47 -32.10
N TYR A 1010 -30.63 -12.40 -31.23
CA TYR A 1010 -30.11 -13.76 -31.15
C TYR A 1010 -30.26 -14.51 -32.47
N ARG A 1011 -31.47 -14.53 -33.05
CA ARG A 1011 -31.72 -15.22 -34.33
C ARG A 1011 -30.98 -14.55 -35.47
N ASP A 1012 -30.92 -13.22 -35.52
CA ASP A 1012 -30.18 -12.50 -36.55
C ASP A 1012 -28.70 -12.90 -36.56
N PHE A 1013 -28.10 -12.97 -35.36
CA PHE A 1013 -26.71 -13.37 -35.16
C PHE A 1013 -26.48 -14.86 -35.47
N MET A 1014 -27.24 -15.76 -34.84
CA MET A 1014 -27.04 -17.21 -34.96
C MET A 1014 -27.34 -17.74 -36.37
N GLU A 1015 -28.28 -17.13 -37.09
CA GLU A 1015 -28.64 -17.52 -38.45
C GLU A 1015 -27.89 -16.72 -39.53
N GLY A 1016 -27.11 -15.70 -39.16
CA GLY A 1016 -26.34 -14.87 -40.08
C GLY A 1016 -27.20 -14.04 -41.04
N LYS A 1017 -28.38 -13.59 -40.60
CA LYS A 1017 -29.37 -12.88 -41.43
C LYS A 1017 -28.98 -11.44 -41.74
N ASN A 1018 -28.29 -10.77 -40.83
CA ASN A 1018 -27.77 -9.41 -40.98
C ASN A 1018 -28.89 -8.37 -41.27
N GLU A 1019 -30.04 -8.52 -40.62
CA GLU A 1019 -31.22 -7.64 -40.70
C GLU A 1019 -31.18 -6.49 -39.68
N ILE A 1020 -30.37 -6.63 -38.61
CA ILE A 1020 -30.22 -5.64 -37.55
C ILE A 1020 -28.91 -4.85 -37.75
N ASP A 1021 -28.98 -3.54 -37.51
CA ASP A 1021 -27.86 -2.60 -37.54
C ASP A 1021 -27.50 -2.24 -36.09
N VAL A 1022 -26.27 -2.57 -35.68
CA VAL A 1022 -25.70 -2.29 -34.36
C VAL A 1022 -24.56 -1.29 -34.52
N ARG A 1023 -24.64 -0.14 -33.85
CA ARG A 1023 -23.63 0.92 -33.92
C ARG A 1023 -23.19 1.38 -32.54
N ALA A 1024 -21.88 1.58 -32.42
CA ALA A 1024 -21.21 2.07 -31.23
C ALA A 1024 -21.02 3.59 -31.29
N HIS A 1025 -21.33 4.29 -30.18
CA HIS A 1025 -21.08 5.72 -30.01
C HIS A 1025 -20.32 5.98 -28.71
N ALA A 1026 -19.13 6.56 -28.80
CA ALA A 1026 -18.29 6.89 -27.66
C ALA A 1026 -18.97 7.92 -26.73
N ALA A 1027 -19.05 7.62 -25.44
CA ALA A 1027 -19.50 8.56 -24.42
C ALA A 1027 -18.39 9.54 -23.99
N ILE A 1028 -17.14 9.13 -24.12
CA ILE A 1028 -15.95 9.94 -23.84
C ILE A 1028 -15.35 10.38 -25.19
N GLU A 1029 -15.12 11.68 -25.38
CA GLU A 1029 -14.69 12.22 -26.67
C GLU A 1029 -13.23 11.79 -27.01
N SER A 1030 -12.35 11.61 -26.01
CA SER A 1030 -10.95 11.24 -26.23
C SER A 1030 -10.76 9.85 -26.87
N ILE A 1031 -11.69 8.91 -26.65
CA ILE A 1031 -11.61 7.54 -27.18
C ILE A 1031 -12.27 7.37 -28.56
N LYS A 1032 -13.08 8.34 -29.01
CA LYS A 1032 -13.88 8.27 -30.24
C LYS A 1032 -13.12 7.81 -31.50
N PRO A 1033 -11.86 8.21 -31.75
CA PRO A 1033 -11.12 7.73 -32.93
C PRO A 1033 -10.73 6.25 -32.88
N TYR A 1034 -10.80 5.61 -31.71
CA TYR A 1034 -10.24 4.28 -31.43
C TYR A 1034 -11.30 3.21 -31.25
N VAL A 1035 -12.59 3.58 -31.25
CA VAL A 1035 -13.72 2.67 -31.02
C VAL A 1035 -13.95 1.73 -32.20
N CYS A 1036 -14.23 0.45 -31.90
CA CYS A 1036 -14.80 -0.48 -32.88
C CYS A 1036 -16.26 -0.08 -33.17
N PRO A 1037 -16.61 0.29 -34.43
CA PRO A 1037 -17.94 0.86 -34.75
C PRO A 1037 -19.15 -0.04 -34.46
N THR A 1038 -18.90 -1.30 -34.12
CA THR A 1038 -19.91 -2.37 -33.95
C THR A 1038 -19.81 -3.07 -32.60
N ALA A 1039 -18.82 -2.73 -31.76
CA ALA A 1039 -18.70 -3.28 -30.41
C ALA A 1039 -19.28 -2.27 -29.41
N ILE A 1040 -20.44 -2.60 -28.88
CA ILE A 1040 -21.24 -1.76 -27.98
C ILE A 1040 -21.05 -2.16 -26.52
N GLY A 1041 -21.33 -1.24 -25.58
CA GLY A 1041 -21.51 -1.53 -24.15
C GLY A 1041 -22.92 -2.06 -23.90
N PHE A 1042 -23.79 -1.28 -23.27
CA PHE A 1042 -25.20 -1.62 -23.02
C PHE A 1042 -26.16 -1.18 -24.15
N PRO A 1043 -27.36 -1.81 -24.27
CA PRO A 1043 -27.97 -2.74 -23.31
C PRO A 1043 -27.80 -4.23 -23.64
N SER A 1044 -28.17 -5.09 -22.68
CA SER A 1044 -27.98 -6.55 -22.66
C SER A 1044 -28.85 -7.35 -23.66
N ILE A 1045 -29.52 -6.69 -24.61
CA ILE A 1045 -30.30 -7.37 -25.67
C ILE A 1045 -29.42 -7.94 -26.79
N VAL A 1046 -28.14 -7.57 -26.85
CA VAL A 1046 -27.15 -8.09 -27.80
C VAL A 1046 -26.21 -9.02 -27.05
N LEU A 1047 -25.98 -10.21 -27.61
CA LEU A 1047 -25.12 -11.22 -27.04
C LEU A 1047 -23.66 -10.76 -26.90
N ASP A 1048 -22.98 -11.20 -25.85
CA ASP A 1048 -21.53 -11.06 -25.73
C ASP A 1048 -20.80 -11.87 -26.81
N LEU A 1049 -21.41 -12.95 -27.30
CA LEU A 1049 -20.94 -13.63 -28.52
C LEU A 1049 -20.86 -12.70 -29.73
N HIS A 1050 -21.75 -11.72 -29.87
CA HIS A 1050 -21.66 -10.74 -30.95
C HIS A 1050 -20.43 -9.84 -30.77
N ARG A 1051 -20.13 -9.43 -29.53
CA ARG A 1051 -18.93 -8.63 -29.19
C ARG A 1051 -17.64 -9.42 -29.45
N ALA A 1052 -17.60 -10.68 -29.01
CA ALA A 1052 -16.51 -11.61 -29.29
C ALA A 1052 -16.27 -11.82 -30.79
N GLU A 1053 -17.34 -11.89 -31.60
CA GLU A 1053 -17.24 -11.99 -33.07
C GLU A 1053 -16.68 -10.70 -33.70
N GLN A 1054 -17.07 -9.51 -33.21
CA GLN A 1054 -16.50 -8.25 -33.71
C GLN A 1054 -14.98 -8.20 -33.46
N PHE A 1055 -14.55 -8.58 -32.26
CA PHE A 1055 -13.14 -8.66 -31.91
C PHE A 1055 -12.40 -9.70 -32.76
N THR A 1056 -12.94 -10.93 -32.87
CA THR A 1056 -12.29 -12.02 -33.61
C THR A 1056 -12.13 -11.69 -35.09
N ARG A 1057 -13.11 -11.00 -35.68
CA ARG A 1057 -13.02 -10.48 -37.06
C ARG A 1057 -11.87 -9.48 -37.22
N GLU A 1058 -11.75 -8.50 -36.31
CA GLU A 1058 -10.66 -7.53 -36.36
C GLU A 1058 -9.30 -8.18 -36.04
N LEU A 1059 -9.25 -9.15 -35.12
CA LEU A 1059 -8.04 -9.92 -34.83
C LEU A 1059 -7.53 -10.61 -36.11
N ALA A 1060 -8.41 -11.26 -36.87
CA ALA A 1060 -8.03 -11.87 -38.15
C ALA A 1060 -7.50 -10.84 -39.18
N GLN A 1061 -8.03 -9.61 -39.17
CA GLN A 1061 -7.48 -8.51 -39.98
C GLN A 1061 -6.10 -8.08 -39.48
N PHE A 1062 -5.93 -7.88 -38.18
CA PHE A 1062 -4.65 -7.52 -37.57
C PHE A 1062 -3.59 -8.61 -37.80
N GLU A 1063 -3.97 -9.88 -37.84
CA GLU A 1063 -3.05 -10.98 -38.18
C GLU A 1063 -2.56 -10.90 -39.62
N GLN A 1064 -3.41 -10.48 -40.57
CA GLN A 1064 -3.02 -10.28 -41.96
C GLN A 1064 -2.09 -9.08 -42.11
N GLU A 1065 -2.41 -7.97 -41.44
CA GLU A 1065 -1.64 -6.72 -41.49
C GLU A 1065 -0.36 -6.77 -40.65
N GLY A 1066 -0.37 -7.62 -39.63
CA GLY A 1066 0.71 -7.79 -38.68
C GLY A 1066 0.89 -6.68 -37.66
N ASN A 1067 -0.19 -5.97 -37.34
CA ASN A 1067 -0.17 -4.78 -36.51
C ASN A 1067 -1.31 -4.78 -35.48
N LEU A 1068 -1.21 -5.63 -34.47
CA LEU A 1068 -2.16 -5.65 -33.35
C LEU A 1068 -1.94 -4.40 -32.45
N PRO A 1069 -3.01 -3.76 -31.93
CA PRO A 1069 -2.86 -2.65 -30.99
C PRO A 1069 -2.08 -3.05 -29.72
N ASN A 1070 -1.33 -2.12 -29.12
CA ASN A 1070 -0.62 -2.37 -27.86
C ASN A 1070 -1.58 -2.57 -26.70
N PHE A 1071 -2.64 -1.78 -26.62
CA PHE A 1071 -3.66 -1.88 -25.58
C PHE A 1071 -5.04 -1.97 -26.22
N MET A 1072 -5.80 -2.97 -25.80
CA MET A 1072 -7.18 -3.19 -26.20
C MET A 1072 -8.01 -3.31 -24.93
N VAL A 1073 -9.07 -2.52 -24.81
CA VAL A 1073 -10.02 -2.60 -23.68
C VAL A 1073 -11.38 -3.04 -24.19
N MET A 1074 -12.03 -3.95 -23.46
CA MET A 1074 -13.28 -4.58 -23.84
C MET A 1074 -14.24 -4.66 -22.66
N LEU A 1075 -15.53 -4.40 -22.90
CA LEU A 1075 -16.60 -4.67 -21.95
C LEU A 1075 -17.41 -5.90 -22.42
N LEU A 1076 -17.61 -6.87 -21.52
CA LEU A 1076 -18.53 -8.00 -21.68
C LEU A 1076 -19.62 -7.92 -20.60
N PRO A 1077 -20.73 -7.23 -20.87
CA PRO A 1077 -21.67 -6.82 -19.83
C PRO A 1077 -22.80 -7.81 -19.51
N ASN A 1078 -23.00 -8.88 -20.30
CA ASN A 1078 -24.24 -9.66 -20.16
C ASN A 1078 -24.31 -10.48 -18.86
N ASP A 1079 -23.21 -10.61 -18.11
CA ASP A 1079 -23.28 -11.17 -16.76
C ASP A 1079 -23.95 -10.25 -15.73
N HIS A 1080 -24.28 -8.99 -16.06
CA HIS A 1080 -25.21 -8.15 -15.28
C HIS A 1080 -26.63 -8.75 -15.21
N THR A 1081 -27.04 -9.46 -16.27
CA THR A 1081 -28.38 -10.05 -16.47
C THR A 1081 -29.52 -9.04 -16.56
N ALA A 1082 -30.72 -9.54 -16.87
CA ALA A 1082 -31.97 -8.80 -16.78
C ALA A 1082 -32.95 -9.46 -15.78
N GLY A 1083 -32.40 -10.09 -14.73
CA GLY A 1083 -33.18 -10.83 -13.74
C GLY A 1083 -34.10 -11.88 -14.39
N THR A 1084 -35.36 -11.92 -13.96
CA THR A 1084 -36.39 -12.80 -14.54
C THR A 1084 -37.38 -12.07 -15.44
N LYS A 1085 -36.98 -10.93 -16.03
CA LYS A 1085 -37.82 -10.10 -16.90
C LYS A 1085 -38.32 -10.90 -18.12
N PRO A 1086 -39.64 -11.03 -18.34
CA PRO A 1086 -40.19 -11.69 -19.52
C PRO A 1086 -39.66 -11.09 -20.83
N GLY A 1087 -39.42 -11.95 -21.83
CA GLY A 1087 -38.83 -11.54 -23.10
C GLY A 1087 -37.31 -11.34 -23.09
N MET A 1088 -36.66 -11.50 -21.93
CA MET A 1088 -35.20 -11.53 -21.76
C MET A 1088 -34.70 -12.95 -21.42
N PRO A 1089 -33.41 -13.26 -21.63
CA PRO A 1089 -32.83 -14.53 -21.22
C PRO A 1089 -32.94 -14.76 -19.71
N THR A 1090 -33.00 -16.03 -19.31
CA THR A 1090 -32.80 -16.40 -17.90
C THR A 1090 -31.40 -15.96 -17.41
N PRO A 1091 -31.22 -15.71 -16.10
CA PRO A 1091 -29.90 -15.35 -15.56
C PRO A 1091 -28.80 -16.36 -15.91
N GLU A 1092 -29.08 -17.67 -15.83
CA GLU A 1092 -28.14 -18.71 -16.25
C GLU A 1092 -27.74 -18.57 -17.73
N ALA A 1093 -28.68 -18.23 -18.62
CA ALA A 1093 -28.41 -18.10 -20.05
C ALA A 1093 -27.58 -16.84 -20.39
N ALA A 1094 -27.85 -15.73 -19.70
CA ALA A 1094 -27.09 -14.48 -19.87
C ALA A 1094 -25.63 -14.65 -19.42
N VAL A 1095 -25.40 -15.26 -18.26
CA VAL A 1095 -24.05 -15.56 -17.76
C VAL A 1095 -23.35 -16.63 -18.63
N ALA A 1096 -24.07 -17.60 -19.17
CA ALA A 1096 -23.51 -18.60 -20.10
C ALA A 1096 -23.10 -18.00 -21.46
N ASP A 1097 -23.81 -17.00 -21.97
CA ASP A 1097 -23.42 -16.25 -23.19
C ASP A 1097 -22.10 -15.52 -22.95
N ASN A 1098 -22.01 -14.82 -21.84
CA ASN A 1098 -20.83 -14.12 -21.39
C ASN A 1098 -19.61 -15.07 -21.17
N ASP A 1099 -19.81 -16.20 -20.50
CA ASP A 1099 -18.79 -17.26 -20.31
C ASP A 1099 -18.24 -17.78 -21.64
N LEU A 1100 -19.14 -18.11 -22.57
CA LEU A 1100 -18.75 -18.63 -23.87
C LEU A 1100 -18.04 -17.56 -24.72
N ALA A 1101 -18.48 -16.31 -24.65
CA ALA A 1101 -17.82 -15.19 -25.32
C ALA A 1101 -16.38 -15.03 -24.84
N LEU A 1102 -16.15 -15.03 -23.52
CA LEU A 1102 -14.80 -14.99 -22.95
C LEU A 1102 -13.96 -16.19 -23.43
N GLY A 1103 -14.50 -17.40 -23.36
CA GLY A 1103 -13.82 -18.61 -23.82
C GLY A 1103 -13.39 -18.52 -25.29
N ARG A 1104 -14.25 -18.03 -26.17
CA ARG A 1104 -13.97 -17.87 -27.61
C ARG A 1104 -12.93 -16.77 -27.88
N ILE A 1105 -12.95 -15.68 -27.13
CA ILE A 1105 -11.94 -14.62 -27.23
C ILE A 1105 -10.56 -15.18 -26.87
N VAL A 1106 -10.45 -15.88 -25.73
CA VAL A 1106 -9.18 -16.47 -25.28
C VAL A 1106 -8.69 -17.54 -26.27
N GLU A 1107 -9.59 -18.38 -26.79
CA GLU A 1107 -9.26 -19.35 -27.84
C GLU A 1107 -8.71 -18.65 -29.09
N ALA A 1108 -9.41 -17.63 -29.61
CA ALA A 1108 -9.00 -16.89 -30.80
C ALA A 1108 -7.62 -16.23 -30.62
N VAL A 1109 -7.38 -15.56 -29.48
CA VAL A 1109 -6.09 -14.95 -29.16
C VAL A 1109 -4.99 -16.00 -29.05
N SER A 1110 -5.23 -17.11 -28.35
CA SER A 1110 -4.22 -18.14 -28.09
C SER A 1110 -3.83 -18.96 -29.33
N ARG A 1111 -4.68 -18.96 -30.37
CA ARG A 1111 -4.38 -19.52 -31.69
C ARG A 1111 -3.75 -18.52 -32.66
N SER A 1112 -3.79 -17.24 -32.34
CA SER A 1112 -3.23 -16.19 -33.20
C SER A 1112 -1.70 -16.21 -33.18
N ARG A 1113 -1.10 -15.66 -34.25
CA ARG A 1113 0.36 -15.43 -34.33
C ARG A 1113 0.88 -14.49 -33.25
N PHE A 1114 0.01 -13.72 -32.59
CA PHE A 1114 0.38 -12.77 -31.53
C PHE A 1114 0.48 -13.42 -30.15
N TRP A 1115 -0.04 -14.64 -29.96
CA TRP A 1115 -0.08 -15.32 -28.67
C TRP A 1115 1.23 -15.26 -27.86
N PRO A 1116 2.43 -15.45 -28.47
CA PRO A 1116 3.69 -15.36 -27.73
C PRO A 1116 3.98 -14.02 -27.05
N GLU A 1117 3.34 -12.93 -27.49
CA GLU A 1117 3.56 -11.56 -27.05
C GLU A 1117 2.28 -10.92 -26.45
N MET A 1118 1.26 -11.73 -26.15
CA MET A 1118 -0.05 -11.32 -25.63
C MET A 1118 -0.21 -11.64 -24.14
N CYS A 1119 -0.84 -10.73 -23.40
CA CYS A 1119 -1.39 -10.98 -22.07
C CYS A 1119 -2.85 -10.51 -22.01
N ILE A 1120 -3.74 -11.35 -21.47
CA ILE A 1120 -5.15 -11.03 -21.27
C ILE A 1120 -5.37 -10.86 -19.77
N PHE A 1121 -6.06 -9.80 -19.39
CA PHE A 1121 -6.54 -9.54 -18.03
C PHE A 1121 -8.06 -9.48 -18.06
N VAL A 1122 -8.71 -10.13 -17.10
CA VAL A 1122 -10.17 -10.14 -16.96
C VAL A 1122 -10.52 -9.75 -15.53
N VAL A 1123 -11.48 -8.84 -15.36
CA VAL A 1123 -11.90 -8.35 -14.04
C VAL A 1123 -13.37 -7.94 -14.06
N GLN A 1124 -14.06 -8.06 -12.93
CA GLN A 1124 -15.32 -7.34 -12.70
C GLN A 1124 -15.02 -5.88 -12.36
N ASP A 1125 -15.88 -4.97 -12.79
CA ASP A 1125 -15.82 -3.56 -12.39
C ASP A 1125 -16.23 -3.36 -10.92
N ASP A 1126 -17.24 -4.11 -10.46
CA ASP A 1126 -17.77 -4.12 -9.10
C ASP A 1126 -18.50 -5.46 -8.76
N PRO A 1127 -18.96 -5.67 -7.51
CA PRO A 1127 -19.60 -6.91 -7.08
C PRO A 1127 -21.16 -6.91 -7.01
N GLN A 1128 -21.86 -5.84 -7.36
CA GLN A 1128 -23.35 -5.69 -7.35
C GLN A 1128 -24.05 -5.94 -6.01
N ALA A 1129 -23.41 -5.57 -4.91
CA ALA A 1129 -23.92 -5.97 -3.60
C ALA A 1129 -24.07 -7.51 -3.43
N GLY A 1130 -23.37 -8.29 -4.23
CA GLY A 1130 -23.25 -9.73 -4.04
C GLY A 1130 -22.62 -10.06 -2.69
N PHE A 1131 -22.87 -11.27 -2.20
CA PHE A 1131 -22.35 -11.74 -0.92
C PHE A 1131 -21.10 -12.59 -1.10
N ASP A 1132 -20.07 -12.29 -0.30
CA ASP A 1132 -18.85 -13.09 -0.17
C ASP A 1132 -18.52 -13.30 1.31
N HIS A 1133 -18.07 -14.49 1.68
CA HIS A 1133 -17.82 -14.84 3.07
C HIS A 1133 -16.62 -14.12 3.69
N ILE A 1134 -15.71 -13.57 2.87
CA ILE A 1134 -14.54 -12.82 3.32
C ILE A 1134 -14.85 -11.32 3.36
N ASP A 1135 -15.21 -10.75 2.22
CA ASP A 1135 -15.56 -9.34 2.05
C ASP A 1135 -16.33 -9.13 0.75
N GLY A 1136 -17.41 -8.33 0.78
CA GLY A 1136 -18.26 -8.11 -0.39
C GLY A 1136 -17.57 -7.47 -1.60
N HIS A 1137 -16.35 -6.95 -1.47
CA HIS A 1137 -15.54 -6.48 -2.59
C HIS A 1137 -14.75 -7.59 -3.29
N ARG A 1138 -14.64 -8.78 -2.71
CA ARG A 1138 -13.86 -9.87 -3.29
C ARG A 1138 -14.54 -10.36 -4.57
N THR A 1139 -13.78 -10.45 -5.65
CA THR A 1139 -14.33 -10.65 -6.99
C THR A 1139 -13.52 -11.64 -7.84
N VAL A 1140 -14.05 -11.93 -9.03
CA VAL A 1140 -13.42 -12.72 -10.07
C VAL A 1140 -12.40 -11.88 -10.84
N ALA A 1141 -11.17 -12.39 -10.93
CA ALA A 1141 -10.15 -11.89 -11.83
C ALA A 1141 -9.36 -13.03 -12.48
N MET A 1142 -8.84 -12.79 -13.68
CA MET A 1142 -8.01 -13.76 -14.40
C MET A 1142 -6.83 -13.10 -15.11
N VAL A 1143 -5.73 -13.85 -15.19
CA VAL A 1143 -4.54 -13.52 -15.98
C VAL A 1143 -4.28 -14.68 -16.93
N ILE A 1144 -4.22 -14.41 -18.24
CA ILE A 1144 -4.07 -15.44 -19.27
C ILE A 1144 -2.98 -15.05 -20.27
N SER A 1145 -1.94 -15.87 -20.37
CA SER A 1145 -0.81 -15.70 -21.29
C SER A 1145 0.05 -16.96 -21.36
N PRO A 1146 0.97 -17.09 -22.33
CA PRO A 1146 1.96 -18.18 -22.33
C PRO A 1146 2.84 -18.19 -21.08
N TYR A 1147 3.05 -17.04 -20.45
CA TYR A 1147 3.93 -16.91 -19.27
C TYR A 1147 3.15 -16.97 -17.96
N THR A 1148 1.83 -17.15 -17.98
CA THR A 1148 1.04 -17.30 -16.76
C THR A 1148 1.37 -18.64 -16.14
N ARG A 1149 1.56 -18.67 -14.81
CA ARG A 1149 1.68 -19.93 -14.09
C ARG A 1149 0.39 -20.73 -14.25
N ARG A 1150 0.56 -22.03 -14.45
CA ARG A 1150 -0.54 -22.95 -14.70
C ARG A 1150 -0.77 -23.84 -13.48
N LYS A 1151 -2.03 -24.12 -13.17
CA LYS A 1151 -2.49 -25.02 -12.09
C LYS A 1151 -2.02 -24.58 -10.71
N VAL A 1152 -2.08 -23.28 -10.44
CA VAL A 1152 -1.65 -22.66 -9.18
C VAL A 1152 -2.80 -21.84 -8.60
N VAL A 1153 -2.85 -21.76 -7.26
CA VAL A 1153 -3.65 -20.79 -6.53
C VAL A 1153 -2.70 -19.71 -6.03
N ASP A 1154 -3.06 -18.45 -6.24
CA ASP A 1154 -2.33 -17.29 -5.77
C ASP A 1154 -3.23 -16.45 -4.86
N SER A 1155 -2.89 -16.48 -3.58
CA SER A 1155 -3.61 -15.81 -2.50
C SER A 1155 -3.00 -14.46 -2.12
N THR A 1156 -2.16 -13.90 -2.99
CA THR A 1156 -1.66 -12.53 -2.81
C THR A 1156 -2.84 -11.55 -2.87
N ASN A 1157 -2.88 -10.58 -1.94
CA ASN A 1157 -3.88 -9.52 -1.93
C ASN A 1157 -3.69 -8.63 -3.18
N TYR A 1158 -4.58 -8.81 -4.14
CA TYR A 1158 -4.63 -8.02 -5.36
C TYR A 1158 -5.94 -7.27 -5.46
N ASN A 1159 -5.94 -6.20 -6.25
CA ASN A 1159 -7.14 -5.46 -6.60
C ASN A 1159 -7.01 -4.86 -8.00
N GLN A 1160 -8.02 -4.11 -8.42
CA GLN A 1160 -8.04 -3.45 -9.74
C GLN A 1160 -6.78 -2.60 -9.99
N THR A 1161 -6.31 -1.84 -9.01
CA THR A 1161 -5.08 -1.03 -9.15
C THR A 1161 -3.82 -1.88 -9.34
N SER A 1162 -3.77 -3.08 -8.76
CA SER A 1162 -2.70 -4.06 -8.96
C SER A 1162 -2.66 -4.57 -10.40
N MET A 1163 -3.84 -4.78 -11.00
CA MET A 1163 -3.97 -5.16 -12.40
C MET A 1163 -3.56 -4.02 -13.33
N ILE A 1164 -4.01 -2.79 -13.07
CA ILE A 1164 -3.59 -1.59 -13.80
C ILE A 1164 -2.08 -1.43 -13.76
N ARG A 1165 -1.49 -1.49 -12.56
CA ARG A 1165 -0.04 -1.39 -12.37
C ARG A 1165 0.73 -2.45 -13.17
N THR A 1166 0.18 -3.65 -13.27
CA THR A 1166 0.78 -4.75 -14.05
C THR A 1166 0.73 -4.44 -15.55
N MET A 1167 -0.41 -3.95 -16.05
CA MET A 1167 -0.55 -3.55 -17.46
C MET A 1167 0.38 -2.39 -17.83
N GLU A 1168 0.53 -1.39 -16.94
CA GLU A 1168 1.48 -0.30 -17.12
C GLU A 1168 2.91 -0.79 -17.27
N LEU A 1169 3.37 -1.66 -16.36
CA LEU A 1169 4.70 -2.24 -16.40
C LEU A 1169 4.93 -3.04 -17.69
N ILE A 1170 3.94 -3.83 -18.12
CA ILE A 1170 3.99 -4.58 -19.39
C ILE A 1170 4.16 -3.65 -20.58
N LEU A 1171 3.38 -2.56 -20.63
CA LEU A 1171 3.38 -1.62 -21.75
C LEU A 1171 4.53 -0.61 -21.68
N GLY A 1172 5.26 -0.58 -20.56
CA GLY A 1172 6.35 0.36 -20.28
C GLY A 1172 5.85 1.76 -19.90
N LEU A 1173 4.64 1.87 -19.36
CA LEU A 1173 4.01 3.12 -18.95
C LEU A 1173 4.39 3.45 -17.49
N PRO A 1174 4.62 4.74 -17.16
CA PRO A 1174 4.70 5.17 -15.77
C PRO A 1174 3.31 5.11 -15.10
N PRO A 1175 3.24 5.00 -13.76
CA PRO A 1175 1.98 5.07 -13.03
C PRO A 1175 1.28 6.42 -13.21
N MET A 1176 -0.05 6.43 -13.21
CA MET A 1176 -0.88 7.62 -13.37
C MET A 1176 -1.02 8.42 -12.07
N ASN A 1177 -1.15 7.76 -10.92
CA ASN A 1177 -1.41 8.39 -9.62
C ASN A 1177 -0.76 7.63 -8.44
N GLN A 1178 -1.15 7.92 -7.20
CA GLN A 1178 -0.55 7.26 -6.03
C GLN A 1178 -0.99 5.81 -5.84
N PHE A 1179 -2.19 5.43 -6.26
CA PHE A 1179 -2.77 4.10 -6.00
C PHE A 1179 -2.18 3.03 -6.90
N ASP A 1180 -2.10 3.26 -8.22
CA ASP A 1180 -1.38 2.35 -9.12
C ASP A 1180 0.13 2.32 -8.82
N ALA A 1181 0.73 3.45 -8.43
CA ALA A 1181 2.13 3.49 -8.02
C ALA A 1181 2.42 2.68 -6.74
N SER A 1182 1.50 2.63 -5.77
CA SER A 1182 1.64 1.84 -4.54
C SER A 1182 1.23 0.38 -4.70
N ALA A 1183 0.55 0.04 -5.79
CA ALA A 1183 -0.04 -1.28 -5.98
C ALA A 1183 1.00 -2.39 -6.13
N THR A 1184 0.67 -3.56 -5.58
CA THR A 1184 1.46 -4.77 -5.75
C THR A 1184 1.27 -5.31 -7.16
N ALA A 1185 2.29 -5.20 -8.00
CA ALA A 1185 2.24 -5.78 -9.34
C ALA A 1185 2.04 -7.31 -9.26
N MET A 1186 1.23 -7.87 -10.16
CA MET A 1186 0.82 -9.28 -10.21
C MET A 1186 1.93 -10.23 -10.68
N THR A 1187 3.17 -9.99 -10.26
CA THR A 1187 4.38 -10.67 -10.73
C THR A 1187 4.39 -12.16 -10.37
N SER A 1188 3.78 -12.57 -9.26
CA SER A 1188 3.68 -13.98 -8.84
C SER A 1188 2.77 -14.81 -9.74
N CYS A 1189 1.92 -14.17 -10.56
CA CYS A 1189 1.11 -14.83 -11.56
C CYS A 1189 1.92 -15.36 -12.75
N PHE A 1190 3.17 -14.93 -12.93
CA PHE A 1190 3.98 -15.22 -14.11
C PHE A 1190 5.19 -16.11 -13.83
N THR A 1191 5.70 -16.75 -14.88
CA THR A 1191 6.94 -17.55 -14.91
C THR A 1191 7.80 -17.12 -16.08
N ASP A 1192 9.13 -17.23 -15.97
CA ASP A 1192 10.07 -16.89 -17.05
C ASP A 1192 10.07 -17.95 -18.19
N LYS A 1193 9.40 -19.10 -18.01
CA LYS A 1193 9.31 -20.16 -19.03
C LYS A 1193 7.91 -20.20 -19.66
N PRO A 1194 7.75 -19.85 -20.94
CA PRO A 1194 6.44 -19.85 -21.59
C PRO A 1194 5.91 -21.25 -21.89
N ASP A 1195 4.60 -21.39 -21.85
CA ASP A 1195 3.80 -22.50 -22.34
C ASP A 1195 2.82 -22.01 -23.41
N PHE A 1196 3.19 -22.21 -24.68
CA PHE A 1196 2.43 -21.77 -25.85
C PHE A 1196 1.21 -22.65 -26.16
N THR A 1197 0.83 -23.59 -25.29
CA THR A 1197 -0.38 -24.39 -25.49
C THR A 1197 -1.60 -23.47 -25.61
N ALA A 1198 -2.28 -23.56 -26.74
CA ALA A 1198 -3.50 -22.80 -27.01
C ALA A 1198 -4.63 -23.26 -26.07
N TYR A 1199 -5.55 -22.35 -25.77
CA TYR A 1199 -6.76 -22.65 -25.01
C TYR A 1199 -7.85 -23.12 -25.97
N ASP A 1200 -8.45 -24.27 -25.68
CA ASP A 1200 -9.65 -24.76 -26.38
C ASP A 1200 -10.90 -24.35 -25.59
N SER A 1201 -11.78 -23.53 -26.16
CA SER A 1201 -13.03 -23.15 -25.50
C SER A 1201 -13.98 -24.35 -25.39
N VAL A 1202 -14.84 -24.34 -24.36
CA VAL A 1202 -15.88 -25.36 -24.18
C VAL A 1202 -17.26 -24.80 -24.51
N PRO A 1203 -18.16 -25.59 -25.12
CA PRO A 1203 -19.52 -25.14 -25.38
C PRO A 1203 -20.26 -24.78 -24.09
N ASN A 1204 -21.18 -23.83 -24.19
CA ASN A 1204 -22.16 -23.54 -23.15
C ASN A 1204 -23.02 -24.79 -22.86
N ILE A 1205 -23.34 -25.02 -21.59
CA ILE A 1205 -24.25 -26.08 -21.15
C ILE A 1205 -25.69 -25.57 -21.14
N ILE A 1206 -25.89 -24.33 -20.69
CA ILE A 1206 -27.18 -23.64 -20.67
C ILE A 1206 -27.50 -23.09 -22.07
N PRO A 1207 -28.65 -23.41 -22.67
CA PRO A 1207 -29.06 -22.82 -23.96
C PRO A 1207 -29.14 -21.29 -23.87
N LEU A 1208 -28.49 -20.59 -24.81
CA LEU A 1208 -28.41 -19.13 -24.78
C LEU A 1208 -29.74 -18.43 -25.11
N ASP A 1209 -30.67 -19.15 -25.74
CA ASP A 1209 -32.05 -18.72 -26.00
C ASP A 1209 -33.04 -19.27 -24.96
N GLN A 1210 -32.56 -19.73 -23.81
CA GLN A 1210 -33.42 -20.07 -22.69
C GLN A 1210 -34.00 -18.77 -22.10
N MET A 1211 -35.22 -18.44 -22.53
CA MET A 1211 -35.93 -17.21 -22.17
C MET A 1211 -36.71 -17.35 -20.85
N ASN A 1212 -36.84 -16.23 -20.13
CA ASN A 1212 -37.83 -16.11 -19.07
C ASN A 1212 -39.25 -16.26 -19.65
N PRO A 1213 -40.15 -17.02 -18.99
CA PRO A 1213 -41.52 -17.22 -19.47
C PRO A 1213 -42.34 -15.92 -19.39
N ASP A 1214 -43.35 -15.83 -20.26
CA ASP A 1214 -44.39 -14.80 -20.16
C ASP A 1214 -45.14 -14.93 -18.82
N VAL A 1215 -45.58 -13.81 -18.24
CA VAL A 1215 -46.23 -13.74 -16.93
C VAL A 1215 -47.44 -14.68 -16.87
N GLU A 1216 -48.23 -14.77 -17.94
CA GLU A 1216 -49.43 -15.62 -18.02
C GLU A 1216 -49.11 -17.13 -18.04
N ALA A 1217 -47.87 -17.50 -18.35
CA ALA A 1217 -47.43 -18.89 -18.36
C ALA A 1217 -46.89 -19.35 -16.99
N ILE A 1218 -46.67 -18.43 -16.05
CA ILE A 1218 -46.11 -18.73 -14.72
C ILE A 1218 -47.21 -19.13 -13.75
N ASN A 1219 -47.27 -20.42 -13.41
CA ASN A 1219 -48.25 -20.96 -12.47
C ASN A 1219 -47.75 -20.97 -11.01
N ASP A 1220 -46.44 -20.86 -10.80
CA ASP A 1220 -45.85 -20.85 -9.46
C ASP A 1220 -45.87 -19.41 -8.90
N PRO A 1221 -46.49 -19.18 -7.72
CA PRO A 1221 -46.64 -17.83 -7.17
C PRO A 1221 -45.32 -17.11 -6.85
N GLN A 1222 -44.27 -17.84 -6.47
CA GLN A 1222 -42.97 -17.24 -6.13
C GLN A 1222 -42.21 -16.86 -7.38
N GLN A 1223 -42.23 -17.72 -8.41
CA GLN A 1223 -41.69 -17.36 -9.73
C GLN A 1223 -42.45 -16.17 -10.33
N LEU A 1224 -43.77 -16.13 -10.17
CA LEU A 1224 -44.59 -15.02 -10.66
C LEU A 1224 -44.24 -13.72 -9.93
N HIS A 1225 -44.03 -13.77 -8.62
CA HIS A 1225 -43.60 -12.63 -7.83
C HIS A 1225 -42.27 -12.04 -8.34
N TRP A 1226 -41.24 -12.87 -8.52
CA TRP A 1226 -39.93 -12.39 -8.98
C TRP A 1226 -39.94 -11.90 -10.44
N ALA A 1227 -40.75 -12.53 -11.31
CA ALA A 1227 -40.93 -12.06 -12.68
C ALA A 1227 -41.62 -10.69 -12.73
N LEU A 1228 -42.61 -10.44 -11.85
CA LEU A 1228 -43.24 -9.14 -11.71
C LEU A 1228 -42.29 -8.10 -11.11
N ALA A 1229 -41.52 -8.44 -10.09
CA ALA A 1229 -40.48 -7.55 -9.55
C ALA A 1229 -39.45 -7.16 -10.62
N SER A 1230 -39.01 -8.13 -11.44
CA SER A 1230 -38.07 -7.88 -12.55
C SER A 1230 -38.64 -6.95 -13.64
N LEU A 1231 -39.97 -6.86 -13.78
CA LEU A 1231 -40.62 -5.91 -14.71
C LEU A 1231 -40.63 -4.48 -14.17
N GLU A 1232 -40.57 -4.31 -12.85
CA GLU A 1232 -40.54 -3.01 -12.18
C GLU A 1232 -39.12 -2.43 -12.10
N LEU A 1233 -38.09 -3.29 -12.16
CA LEU A 1233 -36.68 -2.88 -12.16
C LEU A 1233 -36.22 -2.31 -13.52
N PRO A 1234 -35.47 -1.20 -13.54
CA PRO A 1234 -34.89 -0.61 -14.74
C PRO A 1234 -33.65 -1.37 -15.25
N LEU A 1235 -33.84 -2.63 -15.66
CA LEU A 1235 -32.75 -3.55 -16.06
C LEU A 1235 -32.29 -3.39 -17.52
N ASP A 1236 -32.73 -2.34 -18.20
CA ASP A 1236 -32.26 -2.05 -19.55
C ASP A 1236 -30.88 -1.36 -19.52
N ASP A 1237 -30.39 -0.94 -18.34
CA ASP A 1237 -29.09 -0.32 -18.14
C ASP A 1237 -28.37 -0.77 -16.85
N VAL A 1238 -27.11 -0.34 -16.71
CA VAL A 1238 -26.23 -0.69 -15.58
C VAL A 1238 -26.71 -0.07 -14.28
N ASP A 1239 -26.84 -0.90 -13.24
CA ASP A 1239 -27.00 -0.50 -11.83
C ASP A 1239 -28.10 0.55 -11.55
N GLU A 1240 -29.12 0.66 -12.42
CA GLU A 1240 -30.32 1.45 -12.12
C GLU A 1240 -31.29 0.68 -11.21
N ALA A 1241 -31.12 -0.64 -11.10
CA ALA A 1241 -31.99 -1.52 -10.33
C ALA A 1241 -31.64 -1.56 -8.84
N ASP A 1242 -32.65 -1.79 -7.99
CA ASP A 1242 -32.40 -2.14 -6.60
C ASP A 1242 -31.61 -3.46 -6.52
N GLU A 1243 -30.36 -3.36 -6.08
CA GLU A 1243 -29.38 -4.45 -6.13
C GLU A 1243 -29.74 -5.60 -5.19
N ASP A 1244 -30.33 -5.34 -4.02
CA ASP A 1244 -30.76 -6.41 -3.09
C ASP A 1244 -31.92 -7.21 -3.71
N THR A 1245 -32.92 -6.51 -4.26
CA THR A 1245 -34.02 -7.14 -5.01
C THR A 1245 -33.47 -7.96 -6.17
N LEU A 1246 -32.50 -7.42 -6.93
CA LEU A 1246 -31.87 -8.15 -8.02
C LEU A 1246 -31.15 -9.42 -7.52
N ASN A 1247 -30.34 -9.33 -6.46
CA ASN A 1247 -29.65 -10.50 -5.89
C ASN A 1247 -30.61 -11.60 -5.43
N ARG A 1248 -31.78 -11.26 -4.87
CA ARG A 1248 -32.82 -12.24 -4.51
C ARG A 1248 -33.45 -12.89 -5.73
N ILE A 1249 -33.73 -12.11 -6.77
CA ILE A 1249 -34.22 -12.61 -8.06
C ILE A 1249 -33.21 -13.63 -8.62
N LEU A 1250 -31.92 -13.29 -8.64
CA LEU A 1250 -30.86 -14.17 -9.15
C LEU A 1250 -30.74 -15.45 -8.33
N TRP A 1251 -30.75 -15.36 -7.00
CA TRP A 1251 -30.68 -16.53 -6.12
C TRP A 1251 -31.79 -17.54 -6.41
N HIS A 1252 -33.05 -17.09 -6.37
CA HIS A 1252 -34.19 -17.97 -6.58
C HIS A 1252 -34.29 -18.50 -8.02
N ALA A 1253 -33.86 -17.70 -9.00
CA ALA A 1253 -33.82 -18.13 -10.40
C ALA A 1253 -32.83 -19.28 -10.61
N VAL A 1254 -31.67 -19.26 -9.93
CA VAL A 1254 -30.58 -20.20 -10.21
C VAL A 1254 -30.54 -21.39 -9.24
N ARG A 1255 -30.70 -21.14 -7.94
CA ARG A 1255 -30.70 -22.21 -6.91
C ARG A 1255 -32.04 -22.93 -6.77
N GLY A 1256 -33.09 -22.32 -7.31
CA GLY A 1256 -34.44 -22.86 -7.33
C GLY A 1256 -35.26 -22.40 -6.13
N ARG A 1257 -36.59 -22.55 -6.28
CA ARG A 1257 -37.59 -22.04 -5.33
C ARG A 1257 -37.53 -22.66 -3.93
N ASP A 1258 -37.07 -23.92 -3.83
CA ASP A 1258 -37.02 -24.67 -2.58
C ASP A 1258 -35.75 -24.34 -1.78
N ASP A 1259 -34.79 -23.62 -2.37
CA ASP A 1259 -33.62 -23.09 -1.68
C ASP A 1259 -33.97 -21.75 -1.01
N THR A 1260 -33.58 -21.60 0.25
CA THR A 1260 -33.95 -20.44 1.07
C THR A 1260 -32.89 -19.37 0.90
N TYR A 1261 -33.29 -18.15 0.52
CA TYR A 1261 -32.37 -17.02 0.55
C TYR A 1261 -31.82 -16.87 1.97
N PRO A 1262 -30.50 -16.65 2.16
CA PRO A 1262 -29.91 -16.67 3.49
C PRO A 1262 -30.63 -15.71 4.44
N SER A 1263 -31.13 -16.19 5.57
CA SER A 1263 -31.96 -15.37 6.47
C SER A 1263 -31.21 -14.17 7.04
N TRP A 1264 -29.87 -14.25 7.11
CA TRP A 1264 -29.02 -13.15 7.52
C TRP A 1264 -28.87 -12.07 6.44
N ALA A 1265 -29.12 -12.37 5.17
CA ALA A 1265 -29.04 -11.42 4.06
C ALA A 1265 -30.31 -10.57 3.90
N VAL A 1266 -31.43 -10.96 4.52
CA VAL A 1266 -32.71 -10.25 4.41
C VAL A 1266 -32.71 -8.97 5.24
N LEU A 1267 -33.10 -7.84 4.63
CA LEU A 1267 -33.28 -6.54 5.30
C LEU A 1267 -34.64 -6.47 6.02
N SER A 1268 -34.77 -5.74 7.13
CA SER A 1268 -35.93 -5.87 8.03
C SER A 1268 -37.26 -5.31 7.50
N ASP A 1269 -37.25 -4.67 6.33
CA ASP A 1269 -38.41 -4.03 5.72
C ASP A 1269 -39.17 -4.96 4.72
N ASP A 1270 -38.75 -6.23 4.59
CA ASP A 1270 -39.36 -7.25 3.71
C ASP A 1270 -40.42 -8.17 4.35
#